data_AF-A0A8C1MRQ7-F1
#
_entry.id   AF-A0A8C1MRQ7-F1
#
_cell.length_a   1.000
_cell.length_b   1.000
_cell.length_c   1.000
_cell.angle_alpha   90.00
_cell.angle_beta   90.00
_cell.angle_gamma   90.00
#
_symmetry.space_group_name_H-M   'P 1'
#
loop_
_entity.id
_entity.type
_entity.pdbx_description
1 polymer ?
#
loop_
_entity_poly.entity_id
_entity_poly.type
_entity_poly.pdbx_seq_one_letter_code
_entity_poly.pdbx_strand_id
1 'polypeptide(L)'
;MRILWLILIVPLQILGLRRTNKVYEETYKGYDNYADMTNRLQRFSQKYAHICSLVSIGQSVEGRELWVTRITTSPTADVPGKPRFKYVGNIHGDEALSRQLLVYLIEYLLTQYGRDVRVTELVNRTDIYIMASMNPDGFERAVEGDCTGSSAGRENTKHYDLDKSFPDQDKAFSETSEDIPEVTAVMQWILEKKFVLSGSLRGGSVKATYPFHDGSSYAASGLTTDDALFRLLTHTYTENHPIMKMKNPDCPDDPNKSFRDGGMQNYNYFKGNCFEVTFGLSCCKYPPASQLSIEWINNKEALLAYIHQAHIGVRGYVMTRSGFGLPNVTISVSGTDHNITTWMFGDYYRLLLPGRYDITASSPGFLSNTVKNVPVIKGKATLLNFTLEEPAEEMLLLDPSEQPMITNDRLSTPGPPISKSPIHTLDFQHHSYDEMEMFLQLLSVVYPYITYLKSAGRSVQGRNLYVMEISTNPGVDQQGKPEVMFLGNLHGNEFIGRGILLNLIEYLCRNYDEDPLVTHLVNSTIIHIMPSMNPDGYELALKVYKKRVSGDLSVIGHGNSHHVDLNADFPKQSRSRNTVEAETKAVMNWIKAHFFVLSASIRGGFRGVVYPSSLDSVDKDMFKSVAEAYYLKSQAFQEPQACDVPRTREKKGTKHHRPVVTGTDLLTWAYHSTDTLAVDIGLSCELLPPEKLLSEYWEKNHRALLHFIQRVHLVVRGMVTDGQSGKGIANATVMVEGSSHHVHTSSTGQYWRPLAPGSYHITASASGYTPMSVSVHVLKTWVEQVDFKLNRDTLQPSVEEGEQKDFETLVEWLLAPGELDQLVRSLIPAQTLQYRTYKERSGFLRGLTLNFPHITRLYSLGQSTEFRTIWALEIAGNLKFPQPAEPKIRFLAGVHGNAAVGPELLLEFASFLCLNYGRNPAITKLIDRSRILILPCVNPDGREQAQEGLCSSSVGYTNANGTDLDTDFFYGNASAQPETLAVMDLISGGTFSLSIVLEGGFLLATYPYDRPNQQAQNEETLRYLASLYASSHPSMHLGKLRCTKKSEGIPGGILKGADFRSHTGSMKDFSLDVGLCPEITVYTGCCMFPSEPHLFSLWMENRLPLFRMLLEVHRRLSGVVRDSEGRPVSDAVVVVNGSMNVHADSQGRFTTLVAPGTHQLMVQAHGYRQELQQVNISSDKVTRPIVIDFTADRAPLNQAVFVITTASLMSILICALLIWHLRSAKFSRIQDGVRWLRRKRDVLRMETIASEKSPLQQEFPDECGSEEDPFLVEGH
;
A
#
# COMPACT_ATOMS: atom_id res chain seq x y z
N MET A 1 -38.94 -34.64 36.28
CA MET A 1 -39.79 -34.09 35.20
C MET A 1 -38.90 -33.68 34.02
N ARG A 2 -38.95 -34.38 32.88
CA ARG A 2 -38.15 -34.06 31.67
C ARG A 2 -38.89 -34.34 30.34
N ILE A 3 -40.23 -34.41 30.38
CA ILE A 3 -41.07 -34.83 29.24
C ILE A 3 -42.17 -33.80 28.87
N LEU A 4 -42.59 -32.90 29.79
CA LEU A 4 -43.66 -31.93 29.50
C LEU A 4 -43.21 -30.61 28.83
N TRP A 5 -41.92 -30.26 28.86
CA TRP A 5 -41.40 -29.01 28.26
C TRP A 5 -41.20 -29.08 26.72
N LEU A 6 -41.49 -30.24 26.11
CA LEU A 6 -41.21 -30.52 24.68
C LEU A 6 -42.43 -30.36 23.75
N ILE A 7 -43.58 -29.90 24.26
CA ILE A 7 -44.87 -29.96 23.56
C ILE A 7 -45.43 -28.57 23.17
N LEU A 8 -44.95 -27.47 23.79
CA LEU A 8 -45.56 -26.13 23.66
C LEU A 8 -44.95 -25.19 22.60
N ILE A 9 -43.88 -25.59 21.89
CA ILE A 9 -43.17 -24.72 20.93
C ILE A 9 -43.61 -24.94 19.46
N VAL A 10 -44.37 -26.01 19.17
CA VAL A 10 -44.69 -26.43 17.80
C VAL A 10 -45.84 -25.65 17.10
N PRO A 11 -46.95 -25.22 17.76
CA PRO A 11 -48.13 -24.72 17.06
C PRO A 11 -48.23 -23.19 16.88
N LEU A 12 -47.12 -22.44 16.82
CA LEU A 12 -47.13 -20.98 16.58
C LEU A 12 -46.62 -20.54 15.19
N GLN A 13 -46.26 -21.50 14.32
CA GLN A 13 -45.88 -21.22 12.92
C GLN A 13 -47.02 -21.39 11.90
N ILE A 14 -48.24 -21.79 12.31
CA ILE A 14 -49.33 -22.18 11.39
C ILE A 14 -50.46 -21.14 11.29
N LEU A 15 -50.59 -20.21 12.26
CA LEU A 15 -51.65 -19.19 12.28
C LEU A 15 -51.29 -17.83 11.63
N GLY A 16 -50.16 -17.75 10.92
CA GLY A 16 -49.81 -16.60 10.08
C GLY A 16 -50.44 -16.61 8.67
N LEU A 17 -51.00 -17.75 8.24
CA LEU A 17 -51.44 -18.00 6.85
C LEU A 17 -52.83 -17.43 6.53
N ARG A 18 -53.03 -16.11 6.69
CA ARG A 18 -54.08 -15.34 5.97
C ARG A 18 -53.95 -13.81 6.08
N ARG A 19 -52.77 -13.23 5.82
CA ARG A 19 -52.71 -11.84 5.35
C ARG A 19 -52.94 -11.81 3.84
N THR A 20 -54.06 -11.25 3.41
CA THR A 20 -54.40 -11.04 2.00
C THR A 20 -53.34 -10.19 1.31
N ASN A 21 -52.95 -10.56 0.09
CA ASN A 21 -52.05 -9.76 -0.74
C ASN A 21 -52.67 -8.38 -1.03
N LYS A 22 -52.30 -7.37 -0.22
CA LYS A 22 -52.17 -6.01 -0.77
C LYS A 22 -50.92 -6.01 -1.63
N VAL A 23 -51.13 -6.22 -2.93
CA VAL A 23 -50.20 -5.75 -3.96
C VAL A 23 -49.95 -4.28 -3.66
N TYR A 24 -48.70 -3.89 -3.47
CA TYR A 24 -48.34 -2.47 -3.53
C TYR A 24 -48.56 -2.05 -4.98
N GLU A 25 -49.47 -1.11 -5.23
CA GLU A 25 -49.67 -0.55 -6.56
C GLU A 25 -48.39 0.17 -6.99
N GLU A 26 -47.60 -0.50 -7.82
CA GLU A 26 -46.38 0.05 -8.42
C GLU A 26 -46.74 1.32 -9.20
N THR A 27 -46.18 2.45 -8.79
CA THR A 27 -46.52 3.75 -9.39
C THR A 27 -45.81 3.96 -10.72
N TYR A 28 -46.30 3.29 -11.76
CA TYR A 28 -46.00 3.54 -13.18
C TYR A 28 -46.59 4.90 -13.64
N LYS A 29 -46.20 5.98 -12.97
CA LYS A 29 -46.86 7.30 -13.07
C LYS A 29 -46.40 8.17 -14.23
N GLY A 30 -45.25 7.88 -14.84
CA GLY A 30 -44.60 8.76 -15.81
C GLY A 30 -43.18 8.30 -16.10
N TYR A 31 -42.51 9.03 -17.00
CA TYR A 31 -41.08 8.94 -17.22
C TYR A 31 -40.34 9.86 -16.23
N ASP A 32 -39.27 9.35 -15.61
CA ASP A 32 -38.42 10.13 -14.72
C ASP A 32 -37.45 11.01 -15.55
N ASN A 33 -37.63 12.35 -15.49
CA ASN A 33 -36.64 13.32 -16.00
C ASN A 33 -35.30 13.19 -15.24
N TYR A 34 -34.25 13.85 -15.72
CA TYR A 34 -32.90 13.61 -15.20
C TYR A 34 -32.78 13.90 -13.69
N ALA A 35 -33.43 14.97 -13.20
CA ALA A 35 -33.43 15.31 -11.79
C ALA A 35 -34.23 14.29 -10.96
N ASP A 36 -35.42 13.90 -11.41
CA ASP A 36 -36.26 12.91 -10.71
C ASP A 36 -35.65 11.51 -10.71
N MET A 37 -35.04 11.09 -11.83
CA MET A 37 -34.28 9.84 -11.93
C MET A 37 -33.08 9.86 -10.97
N THR A 38 -32.29 10.94 -10.97
CA THR A 38 -31.15 11.11 -10.05
C THR A 38 -31.61 11.02 -8.60
N ASN A 39 -32.66 11.75 -8.23
CA ASN A 39 -33.28 11.70 -6.90
C ASN A 39 -33.76 10.29 -6.52
N ARG A 40 -34.37 9.56 -7.46
CA ARG A 40 -34.89 8.19 -7.25
C ARG A 40 -33.75 7.19 -7.03
N LEU A 41 -32.71 7.23 -7.85
CA LEU A 41 -31.52 6.38 -7.72
C LEU A 41 -30.74 6.67 -6.43
N GLN A 42 -30.58 7.95 -6.05
CA GLN A 42 -29.95 8.33 -4.78
C GLN A 42 -30.72 7.79 -3.58
N ARG A 43 -32.06 7.92 -3.56
CA ARG A 43 -32.92 7.33 -2.51
C ARG A 43 -32.79 5.81 -2.44
N PHE A 44 -32.67 5.11 -3.58
CA PHE A 44 -32.43 3.67 -3.59
C PHE A 44 -31.07 3.31 -2.98
N SER A 45 -29.99 4.00 -3.39
CA SER A 45 -28.65 3.80 -2.85
C SER A 45 -28.58 4.04 -1.33
N GLN A 46 -29.25 5.09 -0.83
CA GLN A 46 -29.36 5.37 0.61
C GLN A 46 -30.16 4.30 1.36
N LYS A 47 -31.36 3.95 0.86
CA LYS A 47 -32.28 3.01 1.53
C LYS A 47 -31.77 1.57 1.53
N TYR A 48 -31.05 1.17 0.49
CA TYR A 48 -30.57 -0.20 0.29
C TYR A 48 -29.03 -0.28 0.28
N ALA A 49 -28.34 0.59 1.01
CA ALA A 49 -26.87 0.72 1.04
C ALA A 49 -26.08 -0.57 1.36
N HIS A 50 -26.75 -1.61 1.89
CA HIS A 50 -26.18 -2.94 2.15
C HIS A 50 -26.08 -3.82 0.89
N ILE A 51 -26.82 -3.50 -0.17
CA ILE A 51 -26.82 -4.20 -1.48
C ILE A 51 -26.69 -3.26 -2.68
N CYS A 52 -26.76 -1.94 -2.49
CA CYS A 52 -26.82 -0.93 -3.55
C CYS A 52 -25.74 0.14 -3.34
N SER A 53 -25.06 0.54 -4.40
CA SER A 53 -24.32 1.81 -4.46
C SER A 53 -24.58 2.52 -5.79
N LEU A 54 -24.51 3.84 -5.78
CA LEU A 54 -24.67 4.69 -6.95
C LEU A 54 -23.36 5.45 -7.19
N VAL A 55 -22.83 5.38 -8.40
CA VAL A 55 -21.64 6.11 -8.83
C VAL A 55 -21.89 6.76 -10.18
N SER A 56 -21.21 7.86 -10.46
CA SER A 56 -21.06 8.38 -11.81
C SER A 56 -19.78 7.81 -12.42
N ILE A 57 -19.77 7.58 -13.74
CA ILE A 57 -18.55 7.21 -14.50
C ILE A 57 -18.02 8.36 -15.37
N GLY A 58 -18.67 9.51 -15.37
CA GLY A 58 -18.37 10.65 -16.24
C GLY A 58 -19.58 11.57 -16.38
N GLN A 59 -19.46 12.63 -17.18
CA GLN A 59 -20.56 13.56 -17.45
C GLN A 59 -20.87 13.60 -18.95
N SER A 60 -22.11 13.96 -19.30
CA SER A 60 -22.51 14.31 -20.66
C SER A 60 -22.02 15.70 -21.08
N VAL A 61 -22.24 16.07 -22.33
CA VAL A 61 -21.90 17.40 -22.87
C VAL A 61 -22.54 18.56 -22.07
N GLU A 62 -23.78 18.43 -21.60
CA GLU A 62 -24.44 19.43 -20.74
C GLU A 62 -24.13 19.23 -19.23
N GLY A 63 -23.12 18.42 -18.88
CA GLY A 63 -22.65 18.24 -17.50
C GLY A 63 -23.52 17.34 -16.63
N ARG A 64 -24.38 16.48 -17.21
CA ARG A 64 -25.21 15.53 -16.45
C ARG A 64 -24.40 14.28 -16.12
N GLU A 65 -24.33 13.91 -14.83
CA GLU A 65 -23.66 12.69 -14.35
C GLU A 65 -24.24 11.42 -14.99
N LEU A 66 -23.36 10.56 -15.50
CA LEU A 66 -23.65 9.28 -16.15
C LEU A 66 -23.78 8.19 -15.08
N TRP A 67 -24.96 8.17 -14.45
CA TRP A 67 -25.25 7.32 -13.31
C TRP A 67 -25.24 5.81 -13.61
N VAL A 68 -24.42 5.08 -12.84
CA VAL A 68 -24.37 3.62 -12.79
C VAL A 68 -24.76 3.16 -11.39
N THR A 69 -25.83 2.36 -11.31
CA THR A 69 -26.25 1.71 -10.06
C THR A 69 -25.63 0.31 -9.97
N ARG A 70 -24.82 0.05 -8.95
CA ARG A 70 -24.24 -1.26 -8.65
C ARG A 70 -25.10 -1.98 -7.61
N ILE A 71 -25.51 -3.21 -7.90
CA ILE A 71 -26.35 -4.05 -7.05
C ILE A 71 -25.63 -5.38 -6.76
N THR A 72 -25.12 -5.54 -5.54
CA THR A 72 -24.48 -6.76 -5.03
C THR A 72 -24.31 -6.67 -3.50
N THR A 73 -24.16 -7.80 -2.80
CA THR A 73 -24.03 -7.89 -1.31
C THR A 73 -22.84 -7.17 -0.66
N SER A 74 -22.01 -6.48 -1.43
CA SER A 74 -20.78 -5.82 -1.00
C SER A 74 -20.55 -4.55 -1.84
N PRO A 75 -21.53 -3.63 -1.91
CA PRO A 75 -21.57 -2.60 -2.96
C PRO A 75 -20.47 -1.53 -2.83
N THR A 76 -19.75 -1.51 -1.71
CA THR A 76 -18.66 -0.60 -1.37
C THR A 76 -17.26 -1.21 -1.49
N ALA A 77 -17.13 -2.47 -1.92
CA ALA A 77 -15.86 -3.18 -2.03
C ALA A 77 -15.82 -4.04 -3.29
N ASP A 78 -14.66 -4.13 -3.94
CA ASP A 78 -14.47 -5.03 -5.08
C ASP A 78 -14.11 -6.42 -4.57
N VAL A 79 -15.01 -7.40 -4.80
CA VAL A 79 -14.94 -8.77 -4.25
C VAL A 79 -14.87 -9.77 -5.41
N PRO A 80 -13.87 -10.67 -5.45
CA PRO A 80 -13.74 -11.65 -6.54
C PRO A 80 -14.79 -12.76 -6.49
N GLY A 81 -14.95 -13.47 -7.61
CA GLY A 81 -15.75 -14.70 -7.66
C GLY A 81 -17.24 -14.51 -7.99
N LYS A 82 -17.65 -13.27 -8.32
CA LYS A 82 -18.94 -12.93 -8.93
C LYS A 82 -18.74 -12.48 -10.39
N PRO A 83 -19.47 -13.02 -11.38
CA PRO A 83 -19.46 -12.44 -12.72
C PRO A 83 -20.03 -11.02 -12.68
N ARG A 84 -19.37 -10.11 -13.41
CA ARG A 84 -19.82 -8.73 -13.60
C ARG A 84 -20.71 -8.64 -14.82
N PHE A 85 -21.95 -8.23 -14.59
CA PHE A 85 -22.98 -8.07 -15.59
C PHE A 85 -23.33 -6.58 -15.72
N LYS A 86 -23.64 -6.09 -16.93
CA LYS A 86 -24.24 -4.75 -17.06
C LYS A 86 -25.49 -4.68 -17.96
N TYR A 87 -26.37 -3.74 -17.64
CA TYR A 87 -27.34 -3.19 -18.58
C TYR A 87 -27.01 -1.72 -18.87
N VAL A 88 -27.13 -1.32 -20.13
CA VAL A 88 -27.07 0.07 -20.59
C VAL A 88 -28.35 0.39 -21.35
N GLY A 89 -29.02 1.49 -20.99
CA GLY A 89 -30.20 2.00 -21.67
C GLY A 89 -29.99 3.40 -22.23
N ASN A 90 -30.85 3.78 -23.19
CA ASN A 90 -31.02 5.17 -23.61
C ASN A 90 -29.69 5.83 -24.04
N ILE A 91 -28.90 5.09 -24.83
CA ILE A 91 -27.78 5.60 -25.65
C ILE A 91 -28.24 6.57 -26.73
N HIS A 92 -29.49 6.40 -27.18
CA HIS A 92 -30.24 7.45 -27.86
C HIS A 92 -31.33 7.97 -26.93
N GLY A 93 -31.42 9.29 -26.83
CA GLY A 93 -32.31 9.97 -25.90
C GLY A 93 -33.80 9.76 -26.22
N ASP A 94 -34.13 9.66 -27.51
CA ASP A 94 -35.47 9.39 -28.02
C ASP A 94 -35.96 7.95 -27.76
N GLU A 95 -35.05 7.00 -27.54
CA GLU A 95 -35.36 5.59 -27.22
C GLU A 95 -35.74 5.39 -25.73
N ALA A 96 -36.59 6.28 -25.22
CA ALA A 96 -36.88 6.55 -23.80
C ALA A 96 -37.36 5.35 -22.96
N LEU A 97 -38.08 4.37 -23.55
CA LEU A 97 -38.57 3.20 -22.81
C LEU A 97 -37.44 2.44 -22.08
N SER A 98 -36.28 2.33 -22.74
CA SER A 98 -35.11 1.63 -22.21
C SER A 98 -34.63 2.17 -20.86
N ARG A 99 -34.67 3.50 -20.65
CA ARG A 99 -34.32 4.17 -19.40
C ARG A 99 -35.26 3.79 -18.27
N GLN A 100 -36.57 3.91 -18.51
CA GLN A 100 -37.55 3.70 -17.46
C GLN A 100 -37.65 2.23 -17.02
N LEU A 101 -37.52 1.27 -17.95
CA LEU A 101 -37.49 -0.15 -17.59
C LEU A 101 -36.26 -0.53 -16.75
N LEU A 102 -35.12 0.14 -16.93
CA LEU A 102 -33.94 -0.08 -16.08
C LEU A 102 -34.09 0.51 -14.68
N VAL A 103 -34.76 1.66 -14.54
CA VAL A 103 -35.13 2.20 -13.22
C VAL A 103 -36.08 1.23 -12.49
N TYR A 104 -37.04 0.62 -13.19
CA TYR A 104 -37.90 -0.42 -12.62
C TYR A 104 -37.16 -1.72 -12.29
N LEU A 105 -36.17 -2.11 -13.11
CA LEU A 105 -35.32 -3.28 -12.81
C LEU A 105 -34.48 -3.07 -11.55
N ILE A 106 -33.91 -1.87 -11.36
CA ILE A 106 -33.22 -1.48 -10.12
C ILE A 106 -34.19 -1.59 -8.93
N GLU A 107 -35.38 -0.99 -9.03
CA GLU A 107 -36.37 -1.05 -7.95
C GLU A 107 -36.82 -2.49 -7.63
N TYR A 108 -37.05 -3.33 -8.64
CA TYR A 108 -37.44 -4.72 -8.47
C TYR A 108 -36.35 -5.56 -7.80
N LEU A 109 -35.09 -5.44 -8.26
CA LEU A 109 -33.96 -6.17 -7.66
C LEU A 109 -33.76 -5.80 -6.18
N LEU A 110 -33.91 -4.52 -5.83
CA LEU A 110 -33.73 -4.05 -4.45
C LEU A 110 -34.94 -4.33 -3.54
N THR A 111 -36.18 -4.25 -4.05
CA THR A 111 -37.40 -4.47 -3.25
C THR A 111 -37.74 -5.95 -3.04
N GLN A 112 -37.28 -6.84 -3.93
CA GLN A 112 -37.50 -8.28 -3.84
C GLN A 112 -36.30 -9.05 -3.27
N TYR A 113 -35.16 -8.39 -3.01
CA TYR A 113 -34.06 -8.99 -2.27
C TYR A 113 -34.51 -9.46 -0.86
N GLY A 114 -34.17 -10.69 -0.49
CA GLY A 114 -34.65 -11.33 0.73
C GLY A 114 -36.12 -11.77 0.71
N ARG A 115 -36.81 -11.66 -0.43
CA ARG A 115 -38.22 -12.07 -0.60
C ARG A 115 -38.40 -13.08 -1.75
N ASP A 116 -37.91 -12.72 -2.93
CA ASP A 116 -37.86 -13.59 -4.10
C ASP A 116 -36.53 -14.34 -4.10
N VAL A 117 -36.57 -15.67 -4.21
CA VAL A 117 -35.40 -16.54 -4.12
C VAL A 117 -34.46 -16.37 -5.33
N ARG A 118 -35.01 -16.13 -6.53
CA ARG A 118 -34.27 -15.94 -7.78
C ARG A 118 -33.56 -14.58 -7.79
N VAL A 119 -34.24 -13.51 -7.35
CA VAL A 119 -33.64 -12.18 -7.17
C VAL A 119 -32.55 -12.22 -6.09
N THR A 120 -32.83 -12.87 -4.96
CA THR A 120 -31.86 -13.01 -3.86
C THR A 120 -30.61 -13.77 -4.32
N GLU A 121 -30.77 -14.85 -5.09
CA GLU A 121 -29.63 -15.58 -5.67
C GLU A 121 -28.86 -14.74 -6.71
N LEU A 122 -29.56 -13.99 -7.58
CA LEU A 122 -28.92 -13.10 -8.55
C LEU A 122 -28.04 -12.04 -7.88
N VAL A 123 -28.55 -11.31 -6.88
CA VAL A 123 -27.81 -10.26 -6.14
C VAL A 123 -26.71 -10.86 -5.26
N ASN A 124 -26.91 -12.07 -4.73
CA ASN A 124 -25.87 -12.79 -3.98
C ASN A 124 -24.70 -13.22 -4.87
N ARG A 125 -24.98 -13.78 -6.06
CA ARG A 125 -23.94 -14.37 -6.93
C ARG A 125 -23.34 -13.44 -7.97
N THR A 126 -24.03 -12.37 -8.35
CA THR A 126 -23.64 -11.49 -9.46
C THR A 126 -23.20 -10.12 -8.93
N ASP A 127 -22.33 -9.43 -9.67
CA ASP A 127 -22.07 -8.00 -9.48
C ASP A 127 -22.76 -7.25 -10.63
N ILE A 128 -23.95 -6.71 -10.35
CA ILE A 128 -24.89 -6.19 -11.37
C ILE A 128 -24.72 -4.69 -11.47
N TYR A 129 -24.47 -4.17 -12.67
CA TYR A 129 -24.37 -2.73 -12.93
C TYR A 129 -25.47 -2.30 -13.89
N ILE A 130 -26.16 -1.19 -13.59
CA ILE A 130 -27.24 -0.69 -14.43
C ILE A 130 -27.03 0.80 -14.69
N MET A 131 -26.73 1.15 -15.95
CA MET A 131 -26.76 2.50 -16.47
C MET A 131 -28.12 2.72 -17.13
N ALA A 132 -29.01 3.48 -16.47
CA ALA A 132 -30.35 3.74 -17.00
C ALA A 132 -30.33 4.69 -18.20
N SER A 133 -29.37 5.63 -18.27
CA SER A 133 -29.31 6.65 -19.32
C SER A 133 -27.85 6.95 -19.65
N MET A 134 -27.42 6.56 -20.86
CA MET A 134 -26.11 6.93 -21.40
C MET A 134 -26.14 8.29 -22.11
N ASN A 135 -27.27 8.66 -22.73
CA ASN A 135 -27.53 9.97 -23.32
C ASN A 135 -28.65 10.71 -22.56
N PRO A 136 -28.38 11.20 -21.34
CA PRO A 136 -29.38 11.95 -20.58
C PRO A 136 -29.77 13.26 -21.29
N ASP A 137 -28.85 13.88 -22.02
CA ASP A 137 -29.08 15.15 -22.72
C ASP A 137 -30.10 15.04 -23.85
N GLY A 138 -29.95 14.01 -24.69
CA GLY A 138 -30.90 13.70 -25.76
C GLY A 138 -32.28 13.40 -25.20
N PHE A 139 -32.36 12.72 -24.04
CA PHE A 139 -33.63 12.38 -23.41
C PHE A 139 -34.38 13.64 -22.93
N GLU A 140 -33.72 14.62 -22.32
CA GLU A 140 -34.39 15.86 -21.87
C GLU A 140 -34.87 16.75 -23.05
N ARG A 141 -34.46 16.43 -24.29
CA ARG A 141 -34.97 17.06 -25.54
C ARG A 141 -36.08 16.25 -26.22
N ALA A 142 -36.15 14.95 -25.99
CA ALA A 142 -37.09 14.04 -26.64
C ALA A 142 -38.53 14.20 -26.11
N VAL A 143 -39.52 13.92 -26.96
CA VAL A 143 -40.95 14.21 -26.68
C VAL A 143 -41.76 12.93 -26.47
N GLU A 144 -42.53 12.86 -25.38
CA GLU A 144 -43.43 11.72 -25.10
C GLU A 144 -44.48 11.57 -26.21
N GLY A 145 -44.62 10.34 -26.72
CA GLY A 145 -45.52 9.99 -27.83
C GLY A 145 -44.85 9.99 -29.21
N ASP A 146 -43.61 10.45 -29.34
CA ASP A 146 -42.86 10.38 -30.60
C ASP A 146 -42.36 8.95 -30.86
N CYS A 147 -43.21 8.14 -31.50
CA CYS A 147 -42.88 6.76 -31.81
C CYS A 147 -41.79 6.61 -32.86
N THR A 148 -41.67 7.55 -33.81
CA THR A 148 -40.72 7.50 -34.92
C THR A 148 -39.37 8.12 -34.57
N GLY A 149 -39.29 9.01 -33.58
CA GLY A 149 -38.11 9.83 -33.29
C GLY A 149 -37.93 10.88 -34.38
N SER A 150 -39.00 11.63 -34.61
CA SER A 150 -39.10 12.76 -35.53
C SER A 150 -38.81 14.10 -34.84
N SER A 151 -38.76 14.10 -33.50
CA SER A 151 -38.24 15.16 -32.65
C SER A 151 -36.72 15.05 -32.45
N ALA A 152 -36.08 16.15 -32.04
CA ALA A 152 -34.67 16.14 -31.67
C ALA A 152 -34.48 15.44 -30.31
N GLY A 153 -33.53 14.50 -30.22
CA GLY A 153 -33.28 13.76 -28.98
C GLY A 153 -32.47 12.47 -29.15
N ARG A 154 -32.35 11.95 -30.37
CA ARG A 154 -31.51 10.76 -30.65
C ARG A 154 -30.04 10.98 -30.24
N GLU A 155 -29.44 12.04 -30.77
CA GLU A 155 -28.01 12.36 -30.64
C GLU A 155 -27.68 13.01 -29.30
N ASN A 156 -26.39 13.08 -28.95
CA ASN A 156 -25.94 13.94 -27.85
C ASN A 156 -26.02 15.42 -28.25
N THR A 157 -25.65 16.32 -27.34
CA THR A 157 -25.77 17.78 -27.53
C THR A 157 -24.86 18.35 -28.63
N LYS A 158 -23.89 17.57 -29.10
CA LYS A 158 -22.98 17.92 -30.21
C LYS A 158 -23.45 17.37 -31.56
N HIS A 159 -24.62 16.74 -31.63
CA HIS A 159 -25.15 16.03 -32.81
C HIS A 159 -24.38 14.76 -33.20
N TYR A 160 -23.76 14.09 -32.22
CA TYR A 160 -23.14 12.77 -32.42
C TYR A 160 -24.10 11.63 -32.03
N ASP A 161 -24.17 10.63 -32.91
CA ASP A 161 -24.88 9.37 -32.71
C ASP A 161 -23.96 8.44 -31.91
N LEU A 162 -24.11 8.45 -30.58
CA LEU A 162 -23.14 7.84 -29.64
C LEU A 162 -22.86 6.35 -29.89
N ASP A 163 -23.82 5.63 -30.47
CA ASP A 163 -23.67 4.21 -30.83
C ASP A 163 -22.69 4.01 -32.00
N LYS A 164 -22.43 5.05 -32.81
CA LYS A 164 -21.53 5.02 -33.98
C LYS A 164 -20.12 5.59 -33.72
N SER A 165 -19.94 6.36 -32.65
CA SER A 165 -18.65 6.96 -32.27
C SER A 165 -17.74 6.04 -31.43
N PHE A 166 -18.10 4.77 -31.28
CA PHE A 166 -17.18 3.75 -30.76
C PHE A 166 -16.23 3.26 -31.87
N PRO A 167 -14.92 3.14 -31.60
CA PRO A 167 -13.96 2.75 -32.64
C PRO A 167 -14.10 1.27 -33.04
N ASP A 168 -14.32 1.08 -34.33
CA ASP A 168 -14.28 -0.19 -35.06
C ASP A 168 -12.84 -0.76 -35.13
N GLN A 169 -12.67 -2.06 -35.45
CA GLN A 169 -11.41 -2.79 -35.23
C GLN A 169 -10.16 -2.09 -35.80
N ASP A 170 -10.26 -1.63 -37.05
CA ASP A 170 -9.15 -1.14 -37.89
C ASP A 170 -9.13 0.38 -38.11
N LYS A 171 -9.99 1.16 -37.43
CA LYS A 171 -10.07 2.62 -37.63
C LYS A 171 -9.36 3.39 -36.51
N ALA A 172 -8.58 4.40 -36.90
CA ALA A 172 -8.04 5.38 -35.97
C ALA A 172 -9.17 6.22 -35.35
N PHE A 173 -9.13 6.41 -34.04
CA PHE A 173 -10.07 7.26 -33.31
C PHE A 173 -9.85 8.73 -33.72
N SER A 174 -10.87 9.36 -34.29
CA SER A 174 -10.75 10.67 -34.97
C SER A 174 -11.57 11.79 -34.34
N GLU A 175 -12.33 11.47 -33.29
CA GLU A 175 -13.25 12.35 -32.58
C GLU A 175 -12.62 12.81 -31.26
N THR A 176 -13.00 13.99 -30.75
CA THR A 176 -12.43 14.52 -29.50
C THR A 176 -13.24 14.08 -28.28
N SER A 177 -12.58 13.93 -27.13
CA SER A 177 -13.27 13.61 -25.86
C SER A 177 -14.19 14.72 -25.36
N GLU A 178 -14.12 15.93 -25.93
CA GLU A 178 -15.04 17.05 -25.65
C GLU A 178 -16.34 16.98 -26.47
N ASP A 179 -16.36 16.21 -27.56
CA ASP A 179 -17.53 16.05 -28.42
C ASP A 179 -18.37 14.83 -28.07
N ILE A 180 -17.73 13.78 -27.54
CA ILE A 180 -18.33 12.50 -27.15
C ILE A 180 -17.84 12.02 -25.75
N PRO A 181 -18.00 12.84 -24.69
CA PRO A 181 -17.58 12.46 -23.34
C PRO A 181 -18.33 11.21 -22.82
N GLU A 182 -19.57 10.99 -23.27
CA GLU A 182 -20.38 9.82 -22.90
C GLU A 182 -19.75 8.50 -23.37
N VAL A 183 -19.27 8.46 -24.62
CA VAL A 183 -18.59 7.30 -25.21
C VAL A 183 -17.23 7.08 -24.55
N THR A 184 -16.49 8.17 -24.29
CA THR A 184 -15.18 8.11 -23.62
C THR A 184 -15.28 7.48 -22.23
N ALA A 185 -16.26 7.90 -21.42
CA ALA A 185 -16.53 7.34 -20.11
C ALA A 185 -16.91 5.85 -20.16
N VAL A 186 -17.79 5.46 -21.10
CA VAL A 186 -18.23 4.07 -21.26
C VAL A 186 -17.11 3.15 -21.77
N MET A 187 -16.24 3.63 -22.68
CA MET A 187 -15.05 2.90 -23.12
C MET A 187 -14.10 2.57 -21.97
N GLN A 188 -13.76 3.57 -21.14
CA GLN A 188 -12.92 3.38 -19.94
C GLN A 188 -13.57 2.37 -18.97
N TRP A 189 -14.86 2.54 -18.69
CA TRP A 189 -15.61 1.67 -17.79
C TRP A 189 -15.66 0.20 -18.26
N ILE A 190 -15.78 -0.05 -19.57
CA ILE A 190 -15.72 -1.40 -20.16
C ILE A 190 -14.35 -2.06 -19.91
N LEU A 191 -13.26 -1.31 -20.11
CA LEU A 191 -11.90 -1.83 -19.97
C LEU A 191 -11.51 -2.09 -18.51
N GLU A 192 -11.85 -1.18 -17.58
CA GLU A 192 -11.56 -1.32 -16.15
C GLU A 192 -12.35 -2.45 -15.48
N LYS A 193 -13.66 -2.50 -15.75
CA LYS A 193 -14.59 -3.39 -15.05
C LYS A 193 -14.82 -4.71 -15.76
N LYS A 194 -14.10 -5.00 -16.86
CA LYS A 194 -13.90 -6.36 -17.45
C LYS A 194 -15.17 -7.21 -17.46
N PHE A 195 -16.26 -6.64 -17.97
CA PHE A 195 -17.60 -7.25 -17.94
C PHE A 195 -17.66 -8.59 -18.67
N VAL A 196 -18.54 -9.48 -18.21
CA VAL A 196 -18.73 -10.83 -18.76
C VAL A 196 -19.85 -10.84 -19.79
N LEU A 197 -20.99 -10.22 -19.43
CA LEU A 197 -22.21 -10.18 -20.21
C LEU A 197 -22.84 -8.79 -20.09
N SER A 198 -23.39 -8.29 -21.19
CA SER A 198 -24.01 -6.97 -21.28
C SER A 198 -25.27 -6.98 -22.12
N GLY A 199 -26.26 -6.17 -21.73
CA GLY A 199 -27.40 -5.86 -22.59
C GLY A 199 -27.47 -4.37 -22.91
N SER A 200 -27.63 -4.04 -24.19
CA SER A 200 -27.94 -2.69 -24.66
C SER A 200 -29.45 -2.60 -24.96
N LEU A 201 -30.18 -1.72 -24.27
CA LEU A 201 -31.65 -1.62 -24.37
C LEU A 201 -32.07 -0.43 -25.23
N ARG A 202 -33.01 -0.67 -26.16
CA ARG A 202 -33.29 0.18 -27.32
C ARG A 202 -34.77 0.28 -27.65
N GLY A 203 -35.15 1.26 -28.44
CA GLY A 203 -36.52 1.53 -28.90
C GLY A 203 -36.63 1.66 -30.43
N GLY A 204 -37.86 1.69 -30.94
CA GLY A 204 -38.15 1.82 -32.39
C GLY A 204 -38.20 0.50 -33.16
N SER A 205 -38.08 -0.65 -32.49
CA SER A 205 -38.29 -1.98 -33.08
C SER A 205 -38.48 -3.05 -32.00
N VAL A 206 -39.04 -4.22 -32.37
CA VAL A 206 -39.25 -5.38 -31.47
C VAL A 206 -38.39 -6.55 -31.95
N LYS A 207 -37.07 -6.42 -31.83
CA LYS A 207 -36.07 -7.38 -32.33
C LYS A 207 -34.79 -7.34 -31.48
N ALA A 208 -34.09 -8.47 -31.41
CA ALA A 208 -32.83 -8.59 -30.69
C ALA A 208 -31.69 -8.88 -31.69
N THR A 209 -30.59 -8.12 -31.61
CA THR A 209 -29.45 -8.19 -32.53
C THR A 209 -28.13 -8.37 -31.80
N TYR A 210 -27.17 -9.00 -32.46
CA TYR A 210 -25.88 -9.41 -31.90
C TYR A 210 -24.78 -9.37 -33.00
N PRO A 211 -23.48 -9.42 -32.66
CA PRO A 211 -22.41 -9.36 -33.65
C PRO A 211 -22.40 -10.63 -34.53
N PHE A 212 -22.45 -10.58 -35.87
CA PHE A 212 -22.28 -9.43 -36.77
C PHE A 212 -23.45 -9.34 -37.75
N HIS A 213 -23.95 -8.12 -37.99
CA HIS A 213 -25.20 -7.91 -38.72
C HIS A 213 -25.18 -6.70 -39.66
N ASP A 214 -24.27 -6.70 -40.65
CA ASP A 214 -24.64 -6.91 -42.07
C ASP A 214 -23.42 -6.75 -43.04
N GLY A 215 -23.54 -7.33 -44.24
CA GLY A 215 -23.10 -6.77 -45.53
C GLY A 215 -21.62 -6.46 -45.85
N SER A 216 -20.71 -6.40 -44.89
CA SER A 216 -19.28 -6.15 -45.13
C SER A 216 -18.57 -7.40 -45.68
N SER A 217 -17.37 -7.26 -46.24
CA SER A 217 -16.61 -8.35 -46.88
C SER A 217 -16.31 -9.54 -45.95
N TYR A 218 -16.39 -9.35 -44.64
CA TYR A 218 -16.22 -10.38 -43.61
C TYR A 218 -17.38 -11.39 -43.58
N ALA A 219 -18.54 -11.07 -44.17
CA ALA A 219 -19.60 -12.05 -44.40
C ALA A 219 -19.17 -13.21 -45.33
N ALA A 220 -18.10 -13.02 -46.13
CA ALA A 220 -17.57 -14.04 -47.03
C ALA A 220 -16.48 -14.94 -46.41
N SER A 221 -15.93 -14.63 -45.23
CA SER A 221 -14.92 -15.47 -44.57
C SER A 221 -15.51 -16.57 -43.69
N GLY A 222 -16.72 -16.36 -43.16
CA GLY A 222 -17.53 -17.38 -42.48
C GLY A 222 -17.20 -17.57 -41.00
N LEU A 223 -18.19 -17.26 -40.15
CA LEU A 223 -18.28 -17.60 -38.71
C LEU A 223 -17.14 -17.08 -37.83
N THR A 224 -17.41 -15.97 -37.12
CA THR A 224 -16.83 -15.81 -35.78
C THR A 224 -17.32 -16.93 -34.88
N THR A 225 -16.42 -17.43 -34.07
CA THR A 225 -16.50 -18.75 -33.42
C THR A 225 -17.50 -18.84 -32.26
N ASP A 226 -18.08 -17.70 -31.85
CA ASP A 226 -19.11 -17.58 -30.81
C ASP A 226 -20.53 -17.23 -31.33
N ASP A 227 -20.79 -17.19 -32.65
CA ASP A 227 -22.13 -16.90 -33.21
C ASP A 227 -23.24 -17.78 -32.58
N ALA A 228 -22.97 -19.08 -32.39
CA ALA A 228 -23.91 -20.01 -31.77
C ALA A 228 -24.22 -19.68 -30.29
N LEU A 229 -23.25 -19.08 -29.57
CA LEU A 229 -23.45 -18.58 -28.21
C LEU A 229 -24.29 -17.30 -28.22
N PHE A 230 -23.98 -16.34 -29.10
CA PHE A 230 -24.81 -15.14 -29.24
C PHE A 230 -26.26 -15.47 -29.66
N ARG A 231 -26.48 -16.48 -30.50
CA ARG A 231 -27.83 -17.01 -30.79
C ARG A 231 -28.55 -17.48 -29.52
N LEU A 232 -27.87 -18.22 -28.63
CA LEU A 232 -28.47 -18.65 -27.35
C LEU A 232 -28.79 -17.46 -26.44
N LEU A 233 -27.88 -16.48 -26.32
CA LEU A 233 -28.06 -15.29 -25.49
C LEU A 233 -29.25 -14.46 -25.99
N THR A 234 -29.35 -14.25 -27.30
CA THR A 234 -30.45 -13.58 -27.99
C THR A 234 -31.78 -14.32 -27.80
N HIS A 235 -31.79 -15.62 -28.08
CA HIS A 235 -32.95 -16.51 -27.94
C HIS A 235 -33.46 -16.62 -26.50
N THR A 236 -32.57 -16.48 -25.51
CA THR A 236 -32.96 -16.45 -24.08
C THR A 236 -33.83 -15.24 -23.77
N TYR A 237 -33.58 -14.08 -24.38
CA TYR A 237 -34.42 -12.91 -24.21
C TYR A 237 -35.75 -13.07 -24.96
N THR A 238 -35.69 -13.40 -26.26
CA THR A 238 -36.88 -13.44 -27.12
C THR A 238 -37.90 -14.50 -26.70
N GLU A 239 -37.46 -15.68 -26.25
CA GLU A 239 -38.38 -16.74 -25.78
C GLU A 239 -39.11 -16.40 -24.46
N ASN A 240 -38.58 -15.46 -23.68
CA ASN A 240 -39.17 -14.98 -22.43
C ASN A 240 -39.92 -13.65 -22.60
N HIS A 241 -39.88 -13.05 -23.79
CA HIS A 241 -40.60 -11.82 -24.13
C HIS A 241 -41.86 -12.14 -24.96
N PRO A 242 -43.09 -11.83 -24.50
CA PRO A 242 -44.34 -12.26 -25.15
C PRO A 242 -44.45 -11.93 -26.64
N ILE A 243 -43.99 -10.74 -27.05
CA ILE A 243 -44.10 -10.26 -28.45
C ILE A 243 -42.96 -10.81 -29.34
N MET A 244 -41.68 -10.66 -28.96
CA MET A 244 -40.52 -11.15 -29.74
C MET A 244 -40.55 -12.66 -30.02
N LYS A 245 -41.25 -13.44 -29.19
CA LYS A 245 -41.49 -14.88 -29.40
C LYS A 245 -42.40 -15.19 -30.59
N MET A 246 -43.23 -14.23 -31.02
CA MET A 246 -44.12 -14.40 -32.16
C MET A 246 -43.31 -14.38 -33.46
N LYS A 247 -43.66 -15.21 -34.45
CA LYS A 247 -42.84 -15.43 -35.65
C LYS A 247 -42.75 -14.25 -36.63
N ASN A 248 -43.47 -13.14 -36.41
CA ASN A 248 -43.46 -11.98 -37.31
C ASN A 248 -43.84 -10.68 -36.57
N PRO A 249 -43.01 -10.18 -35.62
CA PRO A 249 -43.30 -8.97 -34.83
C PRO A 249 -42.90 -7.70 -35.60
N ASP A 250 -43.31 -7.59 -36.87
CA ASP A 250 -42.98 -6.45 -37.73
C ASP A 250 -43.66 -5.18 -37.23
N CYS A 251 -42.87 -4.11 -37.08
CA CYS A 251 -43.39 -2.78 -36.83
C CYS A 251 -43.94 -2.20 -38.14
N PRO A 252 -45.21 -1.75 -38.21
CA PRO A 252 -45.81 -1.26 -39.45
C PRO A 252 -45.05 -0.10 -40.10
N ASP A 253 -44.45 0.75 -39.26
CA ASP A 253 -43.76 1.99 -39.63
C ASP A 253 -42.28 1.95 -39.23
N ASP A 254 -41.52 0.92 -39.64
CA ASP A 254 -40.04 0.90 -39.53
C ASP A 254 -39.40 1.52 -40.79
N PRO A 255 -39.00 2.81 -40.79
CA PRO A 255 -38.29 3.42 -41.90
C PRO A 255 -36.85 2.89 -42.06
N ASN A 256 -36.28 2.25 -41.04
CA ASN A 256 -34.92 1.73 -41.01
C ASN A 256 -34.92 0.19 -41.06
N LYS A 257 -35.28 -0.34 -42.24
CA LYS A 257 -35.19 -1.78 -42.56
C LYS A 257 -33.81 -2.42 -42.33
N SER A 258 -32.76 -1.65 -42.07
CA SER A 258 -31.46 -2.14 -41.61
C SER A 258 -31.11 -1.58 -40.23
N PHE A 259 -31.17 -2.45 -39.21
CA PHE A 259 -30.72 -2.15 -37.84
C PHE A 259 -29.20 -2.37 -37.78
N ARG A 260 -28.45 -1.47 -38.42
CA ARG A 260 -27.00 -1.60 -38.65
C ARG A 260 -26.16 -1.14 -37.47
N ASP A 261 -25.10 -1.91 -37.23
CA ASP A 261 -23.95 -1.68 -36.35
C ASP A 261 -24.18 -0.81 -35.11
N GLY A 262 -24.34 -1.48 -33.96
CA GLY A 262 -24.06 -0.86 -32.67
C GLY A 262 -22.56 -0.92 -32.39
N GLY A 263 -21.86 0.20 -32.52
CA GLY A 263 -20.42 0.28 -32.27
C GLY A 263 -20.04 -0.09 -30.83
N MET A 264 -20.90 0.25 -29.86
CA MET A 264 -20.73 -0.19 -28.47
C MET A 264 -20.73 -1.71 -28.34
N GLN A 265 -21.60 -2.40 -29.10
CA GLN A 265 -21.73 -3.86 -29.09
C GLN A 265 -20.45 -4.54 -29.61
N ASN A 266 -19.90 -4.03 -30.72
CA ASN A 266 -18.66 -4.53 -31.30
C ASN A 266 -17.44 -4.21 -30.41
N TYR A 267 -17.39 -3.01 -29.82
CA TYR A 267 -16.30 -2.59 -28.92
C TYR A 267 -16.21 -3.47 -27.66
N ASN A 268 -17.37 -3.79 -27.05
CA ASN A 268 -17.46 -4.69 -25.90
C ASN A 268 -16.80 -6.06 -26.14
N TYR A 269 -16.98 -6.62 -27.34
CA TYR A 269 -16.49 -7.94 -27.73
C TYR A 269 -15.03 -7.93 -28.22
N PHE A 270 -14.58 -6.87 -28.91
CA PHE A 270 -13.23 -6.82 -29.47
C PHE A 270 -12.18 -6.14 -28.60
N LYS A 271 -12.57 -5.24 -27.70
CA LYS A 271 -11.64 -4.52 -26.80
C LYS A 271 -11.88 -4.87 -25.32
N GLY A 272 -13.09 -5.31 -24.97
CA GLY A 272 -13.42 -5.86 -23.65
C GLY A 272 -13.42 -7.40 -23.61
N ASN A 273 -13.84 -7.95 -22.46
CA ASN A 273 -14.13 -9.39 -22.29
C ASN A 273 -15.61 -9.73 -22.60
N CYS A 274 -16.39 -8.77 -23.12
CA CYS A 274 -17.81 -8.68 -22.81
C CYS A 274 -18.69 -9.07 -24.00
N PHE A 275 -19.53 -10.08 -23.80
CA PHE A 275 -20.57 -10.45 -24.75
C PHE A 275 -21.74 -9.47 -24.60
N GLU A 276 -21.99 -8.63 -25.61
CA GLU A 276 -23.12 -7.68 -25.61
C GLU A 276 -24.18 -8.07 -26.64
N VAL A 277 -25.46 -8.03 -26.25
CA VAL A 277 -26.61 -8.19 -27.14
C VAL A 277 -27.51 -6.96 -27.03
N THR A 278 -28.05 -6.51 -28.15
CA THR A 278 -28.90 -5.32 -28.24
C THR A 278 -30.36 -5.72 -28.38
N PHE A 279 -31.24 -5.16 -27.55
CA PHE A 279 -32.66 -5.50 -27.47
C PHE A 279 -33.51 -4.26 -27.81
N GLY A 280 -34.12 -4.25 -29.00
CA GLY A 280 -35.21 -3.35 -29.34
C GLY A 280 -36.49 -3.81 -28.63
N LEU A 281 -36.98 -3.00 -27.70
CA LEU A 281 -38.05 -3.34 -26.76
C LEU A 281 -39.46 -3.14 -27.35
N SER A 282 -39.65 -2.07 -28.12
CA SER A 282 -40.95 -1.56 -28.57
C SER A 282 -40.85 -0.90 -29.94
N CYS A 283 -41.87 -1.04 -30.78
CA CYS A 283 -41.94 -0.36 -32.09
C CYS A 283 -42.00 1.17 -31.95
N CYS A 284 -42.62 1.67 -30.87
CA CYS A 284 -42.59 3.08 -30.52
C CYS A 284 -41.32 3.38 -29.73
N LYS A 285 -40.52 4.39 -30.12
CA LYS A 285 -39.32 4.80 -29.37
C LYS A 285 -39.65 5.41 -28.00
N TYR A 286 -40.56 6.39 -27.99
CA TYR A 286 -41.05 7.07 -26.79
C TYR A 286 -42.57 6.84 -26.62
N PRO A 287 -43.02 5.66 -26.17
CA PRO A 287 -44.44 5.39 -25.96
C PRO A 287 -45.04 6.25 -24.83
N PRO A 288 -46.35 6.54 -24.86
CA PRO A 288 -47.02 7.24 -23.77
C PRO A 288 -46.90 6.50 -22.43
N ALA A 289 -46.74 7.22 -21.33
CA ALA A 289 -46.49 6.68 -19.99
C ALA A 289 -47.51 5.63 -19.53
N SER A 290 -48.76 5.70 -20.03
CA SER A 290 -49.79 4.68 -19.79
C SER A 290 -49.40 3.26 -20.22
N GLN A 291 -48.43 3.10 -21.12
CA GLN A 291 -47.95 1.80 -21.61
C GLN A 291 -46.82 1.21 -20.75
N LEU A 292 -46.19 2.00 -19.88
CA LEU A 292 -45.00 1.60 -19.08
C LEU A 292 -45.23 0.34 -18.23
N SER A 293 -46.43 0.16 -17.68
CA SER A 293 -46.80 -1.02 -16.89
C SER A 293 -46.85 -2.29 -17.74
N ILE A 294 -47.40 -2.20 -18.95
CA ILE A 294 -47.49 -3.31 -19.91
C ILE A 294 -46.08 -3.67 -20.42
N GLU A 295 -45.27 -2.69 -20.78
CA GLU A 295 -43.92 -2.96 -21.29
C GLU A 295 -42.96 -3.47 -20.22
N TRP A 296 -43.13 -3.07 -18.95
CA TRP A 296 -42.45 -3.72 -17.84
C TRP A 296 -42.84 -5.19 -17.70
N ILE A 297 -44.15 -5.51 -17.78
CA ILE A 297 -44.64 -6.90 -17.73
C ILE A 297 -44.09 -7.73 -18.90
N ASN A 298 -44.02 -7.16 -20.11
CA ASN A 298 -43.45 -7.80 -21.30
C ASN A 298 -41.96 -8.16 -21.12
N ASN A 299 -41.18 -7.27 -20.52
CA ASN A 299 -39.72 -7.35 -20.51
C ASN A 299 -39.11 -7.94 -19.23
N LYS A 300 -39.79 -7.86 -18.08
CA LYS A 300 -39.25 -8.26 -16.76
C LYS A 300 -38.66 -9.66 -16.74
N GLU A 301 -39.38 -10.66 -17.26
CA GLU A 301 -38.91 -12.05 -17.24
C GLU A 301 -37.73 -12.29 -18.18
N ALA A 302 -37.71 -11.61 -19.34
CA ALA A 302 -36.60 -11.64 -20.28
C ALA A 302 -35.32 -10.99 -19.70
N LEU A 303 -35.45 -9.81 -19.08
CA LEU A 303 -34.38 -9.12 -18.36
C LEU A 303 -33.77 -10.04 -17.29
N LEU A 304 -34.59 -10.62 -16.42
CA LEU A 304 -34.13 -11.52 -15.36
C LEU A 304 -33.54 -12.83 -15.90
N ALA A 305 -34.09 -13.40 -16.98
CA ALA A 305 -33.57 -14.62 -17.62
C ALA A 305 -32.21 -14.40 -18.30
N TYR A 306 -31.97 -13.19 -18.81
CA TYR A 306 -30.72 -12.81 -19.45
C TYR A 306 -29.58 -12.62 -18.44
N ILE A 307 -29.82 -11.99 -17.27
CA ILE A 307 -28.80 -11.85 -16.21
C ILE A 307 -28.28 -13.23 -15.75
N HIS A 308 -29.15 -14.26 -15.70
CA HIS A 308 -28.71 -15.63 -15.39
C HIS A 308 -27.71 -16.22 -16.40
N GLN A 309 -27.65 -15.73 -17.64
CA GLN A 309 -26.68 -16.22 -18.62
C GLN A 309 -25.24 -15.80 -18.29
N ALA A 310 -25.02 -14.84 -17.37
CA ALA A 310 -23.68 -14.55 -16.85
C ALA A 310 -23.06 -15.71 -16.03
N HIS A 311 -23.83 -16.77 -15.76
CA HIS A 311 -23.44 -17.94 -14.95
C HIS A 311 -23.33 -19.25 -15.76
N ILE A 312 -23.21 -19.19 -17.09
CA ILE A 312 -22.95 -20.37 -17.95
C ILE A 312 -21.47 -20.45 -18.39
N GLY A 313 -21.09 -21.50 -19.12
CA GLY A 313 -19.74 -21.67 -19.67
C GLY A 313 -18.72 -22.19 -18.66
N VAL A 314 -17.61 -21.49 -18.52
CA VAL A 314 -16.48 -21.81 -17.62
C VAL A 314 -16.13 -20.58 -16.81
N ARG A 315 -15.78 -20.77 -15.53
CA ARG A 315 -15.26 -19.70 -14.67
C ARG A 315 -14.17 -20.24 -13.76
N GLY A 316 -13.37 -19.34 -13.20
CA GLY A 316 -12.48 -19.69 -12.10
C GLY A 316 -11.40 -18.65 -11.91
N TYR A 317 -10.25 -19.09 -11.42
CA TYR A 317 -9.12 -18.26 -11.09
C TYR A 317 -7.86 -18.74 -11.80
N VAL A 318 -7.03 -17.81 -12.25
CA VAL A 318 -5.63 -18.09 -12.54
C VAL A 318 -4.80 -17.66 -11.33
N MET A 319 -3.96 -18.55 -10.82
CA MET A 319 -3.11 -18.31 -9.64
C MET A 319 -1.66 -18.76 -9.87
N THR A 320 -0.73 -18.20 -9.10
CA THR A 320 0.60 -18.76 -8.88
C THR A 320 0.54 -20.04 -8.01
N ARG A 321 1.63 -20.81 -7.94
CA ARG A 321 1.80 -21.90 -6.93
C ARG A 321 1.66 -21.39 -5.48
N SER A 322 1.96 -20.12 -5.23
CA SER A 322 1.81 -19.44 -3.93
C SER A 322 0.40 -18.94 -3.64
N GLY A 323 -0.57 -19.12 -4.55
CA GLY A 323 -1.99 -18.80 -4.34
C GLY A 323 -2.38 -17.34 -4.61
N PHE A 324 -1.48 -16.52 -5.17
CA PHE A 324 -1.81 -15.17 -5.61
C PHE A 324 -2.53 -15.21 -6.96
N GLY A 325 -3.64 -14.50 -7.08
CA GLY A 325 -4.40 -14.39 -8.34
C GLY A 325 -3.68 -13.50 -9.36
N LEU A 326 -3.49 -14.00 -10.59
CA LEU A 326 -2.73 -13.30 -11.63
C LEU A 326 -3.66 -12.46 -12.53
N PRO A 327 -3.50 -11.12 -12.59
CA PRO A 327 -4.33 -10.24 -13.42
C PRO A 327 -3.89 -10.21 -14.90
N ASN A 328 -4.81 -9.83 -15.79
CA ASN A 328 -4.61 -9.71 -17.24
C ASN A 328 -4.11 -10.97 -17.98
N VAL A 329 -4.13 -12.15 -17.35
CA VAL A 329 -3.82 -13.43 -17.99
C VAL A 329 -4.82 -13.70 -19.10
N THR A 330 -4.33 -14.10 -20.26
CA THR A 330 -5.18 -14.44 -21.41
C THR A 330 -5.75 -15.85 -21.24
N ILE A 331 -7.06 -15.97 -21.37
CA ILE A 331 -7.77 -17.24 -21.48
C ILE A 331 -8.24 -17.40 -22.92
N SER A 332 -7.72 -18.42 -23.59
CA SER A 332 -8.11 -18.81 -24.95
C SER A 332 -8.82 -20.17 -24.94
N VAL A 333 -9.68 -20.41 -25.93
CA VAL A 333 -10.36 -21.69 -26.13
C VAL A 333 -10.03 -22.19 -27.52
N SER A 334 -9.58 -23.44 -27.63
CA SER A 334 -9.14 -24.01 -28.91
C SER A 334 -10.29 -24.06 -29.92
N GLY A 335 -10.04 -23.58 -31.14
CA GLY A 335 -11.09 -23.38 -32.14
C GLY A 335 -11.97 -22.15 -31.89
N THR A 336 -11.51 -21.18 -31.08
CA THR A 336 -12.12 -19.84 -30.99
C THR A 336 -11.08 -18.74 -31.15
N ASP A 337 -11.47 -17.63 -31.77
CA ASP A 337 -10.57 -16.52 -32.14
C ASP A 337 -10.73 -15.28 -31.24
N HIS A 338 -11.68 -15.32 -30.31
CA HIS A 338 -11.88 -14.32 -29.27
C HIS A 338 -11.27 -14.83 -27.96
N ASN A 339 -10.37 -14.04 -27.35
CA ASN A 339 -9.74 -14.32 -26.06
C ASN A 339 -10.25 -13.34 -25.00
N ILE A 340 -10.23 -13.74 -23.73
CA ILE A 340 -10.58 -12.87 -22.60
C ILE A 340 -9.42 -12.74 -21.60
N THR A 341 -9.49 -11.76 -20.70
CA THR A 341 -8.45 -11.48 -19.69
C THR A 341 -8.94 -11.67 -18.24
N THR A 342 -8.11 -12.17 -17.33
CA THR A 342 -8.40 -12.17 -15.88
C THR A 342 -8.40 -10.75 -15.30
N TRP A 343 -9.06 -10.58 -14.15
CA TRP A 343 -9.12 -9.30 -13.43
C TRP A 343 -8.13 -9.22 -12.25
N MET A 344 -8.19 -8.15 -11.44
CA MET A 344 -7.22 -7.81 -10.39
C MET A 344 -6.97 -8.91 -9.33
N PHE A 345 -7.89 -9.86 -9.19
CA PHE A 345 -7.79 -11.00 -8.27
C PHE A 345 -7.57 -12.35 -8.99
N GLY A 346 -7.21 -12.33 -10.27
CA GLY A 346 -7.04 -13.51 -11.11
C GLY A 346 -8.33 -14.20 -11.57
N ASP A 347 -9.52 -13.68 -11.25
CA ASP A 347 -10.78 -14.31 -11.64
C ASP A 347 -11.20 -14.02 -13.10
N TYR A 348 -11.82 -15.01 -13.74
CA TYR A 348 -12.30 -14.96 -15.12
C TYR A 348 -13.61 -15.74 -15.32
N TYR A 349 -14.33 -15.39 -16.39
CA TYR A 349 -15.58 -16.02 -16.81
C TYR A 349 -15.61 -16.08 -18.33
N ARG A 350 -15.51 -17.28 -18.92
CA ARG A 350 -15.67 -17.51 -20.35
C ARG A 350 -17.01 -18.17 -20.62
N LEU A 351 -17.94 -17.40 -21.18
CA LEU A 351 -19.21 -17.93 -21.66
C LEU A 351 -18.95 -18.94 -22.80
N LEU A 352 -19.62 -20.10 -22.73
CA LEU A 352 -19.54 -21.20 -23.70
C LEU A 352 -20.86 -21.97 -23.70
N LEU A 353 -21.17 -22.62 -24.82
CA LEU A 353 -22.27 -23.57 -24.95
C LEU A 353 -21.95 -24.92 -24.27
N PRO A 354 -22.95 -25.78 -24.00
CA PRO A 354 -22.71 -27.13 -23.50
C PRO A 354 -21.89 -27.95 -24.50
N GLY A 355 -20.75 -28.49 -24.07
CA GLY A 355 -19.76 -29.09 -24.96
C GLY A 355 -18.52 -29.59 -24.22
N ARG A 356 -17.46 -29.88 -24.99
CA ARG A 356 -16.13 -30.26 -24.48
C ARG A 356 -15.09 -29.41 -25.19
N TYR A 357 -14.23 -28.75 -24.42
CA TYR A 357 -13.32 -27.71 -24.92
C TYR A 357 -11.90 -27.91 -24.39
N ASP A 358 -10.91 -27.61 -25.22
CA ASP A 358 -9.52 -27.43 -24.76
C ASP A 358 -9.33 -25.94 -24.44
N ILE A 359 -8.99 -25.63 -23.19
CA ILE A 359 -8.90 -24.25 -22.68
C ILE A 359 -7.49 -24.00 -22.16
N THR A 360 -6.89 -22.91 -22.61
CA THR A 360 -5.52 -22.51 -22.25
C THR A 360 -5.55 -21.22 -21.45
N ALA A 361 -4.90 -21.22 -20.29
CA ALA A 361 -4.46 -20.00 -19.63
C ALA A 361 -3.01 -19.72 -20.04
N SER A 362 -2.77 -18.54 -20.59
CA SER A 362 -1.45 -18.08 -21.01
C SER A 362 -1.21 -16.68 -20.45
N SER A 363 -0.20 -16.58 -19.59
CA SER A 363 0.34 -15.29 -19.14
C SER A 363 1.75 -15.14 -19.73
N PRO A 364 2.13 -13.93 -20.14
CA PRO A 364 3.54 -13.52 -20.09
C PRO A 364 4.13 -13.91 -18.72
N GLY A 365 5.36 -14.43 -18.69
CA GLY A 365 6.10 -14.86 -17.49
C GLY A 365 5.94 -16.33 -17.09
N PHE A 366 4.95 -17.08 -17.62
CA PHE A 366 4.58 -18.42 -17.12
C PHE A 366 4.40 -19.47 -18.24
N LEU A 367 4.55 -20.75 -17.89
CA LEU A 367 4.15 -21.86 -18.77
C LEU A 367 2.64 -21.83 -19.00
N SER A 368 2.23 -21.77 -20.28
CA SER A 368 0.81 -21.80 -20.64
C SER A 368 0.18 -23.16 -20.30
N ASN A 369 -0.82 -23.14 -19.41
CA ASN A 369 -1.46 -24.34 -18.90
C ASN A 369 -2.72 -24.63 -19.73
N THR A 370 -2.71 -25.73 -20.47
CA THR A 370 -3.83 -26.16 -21.34
C THR A 370 -4.55 -27.35 -20.73
N VAL A 371 -5.74 -27.11 -20.17
CA VAL A 371 -6.60 -28.19 -19.69
C VAL A 371 -7.51 -28.62 -20.84
N LYS A 372 -7.31 -29.86 -21.28
CA LYS A 372 -8.04 -30.46 -22.40
C LYS A 372 -9.38 -31.04 -21.98
N ASN A 373 -10.31 -31.12 -22.94
CA ASN A 373 -11.55 -31.88 -22.83
C ASN A 373 -12.47 -31.45 -21.66
N VAL A 374 -12.43 -30.16 -21.30
CA VAL A 374 -13.19 -29.53 -20.21
C VAL A 374 -14.69 -29.63 -20.50
N PRO A 375 -15.49 -30.29 -19.65
CA PRO A 375 -16.92 -30.42 -19.88
C PRO A 375 -17.67 -29.15 -19.46
N VAL A 376 -18.38 -28.52 -20.40
CA VAL A 376 -19.32 -27.41 -20.12
C VAL A 376 -20.73 -27.99 -20.06
N ILE A 377 -21.45 -27.69 -18.98
CA ILE A 377 -22.76 -28.29 -18.68
C ILE A 377 -23.86 -27.22 -18.82
N LYS A 378 -25.01 -27.60 -19.38
CA LYS A 378 -26.15 -26.68 -19.57
C LYS A 378 -26.63 -26.11 -18.23
N GLY A 379 -26.68 -24.77 -18.14
CA GLY A 379 -27.25 -24.05 -17.00
C GLY A 379 -26.34 -23.90 -15.78
N LYS A 380 -25.06 -24.27 -15.85
CA LYS A 380 -24.10 -24.07 -14.75
C LYS A 380 -22.67 -23.92 -15.28
N ALA A 381 -22.02 -22.81 -14.96
CA ALA A 381 -20.61 -22.62 -15.24
C ALA A 381 -19.74 -23.69 -14.57
N THR A 382 -18.91 -24.37 -15.35
CA THR A 382 -17.89 -25.30 -14.86
C THR A 382 -16.78 -24.51 -14.17
N LEU A 383 -16.38 -24.94 -12.97
CA LEU A 383 -15.23 -24.36 -12.28
C LEU A 383 -13.95 -24.95 -12.85
N LEU A 384 -13.08 -24.09 -13.38
CA LEU A 384 -11.75 -24.42 -13.85
C LEU A 384 -10.78 -23.38 -13.29
N ASN A 385 -9.93 -23.79 -12.36
CA ASN A 385 -8.82 -22.96 -11.90
C ASN A 385 -7.55 -23.41 -12.62
N PHE A 386 -6.73 -22.44 -13.01
CA PHE A 386 -5.39 -22.68 -13.52
C PHE A 386 -4.38 -22.28 -12.44
N THR A 387 -3.49 -23.19 -12.07
CA THR A 387 -2.20 -22.79 -11.52
C THR A 387 -1.28 -22.62 -12.71
N LEU A 388 -0.78 -21.41 -12.94
CA LEU A 388 0.31 -21.18 -13.87
C LEU A 388 1.62 -21.42 -13.13
N GLU A 389 2.50 -22.16 -13.79
CA GLU A 389 3.80 -22.52 -13.24
C GLU A 389 4.88 -21.71 -13.95
N GLU A 390 5.77 -21.12 -13.19
CA GLU A 390 7.03 -20.60 -13.73
C GLU A 390 7.82 -21.78 -14.34
N PRO A 391 8.51 -21.61 -15.48
CA PRO A 391 9.25 -22.69 -16.13
C PRO A 391 10.26 -23.35 -15.17
N ALA A 392 10.05 -24.63 -14.85
CA ALA A 392 10.88 -25.35 -13.89
C ALA A 392 12.31 -25.57 -14.43
N GLU A 393 13.31 -25.29 -13.58
CA GLU A 393 14.74 -25.22 -13.96
C GLU A 393 15.34 -26.53 -14.49
N GLU A 394 14.66 -27.68 -14.34
CA GLU A 394 15.24 -29.02 -14.60
C GLU A 394 14.91 -29.64 -15.97
N MET A 395 14.00 -29.09 -16.80
CA MET A 395 13.50 -29.80 -18.00
C MET A 395 14.08 -29.34 -19.36
N LEU A 396 15.28 -28.76 -19.36
CA LEU A 396 16.03 -28.40 -20.60
C LEU A 396 17.45 -29.02 -20.66
N LEU A 397 17.64 -30.19 -20.07
CA LEU A 397 18.76 -31.09 -20.37
C LEU A 397 18.30 -32.21 -21.31
N LEU A 398 18.27 -31.93 -22.62
CA LEU A 398 18.15 -32.93 -23.68
C LEU A 398 19.25 -32.74 -24.74
N ASP A 399 19.55 -33.82 -25.46
CA ASP A 399 20.86 -34.08 -26.06
C ASP A 399 21.20 -33.19 -27.29
N PRO A 400 22.43 -32.63 -27.41
CA PRO A 400 22.84 -31.86 -28.59
C PRO A 400 23.02 -32.67 -29.90
N SER A 401 22.68 -33.96 -29.93
CA SER A 401 23.12 -34.90 -30.95
C SER A 401 22.19 -35.11 -32.16
N GLU A 402 20.93 -34.67 -32.13
CA GLU A 402 19.98 -34.88 -33.24
C GLU A 402 19.67 -33.59 -34.02
N GLN A 403 20.36 -33.40 -35.15
CA GLN A 403 20.01 -32.42 -36.17
C GLN A 403 19.17 -33.07 -37.29
N PRO A 404 17.94 -32.63 -37.56
CA PRO A 404 17.30 -32.85 -38.85
C PRO A 404 17.91 -31.89 -39.88
N MET A 405 18.41 -32.41 -41.00
CA MET A 405 19.03 -31.60 -42.06
C MET A 405 17.98 -30.73 -42.79
N ILE A 406 18.22 -29.43 -42.90
CA ILE A 406 17.44 -28.56 -43.79
C ILE A 406 18.05 -28.62 -45.19
N THR A 407 17.34 -29.25 -46.13
CA THR A 407 17.66 -29.20 -47.56
C THR A 407 17.17 -27.89 -48.17
N ASN A 408 18.10 -27.07 -48.67
CA ASN A 408 17.76 -25.87 -49.44
C ASN A 408 17.05 -26.21 -50.75
N ASP A 409 15.89 -25.59 -51.03
CA ASP A 409 15.54 -25.19 -52.39
C ASP A 409 14.62 -23.93 -52.41
N ARG A 410 14.75 -23.15 -53.48
CA ARG A 410 13.86 -22.06 -53.98
C ARG A 410 13.66 -20.82 -53.12
N LEU A 411 14.68 -19.98 -53.21
CA LEU A 411 14.57 -18.52 -53.26
C LEU A 411 13.41 -18.05 -54.17
N SER A 412 12.63 -17.07 -53.72
CA SER A 412 11.78 -16.20 -54.56
C SER A 412 11.60 -14.86 -53.84
N THR A 413 11.65 -13.74 -54.57
CA THR A 413 11.89 -12.40 -54.02
C THR A 413 10.61 -11.52 -54.09
N PRO A 414 10.62 -10.21 -53.74
CA PRO A 414 10.06 -9.80 -52.45
C PRO A 414 8.78 -8.95 -52.57
N GLY A 415 7.88 -9.12 -51.61
CA GLY A 415 6.82 -8.13 -51.34
C GLY A 415 7.40 -6.85 -50.71
N PRO A 416 6.77 -5.67 -50.92
CA PRO A 416 7.25 -4.42 -50.33
C PRO A 416 7.08 -4.42 -48.80
N PRO A 417 7.91 -3.66 -48.05
CA PRO A 417 7.80 -3.59 -46.61
C PRO A 417 6.50 -2.87 -46.21
N ILE A 418 5.60 -3.60 -45.53
CA ILE A 418 4.45 -2.97 -44.86
C ILE A 418 5.00 -2.19 -43.66
N SER A 419 4.85 -0.86 -43.72
CA SER A 419 5.47 0.08 -42.78
C SER A 419 4.95 -0.11 -41.34
N LYS A 420 5.75 -0.76 -40.49
CA LYS A 420 5.72 -0.55 -39.03
C LYS A 420 6.75 0.53 -38.71
N SER A 421 6.31 1.70 -38.25
CA SER A 421 7.20 2.79 -37.82
C SER A 421 6.44 3.82 -36.96
N PRO A 422 7.07 4.47 -35.97
CA PRO A 422 8.36 4.15 -35.35
C PRO A 422 8.37 4.22 -33.80
N ILE A 423 8.86 3.17 -33.13
CA ILE A 423 9.59 3.30 -31.84
C ILE A 423 10.85 2.40 -31.91
N HIS A 424 11.80 2.82 -32.73
CA HIS A 424 13.22 2.52 -32.50
C HIS A 424 13.72 3.54 -31.47
N THR A 425 14.28 3.06 -30.36
CA THR A 425 14.71 3.91 -29.23
C THR A 425 16.21 3.90 -28.98
N LEU A 426 16.93 2.92 -29.52
CA LEU A 426 18.38 2.94 -29.57
C LEU A 426 18.87 2.63 -31.00
N ASP A 427 19.56 3.60 -31.60
CA ASP A 427 20.50 3.34 -32.68
C ASP A 427 21.85 2.93 -32.07
N PHE A 428 22.67 2.19 -32.81
CA PHE A 428 24.01 1.78 -32.37
C PHE A 428 25.01 2.96 -32.41
N GLN A 429 24.92 3.87 -31.42
CA GLN A 429 25.67 5.14 -31.34
C GLN A 429 26.27 5.43 -29.95
N HIS A 430 27.16 6.43 -29.86
CA HIS A 430 27.79 6.86 -28.60
C HIS A 430 26.95 7.91 -27.84
N HIS A 431 26.03 7.39 -27.03
CA HIS A 431 25.09 8.17 -26.19
C HIS A 431 25.79 8.97 -25.08
N SER A 432 25.55 10.29 -25.07
CA SER A 432 25.87 11.18 -23.96
C SER A 432 25.11 10.80 -22.69
N TYR A 433 25.51 11.39 -21.56
CA TYR A 433 24.90 11.18 -20.26
C TYR A 433 23.39 11.50 -20.26
N ASP A 434 22.98 12.60 -20.88
CA ASP A 434 21.60 13.05 -20.89
C ASP A 434 20.72 12.12 -21.76
N GLU A 435 21.25 11.68 -22.91
CA GLU A 435 20.61 10.68 -23.78
C GLU A 435 20.48 9.31 -23.07
N MET A 436 21.51 8.91 -22.31
CA MET A 436 21.53 7.70 -21.49
C MET A 436 20.52 7.78 -20.33
N GLU A 437 20.43 8.91 -19.64
CA GLU A 437 19.48 9.15 -18.55
C GLU A 437 18.03 9.07 -19.04
N MET A 438 17.70 9.75 -20.13
CA MET A 438 16.36 9.70 -20.75
C MET A 438 15.97 8.27 -21.18
N PHE A 439 16.90 7.53 -21.79
CA PHE A 439 16.67 6.15 -22.20
C PHE A 439 16.41 5.21 -21.01
N LEU A 440 17.20 5.31 -19.94
CA LEU A 440 17.01 4.49 -18.74
C LEU A 440 15.68 4.83 -18.03
N GLN A 441 15.33 6.11 -17.95
CA GLN A 441 14.05 6.55 -17.39
C GLN A 441 12.87 6.04 -18.23
N LEU A 442 12.96 6.12 -19.57
CA LEU A 442 11.94 5.62 -20.49
C LEU A 442 11.70 4.11 -20.30
N LEU A 443 12.76 3.29 -20.28
CA LEU A 443 12.58 1.85 -20.05
C LEU A 443 12.01 1.55 -18.66
N SER A 444 12.39 2.30 -17.63
CA SER A 444 11.81 2.15 -16.28
C SER A 444 10.32 2.51 -16.20
N VAL A 445 9.80 3.32 -17.15
CA VAL A 445 8.38 3.68 -17.27
C VAL A 445 7.61 2.72 -18.19
N VAL A 446 8.25 2.16 -19.21
CA VAL A 446 7.63 1.20 -20.14
C VAL A 446 7.59 -0.22 -19.58
N TYR A 447 8.58 -0.63 -18.80
CA TYR A 447 8.72 -1.98 -18.24
C TYR A 447 8.73 -2.03 -16.69
N PRO A 448 7.84 -1.31 -15.97
CA PRO A 448 7.94 -1.09 -14.52
C PRO A 448 7.76 -2.35 -13.67
N TYR A 449 7.23 -3.44 -14.26
CA TYR A 449 7.05 -4.73 -13.59
C TYR A 449 8.36 -5.54 -13.45
N ILE A 450 9.36 -5.23 -14.29
CA ILE A 450 10.65 -5.92 -14.36
C ILE A 450 11.86 -4.99 -14.21
N THR A 451 11.69 -3.66 -14.24
CA THR A 451 12.78 -2.68 -14.08
C THR A 451 12.58 -1.74 -12.89
N TYR A 452 13.66 -1.45 -12.17
CA TYR A 452 13.73 -0.39 -11.16
C TYR A 452 15.01 0.43 -11.35
N LEU A 453 14.86 1.65 -11.86
CA LEU A 453 15.98 2.57 -12.01
C LEU A 453 16.30 3.26 -10.68
N LYS A 454 17.51 3.03 -10.15
CA LYS A 454 18.02 3.67 -8.94
C LYS A 454 19.38 4.32 -9.18
N SER A 455 19.88 5.08 -8.21
CA SER A 455 21.23 5.64 -8.27
C SER A 455 22.08 5.18 -7.09
N ALA A 456 23.29 4.70 -7.38
CA ALA A 456 24.27 4.26 -6.38
C ALA A 456 24.96 5.43 -5.64
N GLY A 457 24.86 6.65 -6.20
CA GLY A 457 25.55 7.85 -5.71
C GLY A 457 25.76 8.85 -6.84
N ARG A 458 26.68 9.79 -6.67
CA ARG A 458 26.94 10.84 -7.67
C ARG A 458 28.42 10.94 -8.02
N SER A 459 28.68 11.38 -9.26
CA SER A 459 30.01 11.79 -9.71
C SER A 459 30.47 13.09 -9.04
N VAL A 460 31.73 13.44 -9.22
CA VAL A 460 32.31 14.71 -8.75
C VAL A 460 31.59 15.93 -9.33
N GLN A 461 31.14 15.92 -10.60
CA GLN A 461 30.28 16.98 -11.16
C GLN A 461 28.79 16.81 -10.81
N GLY A 462 28.43 15.88 -9.91
CA GLY A 462 27.09 15.76 -9.35
C GLY A 462 26.08 14.98 -10.21
N ARG A 463 26.53 14.31 -11.28
CA ARG A 463 25.70 13.41 -12.12
C ARG A 463 25.33 12.16 -11.33
N ASN A 464 24.11 11.65 -11.48
CA ASN A 464 23.69 10.39 -10.86
C ASN A 464 24.41 9.20 -11.51
N LEU A 465 24.97 8.31 -10.70
CA LEU A 465 25.47 7.01 -11.16
C LEU A 465 24.29 6.06 -11.19
N TYR A 466 23.69 5.92 -12.38
CA TYR A 466 22.48 5.11 -12.56
C TYR A 466 22.77 3.61 -12.59
N VAL A 467 21.94 2.87 -11.88
CA VAL A 467 21.88 1.42 -11.86
C VAL A 467 20.46 1.03 -12.27
N MET A 468 20.34 0.30 -13.38
CA MET A 468 19.11 -0.41 -13.71
C MET A 468 19.13 -1.75 -12.99
N GLU A 469 18.13 -1.99 -12.15
CA GLU A 469 17.86 -3.30 -11.54
C GLU A 469 16.77 -4.00 -12.37
N ILE A 470 17.04 -5.21 -12.85
CA ILE A 470 16.15 -5.99 -13.70
C ILE A 470 15.86 -7.34 -13.05
N SER A 471 14.62 -7.54 -12.60
CA SER A 471 14.09 -8.80 -12.05
C SER A 471 12.58 -8.69 -11.82
N THR A 472 11.85 -9.79 -11.64
CA THR A 472 10.41 -9.74 -11.33
C THR A 472 10.11 -9.22 -9.91
N ASN A 473 9.33 -8.12 -9.82
CA ASN A 473 9.09 -7.33 -8.61
C ASN A 473 10.35 -6.58 -8.09
N PRO A 474 10.98 -5.73 -8.92
CA PRO A 474 12.22 -5.03 -8.58
C PRO A 474 11.97 -3.92 -7.55
N GLY A 475 12.99 -3.50 -6.81
CA GLY A 475 12.85 -2.57 -5.68
C GLY A 475 12.25 -3.22 -4.41
N VAL A 476 12.12 -4.55 -4.38
CA VAL A 476 11.69 -5.36 -3.24
C VAL A 476 12.73 -6.46 -2.97
N ASP A 477 12.90 -6.84 -1.70
CA ASP A 477 13.74 -7.97 -1.28
C ASP A 477 13.16 -9.28 -1.83
N GLN A 478 13.87 -9.90 -2.78
CA GLN A 478 13.42 -11.07 -3.54
C GLN A 478 14.18 -12.33 -3.08
N GLN A 479 13.70 -12.90 -1.98
CA GLN A 479 14.27 -14.07 -1.34
C GLN A 479 14.47 -15.25 -2.32
N GLY A 480 15.63 -15.91 -2.25
CA GLY A 480 15.98 -17.07 -3.06
C GLY A 480 16.66 -16.76 -4.40
N LYS A 481 16.65 -15.51 -4.88
CA LYS A 481 17.33 -15.12 -6.12
C LYS A 481 18.79 -14.70 -5.87
N PRO A 482 19.79 -15.26 -6.59
CA PRO A 482 21.14 -14.70 -6.61
C PRO A 482 21.18 -13.35 -7.33
N GLU A 483 22.16 -12.51 -6.97
CA GLU A 483 22.39 -11.20 -7.58
C GLU A 483 23.62 -11.21 -8.50
N VAL A 484 23.54 -10.53 -9.65
CA VAL A 484 24.67 -10.32 -10.58
C VAL A 484 24.87 -8.83 -10.89
N MET A 485 26.12 -8.40 -11.01
CA MET A 485 26.47 -7.01 -11.30
C MET A 485 27.22 -6.86 -12.63
N PHE A 486 26.78 -5.91 -13.47
CA PHE A 486 27.55 -5.40 -14.60
C PHE A 486 27.91 -3.92 -14.42
N LEU A 487 29.15 -3.57 -14.74
CA LEU A 487 29.66 -2.20 -14.63
C LEU A 487 30.33 -1.77 -15.93
N GLY A 488 29.85 -0.68 -16.52
CA GLY A 488 30.37 -0.12 -17.76
C GLY A 488 31.25 1.10 -17.50
N ASN A 489 32.21 1.32 -18.41
CA ASN A 489 32.80 2.65 -18.60
C ASN A 489 33.44 3.19 -17.30
N LEU A 490 34.24 2.31 -16.67
CA LEU A 490 35.08 2.52 -15.48
C LEU A 490 36.13 3.61 -15.71
N HIS A 491 36.77 3.59 -16.88
CA HIS A 491 37.40 4.77 -17.46
C HIS A 491 36.43 5.41 -18.45
N GLY A 492 36.30 6.73 -18.41
CA GLY A 492 35.30 7.45 -19.21
C GLY A 492 35.56 7.36 -20.72
N ASN A 493 36.83 7.19 -21.12
CA ASN A 493 37.24 6.99 -22.51
C ASN A 493 37.09 5.54 -23.03
N GLU A 494 36.60 4.59 -22.23
CA GLU A 494 36.25 3.23 -22.69
C GLU A 494 34.77 3.17 -23.06
N PHE A 495 34.43 3.54 -24.30
CA PHE A 495 33.06 3.79 -24.74
C PHE A 495 32.22 2.51 -24.89
N ILE A 496 32.84 1.41 -25.33
CA ILE A 496 32.15 0.16 -25.66
C ILE A 496 31.35 -0.41 -24.48
N GLY A 497 31.84 -0.24 -23.25
CA GLY A 497 31.16 -0.71 -22.04
C GLY A 497 29.79 -0.06 -21.81
N ARG A 498 29.66 1.26 -22.08
CA ARG A 498 28.38 1.97 -21.97
C ARG A 498 27.38 1.45 -23.01
N GLY A 499 27.77 1.44 -24.28
CA GLY A 499 26.88 1.03 -25.38
C GLY A 499 26.38 -0.40 -25.24
N ILE A 500 27.27 -1.35 -24.97
CA ILE A 500 26.90 -2.78 -24.84
C ILE A 500 26.00 -3.03 -23.62
N LEU A 501 26.14 -2.28 -22.52
CA LEU A 501 25.26 -2.42 -21.37
C LEU A 501 23.89 -1.74 -21.55
N LEU A 502 23.79 -0.66 -22.32
CA LEU A 502 22.49 -0.10 -22.71
C LEU A 502 21.72 -1.07 -23.64
N ASN A 503 22.42 -1.68 -24.60
CA ASN A 503 21.87 -2.75 -25.43
C ASN A 503 21.43 -3.95 -24.59
N LEU A 504 22.19 -4.33 -23.55
CA LEU A 504 21.82 -5.43 -22.64
C LEU A 504 20.54 -5.10 -21.86
N ILE A 505 20.40 -3.87 -21.36
CA ILE A 505 19.16 -3.42 -20.70
C ILE A 505 17.99 -3.45 -21.70
N GLU A 506 18.13 -2.90 -22.91
CA GLU A 506 17.04 -2.92 -23.90
C GLU A 506 16.66 -4.34 -24.31
N TYR A 507 17.65 -5.21 -24.53
CA TYR A 507 17.44 -6.59 -24.91
C TYR A 507 16.75 -7.40 -23.81
N LEU A 508 17.20 -7.27 -22.55
CA LEU A 508 16.57 -7.93 -21.41
C LEU A 508 15.12 -7.44 -21.21
N CYS A 509 14.82 -6.16 -21.45
CA CYS A 509 13.45 -5.63 -21.31
C CYS A 509 12.55 -6.04 -22.48
N ARG A 510 13.01 -5.88 -23.74
CA ARG A 510 12.23 -6.16 -24.95
C ARG A 510 11.95 -7.65 -25.16
N ASN A 511 12.89 -8.52 -24.79
CA ASN A 511 12.78 -9.96 -25.00
C ASN A 511 12.31 -10.69 -23.72
N TYR A 512 12.00 -9.96 -22.64
CA TYR A 512 11.22 -10.52 -21.54
C TYR A 512 9.84 -10.92 -22.08
N ASP A 513 9.40 -12.12 -21.74
CA ASP A 513 8.20 -12.80 -22.25
C ASP A 513 8.21 -13.20 -23.73
N GLU A 514 9.26 -12.85 -24.50
CA GLU A 514 9.46 -13.31 -25.89
C GLU A 514 10.56 -14.38 -26.01
N ASP A 515 11.73 -14.18 -25.37
CA ASP A 515 12.84 -15.13 -25.36
C ASP A 515 12.83 -15.95 -24.04
N PRO A 516 12.78 -17.30 -24.10
CA PRO A 516 12.72 -18.13 -22.89
C PRO A 516 13.95 -18.05 -21.99
N LEU A 517 15.15 -17.80 -22.54
CA LEU A 517 16.38 -17.64 -21.75
C LEU A 517 16.38 -16.28 -21.05
N VAL A 518 16.02 -15.20 -21.74
CA VAL A 518 15.88 -13.87 -21.13
C VAL A 518 14.84 -13.88 -20.01
N THR A 519 13.66 -14.44 -20.30
CA THR A 519 12.55 -14.55 -19.34
C THR A 519 12.96 -15.36 -18.11
N HIS A 520 13.62 -16.51 -18.30
CA HIS A 520 14.16 -17.30 -17.19
C HIS A 520 15.17 -16.49 -16.35
N LEU A 521 16.16 -15.84 -16.98
CA LEU A 521 17.21 -15.11 -16.25
C LEU A 521 16.65 -13.91 -15.46
N VAL A 522 15.65 -13.19 -15.99
CA VAL A 522 14.98 -12.08 -15.27
C VAL A 522 14.04 -12.61 -14.16
N ASN A 523 13.45 -13.79 -14.34
CA ASN A 523 12.66 -14.44 -13.29
C ASN A 523 13.55 -14.96 -12.14
N SER A 524 14.73 -15.54 -12.45
CA SER A 524 15.57 -16.27 -11.50
C SER A 524 16.68 -15.43 -10.85
N THR A 525 17.18 -14.39 -11.52
CA THR A 525 18.33 -13.56 -11.09
C THR A 525 17.89 -12.13 -10.81
N ILE A 526 18.54 -11.45 -9.85
CA ILE A 526 18.48 -9.98 -9.76
C ILE A 526 19.66 -9.39 -10.55
N ILE A 527 19.37 -8.81 -11.71
CA ILE A 527 20.39 -8.35 -12.67
C ILE A 527 20.57 -6.85 -12.51
N HIS A 528 21.72 -6.41 -12.00
CA HIS A 528 22.02 -4.99 -11.85
C HIS A 528 23.04 -4.53 -12.89
N ILE A 529 22.73 -3.44 -13.59
CA ILE A 529 23.55 -2.90 -14.67
C ILE A 529 23.79 -1.41 -14.43
N MET A 530 25.06 -1.03 -14.26
CA MET A 530 25.52 0.37 -14.23
C MET A 530 26.22 0.70 -15.57
N PRO A 531 25.58 1.40 -16.53
CA PRO A 531 26.19 1.65 -17.84
C PRO A 531 27.39 2.60 -17.82
N SER A 532 27.55 3.43 -16.78
CA SER A 532 28.69 4.35 -16.66
C SER A 532 29.02 4.66 -15.20
N MET A 533 30.16 4.14 -14.74
CA MET A 533 30.77 4.55 -13.45
C MET A 533 31.49 5.90 -13.56
N ASN A 534 32.08 6.23 -14.72
CA ASN A 534 32.76 7.50 -14.96
C ASN A 534 32.05 8.37 -16.02
N PRO A 535 30.85 8.93 -15.72
CA PRO A 535 30.14 9.77 -16.67
C PRO A 535 30.87 11.09 -16.94
N ASP A 536 31.61 11.61 -15.95
CA ASP A 536 32.37 12.85 -16.05
C ASP A 536 33.52 12.77 -17.08
N GLY A 537 34.29 11.67 -17.05
CA GLY A 537 35.34 11.39 -18.01
C GLY A 537 34.79 11.10 -19.40
N TYR A 538 33.65 10.39 -19.49
CA TYR A 538 32.97 10.12 -20.77
C TYR A 538 32.51 11.40 -21.45
N GLU A 539 31.83 12.31 -20.74
CA GLU A 539 31.39 13.58 -21.33
C GLU A 539 32.57 14.45 -21.78
N LEU A 540 33.71 14.38 -21.11
CA LEU A 540 34.93 15.04 -21.56
C LEU A 540 35.47 14.42 -22.87
N ALA A 541 35.54 13.09 -22.96
CA ALA A 541 36.00 12.37 -24.15
C ALA A 541 35.05 12.57 -25.35
N LEU A 542 33.75 12.39 -25.15
CA LEU A 542 32.70 12.57 -26.16
C LEU A 542 32.71 14.00 -26.73
N LYS A 543 32.90 15.00 -25.88
CA LYS A 543 32.99 16.42 -26.27
C LYS A 543 34.23 16.75 -27.10
N VAL A 544 35.36 16.08 -26.87
CA VAL A 544 36.57 16.22 -27.70
C VAL A 544 36.38 15.50 -29.04
N TYR A 545 35.81 14.29 -29.02
CA TYR A 545 35.50 13.51 -30.22
C TYR A 545 34.50 14.22 -31.16
N LYS A 546 33.29 14.57 -30.66
CA LYS A 546 32.24 15.27 -31.44
C LYS A 546 32.75 16.61 -32.01
N LYS A 547 33.74 17.27 -31.38
CA LYS A 547 34.36 18.51 -31.88
C LYS A 547 35.59 18.34 -32.79
N ARG A 548 36.04 17.10 -33.04
CA ARG A 548 37.24 16.78 -33.86
C ARG A 548 38.51 17.54 -33.44
N VAL A 549 38.66 17.81 -32.14
CA VAL A 549 39.84 18.52 -31.61
C VAL A 549 41.02 17.55 -31.54
N SER A 550 42.20 18.01 -31.95
CA SER A 550 43.44 17.24 -31.84
C SER A 550 43.82 17.01 -30.38
N GLY A 551 43.70 15.77 -29.90
CA GLY A 551 44.05 15.36 -28.55
C GLY A 551 44.13 13.84 -28.42
N ASP A 552 44.88 13.37 -27.42
CA ASP A 552 45.08 11.93 -27.21
C ASP A 552 43.94 11.32 -26.39
N LEU A 553 43.08 10.55 -27.06
CA LEU A 553 41.94 9.86 -26.45
C LEU A 553 42.34 8.73 -25.48
N SER A 554 43.60 8.29 -25.46
CA SER A 554 44.09 7.37 -24.42
C SER A 554 44.27 8.05 -23.05
N VAL A 555 44.29 9.39 -23.02
CA VAL A 555 44.44 10.20 -21.79
C VAL A 555 43.19 11.02 -21.48
N ILE A 556 42.57 11.61 -22.51
CA ILE A 556 41.40 12.49 -22.35
C ILE A 556 40.18 11.66 -21.95
N GLY A 557 39.69 11.89 -20.72
CA GLY A 557 38.52 11.21 -20.17
C GLY A 557 38.80 9.87 -19.50
N HIS A 558 40.08 9.47 -19.35
CA HIS A 558 40.47 8.25 -18.62
C HIS A 558 40.00 8.28 -17.16
N GLY A 559 40.47 9.28 -16.41
CA GLY A 559 40.04 9.52 -15.02
C GLY A 559 38.71 10.27 -14.91
N ASN A 560 38.25 10.49 -13.68
CA ASN A 560 37.08 11.33 -13.40
C ASN A 560 37.39 12.84 -13.61
N SER A 561 36.49 13.74 -13.19
CA SER A 561 36.71 15.18 -13.36
C SER A 561 37.77 15.80 -12.44
N HIS A 562 38.25 15.10 -11.41
CA HIS A 562 39.49 15.41 -10.68
C HIS A 562 40.75 14.80 -11.32
N HIS A 563 40.61 14.10 -12.45
CA HIS A 563 41.66 13.33 -13.14
C HIS A 563 42.18 12.12 -12.33
N VAL A 564 41.37 11.59 -11.41
CA VAL A 564 41.69 10.36 -10.67
C VAL A 564 41.30 9.14 -11.50
N ASP A 565 42.19 8.15 -11.56
CA ASP A 565 41.92 6.83 -12.12
C ASP A 565 41.08 6.02 -11.12
N LEU A 566 39.79 5.85 -11.41
CA LEU A 566 38.85 5.16 -10.53
C LEU A 566 39.21 3.68 -10.31
N ASN A 567 39.91 3.05 -11.25
CA ASN A 567 40.40 1.67 -11.11
C ASN A 567 41.71 1.57 -10.32
N ALA A 568 42.20 2.67 -9.73
CA ALA A 568 43.33 2.68 -8.81
C ALA A 568 43.02 3.32 -7.46
N ASP A 569 41.76 3.71 -7.22
CA ASP A 569 41.30 4.51 -6.08
C ASP A 569 40.75 3.67 -4.90
N PHE A 570 40.49 2.38 -5.11
CA PHE A 570 39.95 1.51 -4.05
C PHE A 570 40.97 1.36 -2.89
N PRO A 571 40.54 1.36 -1.62
CA PRO A 571 41.47 1.37 -0.49
C PRO A 571 42.04 -0.02 -0.18
N LYS A 572 43.33 -0.05 0.21
CA LYS A 572 43.97 -1.25 0.77
C LYS A 572 43.65 -1.36 2.27
N GLN A 573 43.37 -2.58 2.75
CA GLN A 573 42.91 -2.91 4.11
C GLN A 573 43.80 -2.42 5.29
N SER A 574 44.99 -1.86 5.04
CA SER A 574 46.05 -1.70 6.04
C SER A 574 46.42 -0.25 6.41
N ARG A 575 45.79 0.79 5.82
CA ARG A 575 46.14 2.20 6.14
C ARG A 575 44.94 3.16 6.25
N SER A 576 44.98 3.98 7.30
CA SER A 576 44.11 5.14 7.51
C SER A 576 44.50 6.32 6.61
N ARG A 577 43.50 7.10 6.17
CA ARG A 577 43.63 8.33 5.33
C ARG A 577 44.02 8.11 3.86
N ASN A 578 43.25 7.30 3.14
CA ASN A 578 43.05 7.54 1.71
C ASN A 578 41.79 8.41 1.54
N THR A 579 41.86 9.47 0.74
CA THR A 579 40.68 10.13 0.18
C THR A 579 40.23 9.32 -1.03
N VAL A 580 39.03 8.74 -0.95
CA VAL A 580 38.39 7.97 -2.02
C VAL A 580 37.40 8.89 -2.73
N GLU A 581 37.39 8.86 -4.06
CA GLU A 581 36.55 9.71 -4.90
C GLU A 581 35.05 9.37 -4.79
N ALA A 582 34.21 10.31 -5.25
CA ALA A 582 32.76 10.20 -5.13
C ALA A 582 32.20 8.96 -5.85
N GLU A 583 32.72 8.68 -7.06
CA GLU A 583 32.33 7.53 -7.87
C GLU A 583 32.75 6.20 -7.22
N THR A 584 34.01 6.09 -6.81
CA THR A 584 34.56 4.91 -6.14
C THR A 584 33.81 4.61 -4.85
N LYS A 585 33.53 5.64 -4.03
CA LYS A 585 32.79 5.50 -2.77
C LYS A 585 31.34 5.07 -3.00
N ALA A 586 30.68 5.58 -4.05
CA ALA A 586 29.33 5.15 -4.43
C ALA A 586 29.29 3.66 -4.79
N VAL A 587 30.22 3.20 -5.64
CA VAL A 587 30.32 1.78 -6.03
C VAL A 587 30.71 0.89 -4.86
N MET A 588 31.65 1.30 -4.00
CA MET A 588 31.99 0.56 -2.77
C MET A 588 30.80 0.40 -1.82
N ASN A 589 29.97 1.45 -1.67
CA ASN A 589 28.77 1.39 -0.83
C ASN A 589 27.70 0.49 -1.45
N TRP A 590 27.54 0.54 -2.78
CA TRP A 590 26.57 -0.26 -3.53
C TRP A 590 26.89 -1.76 -3.48
N ILE A 591 28.16 -2.16 -3.71
CA ILE A 591 28.62 -3.56 -3.59
C ILE A 591 28.48 -4.07 -2.15
N LYS A 592 28.56 -3.19 -1.13
CA LYS A 592 28.35 -3.57 0.29
C LYS A 592 26.88 -3.61 0.73
N ALA A 593 25.94 -3.19 -0.11
CA ALA A 593 24.51 -3.19 0.19
C ALA A 593 23.77 -4.37 -0.48
N HIS A 594 24.48 -5.22 -1.22
CA HIS A 594 23.98 -6.27 -2.09
C HIS A 594 24.87 -7.52 -1.99
N PHE A 595 24.31 -8.71 -2.17
CA PHE A 595 25.04 -9.99 -2.11
C PHE A 595 25.39 -10.48 -3.52
N PHE A 596 26.19 -9.68 -4.26
CA PHE A 596 26.57 -10.01 -5.64
C PHE A 596 27.43 -11.28 -5.72
N VAL A 597 26.87 -12.32 -6.36
CA VAL A 597 27.48 -13.64 -6.53
C VAL A 597 28.59 -13.60 -7.58
N LEU A 598 28.37 -12.85 -8.67
CA LEU A 598 29.36 -12.57 -9.72
C LEU A 598 29.26 -11.10 -10.17
N SER A 599 30.39 -10.55 -10.59
CA SER A 599 30.49 -9.19 -11.14
C SER A 599 31.34 -9.17 -12.42
N ALA A 600 30.93 -8.38 -13.43
CA ALA A 600 31.69 -8.16 -14.66
C ALA A 600 31.78 -6.67 -15.05
N SER A 601 32.99 -6.12 -15.13
CA SER A 601 33.23 -4.81 -15.74
C SER A 601 33.40 -4.95 -17.26
N ILE A 602 32.60 -4.25 -18.06
CA ILE A 602 32.67 -4.31 -19.54
C ILE A 602 33.52 -3.16 -20.08
N ARG A 603 34.58 -3.49 -20.84
CA ARG A 603 35.73 -2.62 -21.07
C ARG A 603 36.26 -2.60 -22.51
N GLY A 604 37.07 -1.59 -22.82
CA GLY A 604 37.74 -1.38 -24.10
C GLY A 604 39.26 -1.34 -23.99
N GLY A 605 39.96 -1.21 -25.12
CA GLY A 605 41.42 -1.19 -25.18
C GLY A 605 42.13 -2.55 -25.11
N PHE A 606 41.40 -3.64 -24.87
CA PHE A 606 41.91 -5.02 -24.88
C PHE A 606 40.81 -6.04 -25.21
N ARG A 607 41.21 -7.28 -25.55
CA ARG A 607 40.30 -8.42 -25.77
C ARG A 607 40.66 -9.55 -24.81
N GLY A 608 39.67 -10.06 -24.07
CA GLY A 608 39.81 -11.19 -23.14
C GLY A 608 39.10 -10.97 -21.80
N VAL A 609 39.23 -11.95 -20.90
CA VAL A 609 38.71 -11.87 -19.52
C VAL A 609 39.89 -11.83 -18.54
N VAL A 610 39.84 -10.93 -17.56
CA VAL A 610 40.87 -10.70 -16.54
C VAL A 610 40.25 -10.86 -15.15
N TYR A 611 40.99 -11.49 -14.24
CA TYR A 611 40.60 -11.75 -12.85
C TYR A 611 41.77 -11.39 -11.90
N PRO A 612 41.56 -11.30 -10.57
CA PRO A 612 42.60 -10.86 -9.64
C PRO A 612 43.89 -11.70 -9.72
N SER A 613 45.04 -11.04 -9.55
CA SER A 613 46.36 -11.68 -9.69
C SER A 613 46.81 -12.46 -8.45
N SER A 614 46.23 -12.16 -7.29
CA SER A 614 46.52 -12.77 -5.99
C SER A 614 45.27 -13.48 -5.47
N LEU A 615 45.18 -14.79 -5.76
CA LEU A 615 44.03 -15.64 -5.44
C LEU A 615 44.50 -16.92 -4.75
N ASP A 616 43.69 -17.43 -3.83
CA ASP A 616 43.87 -18.77 -3.26
C ASP A 616 43.61 -19.83 -4.35
N SER A 617 44.18 -21.03 -4.18
CA SER A 617 44.08 -22.09 -5.21
C SER A 617 42.64 -22.50 -5.52
N VAL A 618 41.78 -22.54 -4.49
CA VAL A 618 40.35 -22.88 -4.59
C VAL A 618 39.61 -21.88 -5.50
N ASP A 619 39.72 -20.58 -5.20
CA ASP A 619 38.99 -19.54 -5.94
C ASP A 619 39.59 -19.31 -7.34
N LYS A 620 40.90 -19.48 -7.49
CA LYS A 620 41.59 -19.35 -8.79
C LYS A 620 41.02 -20.28 -9.85
N ASP A 621 40.63 -21.50 -9.49
CA ASP A 621 40.04 -22.45 -10.44
C ASP A 621 38.57 -22.10 -10.75
N MET A 622 37.85 -21.45 -9.85
CA MET A 622 36.53 -20.87 -10.15
C MET A 622 36.64 -19.67 -11.12
N PHE A 623 37.57 -18.75 -10.86
CA PHE A 623 37.84 -17.61 -11.76
C PHE A 623 38.23 -18.05 -13.18
N LYS A 624 39.05 -19.11 -13.32
CA LYS A 624 39.30 -19.75 -14.63
C LYS A 624 38.01 -20.26 -15.25
N SER A 625 37.18 -21.00 -14.51
CA SER A 625 35.96 -21.61 -15.05
C SER A 625 34.96 -20.57 -15.57
N VAL A 626 34.81 -19.44 -14.87
CA VAL A 626 33.99 -18.30 -15.32
C VAL A 626 34.59 -17.65 -16.57
N ALA A 627 35.91 -17.40 -16.60
CA ALA A 627 36.59 -16.81 -17.74
C ALA A 627 36.52 -17.70 -19.01
N GLU A 628 36.78 -19.00 -18.87
CA GLU A 628 36.65 -20.00 -19.94
C GLU A 628 35.22 -20.11 -20.45
N ALA A 629 34.22 -20.08 -19.56
CA ALA A 629 32.81 -20.13 -19.94
C ALA A 629 32.38 -18.94 -20.81
N TYR A 630 32.83 -17.72 -20.48
CA TYR A 630 32.59 -16.55 -21.33
C TYR A 630 33.37 -16.66 -22.65
N TYR A 631 34.64 -17.07 -22.58
CA TYR A 631 35.54 -17.15 -23.74
C TYR A 631 35.04 -18.12 -24.82
N LEU A 632 34.55 -19.30 -24.42
CA LEU A 632 33.99 -20.31 -25.32
C LEU A 632 32.62 -19.92 -25.93
N LYS A 633 31.96 -18.87 -25.42
CA LYS A 633 30.64 -18.40 -25.86
C LYS A 633 30.68 -17.07 -26.62
N SER A 634 31.71 -16.24 -26.43
CA SER A 634 31.94 -15.04 -27.23
C SER A 634 32.48 -15.41 -28.61
N GLN A 635 31.73 -15.09 -29.67
CA GLN A 635 32.21 -15.27 -31.05
C GLN A 635 33.42 -14.39 -31.34
N ALA A 636 33.49 -13.19 -30.72
CA ALA A 636 34.60 -12.28 -30.91
C ALA A 636 35.94 -12.93 -30.54
N PHE A 637 36.01 -13.66 -29.42
CA PHE A 637 37.25 -14.30 -28.98
C PHE A 637 37.62 -15.56 -29.77
N GLN A 638 36.74 -16.08 -30.63
CA GLN A 638 37.06 -17.16 -31.58
C GLN A 638 37.69 -16.64 -32.89
N GLU A 639 37.53 -15.35 -33.20
CA GLU A 639 38.10 -14.75 -34.41
C GLU A 639 39.58 -14.37 -34.22
N PRO A 640 40.47 -14.72 -35.19
CA PRO A 640 41.91 -14.46 -35.13
C PRO A 640 42.25 -12.99 -35.44
N GLN A 641 41.69 -12.07 -34.65
CA GLN A 641 42.10 -10.67 -34.58
C GLN A 641 42.95 -10.48 -33.33
N ALA A 642 44.27 -10.54 -33.51
CA ALA A 642 45.19 -10.06 -32.49
C ALA A 642 44.98 -8.54 -32.32
N CYS A 643 44.77 -8.09 -31.08
CA CYS A 643 45.20 -6.72 -30.77
C CYS A 643 46.70 -6.67 -30.97
N ASP A 644 47.21 -5.67 -31.69
CA ASP A 644 48.65 -5.41 -31.77
C ASP A 644 49.14 -4.86 -30.42
N VAL A 645 49.24 -5.76 -29.43
CA VAL A 645 50.07 -5.59 -28.24
C VAL A 645 51.49 -5.43 -28.78
N PRO A 646 52.10 -4.24 -28.75
CA PRO A 646 53.24 -3.98 -29.62
C PRO A 646 54.41 -4.91 -29.29
N ARG A 647 54.97 -5.56 -30.32
CA ARG A 647 56.21 -6.37 -30.21
C ARG A 647 57.45 -5.49 -29.98
N THR A 648 57.41 -4.65 -28.95
CA THR A 648 58.56 -3.87 -28.48
C THR A 648 59.44 -4.73 -27.58
N ARG A 649 60.38 -5.43 -28.25
CA ARG A 649 61.70 -5.93 -27.79
C ARG A 649 61.95 -5.96 -26.27
N GLU A 650 62.46 -7.10 -25.79
CA GLU A 650 63.06 -7.28 -24.46
C GLU A 650 63.95 -6.10 -24.01
N LYS A 651 63.40 -5.17 -23.24
CA LYS A 651 64.15 -4.25 -22.38
C LYS A 651 63.41 -3.99 -21.08
N LYS A 652 64.20 -4.03 -20.00
CA LYS A 652 63.81 -3.79 -18.61
C LYS A 652 62.98 -2.49 -18.49
N GLY A 653 61.71 -2.60 -18.08
CA GLY A 653 60.96 -1.52 -17.46
C GLY A 653 60.09 -0.63 -18.37
N THR A 654 59.07 -1.19 -19.02
CA THR A 654 57.92 -0.43 -19.54
C THR A 654 56.88 -0.19 -18.45
N LYS A 655 56.89 1.01 -17.85
CA LYS A 655 55.90 1.42 -16.83
C LYS A 655 54.62 1.94 -17.47
N HIS A 656 53.53 1.15 -17.45
CA HIS A 656 52.16 1.69 -17.48
C HIS A 656 51.27 1.26 -16.30
N HIS A 657 51.82 0.52 -15.33
CA HIS A 657 51.58 0.90 -13.94
C HIS A 657 52.46 2.12 -13.61
N ARG A 658 51.83 3.29 -13.41
CA ARG A 658 52.30 4.16 -12.32
C ARG A 658 51.87 3.45 -11.03
N PRO A 659 52.77 3.16 -10.07
CA PRO A 659 52.33 2.73 -8.76
C PRO A 659 51.61 3.91 -8.09
N VAL A 660 50.28 3.89 -8.08
CA VAL A 660 49.49 4.81 -7.26
C VAL A 660 49.82 4.49 -5.81
N VAL A 661 50.26 5.51 -5.07
CA VAL A 661 50.98 5.35 -3.79
C VAL A 661 50.05 4.93 -2.62
N THR A 662 48.74 4.85 -2.88
CA THR A 662 47.67 4.76 -1.88
C THR A 662 46.67 3.60 -2.09
N GLY A 663 46.22 3.33 -3.31
CA GLY A 663 45.06 2.47 -3.60
C GLY A 663 45.35 1.09 -4.24
N THR A 664 44.30 0.44 -4.73
CA THR A 664 44.23 -0.88 -5.40
C THR A 664 43.10 -0.88 -6.45
N ASP A 665 43.01 -1.93 -7.26
CA ASP A 665 41.95 -2.10 -8.28
C ASP A 665 40.63 -2.68 -7.76
N LEU A 666 39.55 -2.49 -8.52
CA LEU A 666 38.19 -2.96 -8.20
C LEU A 666 38.13 -4.48 -7.95
N LEU A 667 38.79 -5.27 -8.80
CA LEU A 667 38.68 -6.74 -8.77
C LEU A 667 39.35 -7.30 -7.50
N THR A 668 40.57 -6.84 -7.21
CA THR A 668 41.33 -7.18 -6.01
C THR A 668 40.65 -6.64 -4.74
N TRP A 669 40.02 -5.45 -4.80
CA TRP A 669 39.27 -4.91 -3.68
C TRP A 669 38.04 -5.75 -3.35
N ALA A 670 37.23 -6.11 -4.36
CA ALA A 670 36.01 -6.89 -4.19
C ALA A 670 36.31 -8.26 -3.56
N TYR A 671 37.25 -9.03 -4.14
CA TYR A 671 37.63 -10.36 -3.66
C TYR A 671 38.12 -10.38 -2.20
N HIS A 672 38.82 -9.32 -1.75
CA HIS A 672 39.33 -9.25 -0.38
C HIS A 672 38.41 -8.54 0.62
N SER A 673 37.39 -7.79 0.17
CA SER A 673 36.64 -6.86 1.05
C SER A 673 35.12 -7.02 1.01
N THR A 674 34.61 -7.96 0.19
CA THR A 674 33.19 -8.23 -0.04
C THR A 674 33.02 -9.71 -0.43
N ASP A 675 31.79 -10.19 -0.46
CA ASP A 675 31.44 -11.56 -0.85
C ASP A 675 31.52 -11.79 -2.40
N THR A 676 31.92 -10.78 -3.17
CA THR A 676 31.78 -10.73 -4.63
C THR A 676 33.01 -11.19 -5.41
N LEU A 677 32.82 -12.13 -6.34
CA LEU A 677 33.84 -12.49 -7.33
C LEU A 677 33.70 -11.63 -8.59
N ALA A 678 34.66 -10.72 -8.82
CA ALA A 678 34.64 -9.76 -9.92
C ALA A 678 35.67 -10.07 -11.03
N VAL A 679 35.28 -9.88 -12.29
CA VAL A 679 36.15 -9.97 -13.48
C VAL A 679 36.03 -8.73 -14.38
N ASP A 680 37.08 -8.45 -15.16
CA ASP A 680 37.06 -7.46 -16.25
C ASP A 680 36.93 -8.19 -17.60
N ILE A 681 36.04 -7.73 -18.47
CA ILE A 681 35.77 -8.29 -19.81
C ILE A 681 36.05 -7.23 -20.87
N GLY A 682 37.19 -7.34 -21.56
CA GLY A 682 37.58 -6.48 -22.66
C GLY A 682 37.00 -6.96 -23.98
N LEU A 683 36.20 -6.13 -24.67
CA LEU A 683 35.50 -6.51 -25.90
C LEU A 683 36.16 -6.03 -27.19
N SER A 684 37.00 -4.99 -27.13
CA SER A 684 37.65 -4.39 -28.30
C SER A 684 39.06 -3.90 -27.97
N CYS A 685 39.98 -4.01 -28.94
CA CYS A 685 41.31 -3.40 -28.87
C CYS A 685 41.27 -1.86 -28.86
N GLU A 686 40.14 -1.26 -29.27
CA GLU A 686 39.95 0.19 -29.32
C GLU A 686 39.22 0.69 -28.08
N LEU A 687 39.61 1.86 -27.57
CA LEU A 687 38.92 2.54 -26.46
C LEU A 687 37.60 3.16 -26.94
N LEU A 688 37.61 3.70 -28.16
CA LEU A 688 36.47 4.31 -28.86
C LEU A 688 36.31 3.64 -30.24
N PRO A 689 35.60 2.51 -30.34
CA PRO A 689 35.32 1.89 -31.63
C PRO A 689 34.33 2.73 -32.46
N PRO A 690 34.40 2.69 -33.80
CA PRO A 690 33.39 3.29 -34.67
C PRO A 690 31.97 2.77 -34.36
N GLU A 691 31.00 3.68 -34.28
CA GLU A 691 29.59 3.39 -33.94
C GLU A 691 28.98 2.26 -34.77
N LYS A 692 29.32 2.23 -36.07
CA LYS A 692 28.91 1.20 -37.04
C LYS A 692 29.28 -0.24 -36.64
N LEU A 693 30.27 -0.43 -35.77
CA LEU A 693 30.72 -1.73 -35.29
C LEU A 693 30.08 -2.11 -33.94
N LEU A 694 29.37 -1.21 -33.25
CA LEU A 694 28.73 -1.52 -31.97
C LEU A 694 27.67 -2.63 -32.10
N SER A 695 26.99 -2.72 -33.25
CA SER A 695 26.11 -3.83 -33.60
C SER A 695 26.88 -5.15 -33.75
N GLU A 696 28.04 -5.14 -34.40
CA GLU A 696 28.90 -6.31 -34.55
C GLU A 696 29.46 -6.78 -33.19
N TYR A 697 29.89 -5.84 -32.34
CA TYR A 697 30.32 -6.16 -30.96
C TYR A 697 29.16 -6.71 -30.11
N TRP A 698 27.93 -6.24 -30.31
CA TRP A 698 26.74 -6.76 -29.65
C TRP A 698 26.40 -8.19 -30.11
N GLU A 699 26.28 -8.42 -31.42
CA GLU A 699 25.98 -9.74 -31.99
C GLU A 699 26.99 -10.80 -31.56
N LYS A 700 28.29 -10.44 -31.54
CA LYS A 700 29.37 -11.36 -31.14
C LYS A 700 29.45 -11.66 -29.64
N ASN A 701 28.73 -10.94 -28.77
CA ASN A 701 28.88 -11.05 -27.31
C ASN A 701 27.59 -11.19 -26.48
N HIS A 702 26.40 -10.83 -26.98
CA HIS A 702 25.16 -10.90 -26.16
C HIS A 702 24.93 -12.29 -25.56
N ARG A 703 25.14 -13.36 -26.33
CA ARG A 703 25.03 -14.76 -25.86
C ARG A 703 26.04 -15.12 -24.76
N ALA A 704 27.21 -14.49 -24.75
CA ALA A 704 28.22 -14.67 -23.71
C ALA A 704 27.83 -13.91 -22.43
N LEU A 705 27.23 -12.72 -22.55
CA LEU A 705 26.67 -11.97 -21.42
C LEU A 705 25.50 -12.71 -20.76
N LEU A 706 24.55 -13.26 -21.53
CA LEU A 706 23.46 -14.09 -21.00
C LEU A 706 23.99 -15.35 -20.30
N HIS A 707 24.98 -16.04 -20.88
CA HIS A 707 25.64 -17.16 -20.23
C HIS A 707 26.48 -16.76 -19.00
N PHE A 708 26.92 -15.50 -18.88
CA PHE A 708 27.56 -14.99 -17.66
C PHE A 708 26.54 -14.83 -16.54
N ILE A 709 25.36 -14.26 -16.83
CA ILE A 709 24.24 -14.18 -15.87
C ILE A 709 23.90 -15.60 -15.40
N GLN A 710 23.71 -16.54 -16.32
CA GLN A 710 23.38 -17.94 -16.01
C GLN A 710 24.38 -18.63 -15.04
N ARG A 711 25.64 -18.14 -14.94
CA ARG A 711 26.64 -18.71 -14.04
C ARG A 711 26.36 -18.48 -12.55
N VAL A 712 25.56 -17.49 -12.16
CA VAL A 712 25.24 -17.29 -10.71
C VAL A 712 24.39 -18.42 -10.12
N HIS A 713 23.72 -19.22 -10.96
CA HIS A 713 22.98 -20.40 -10.51
C HIS A 713 23.87 -21.64 -10.33
N LEU A 714 25.03 -21.70 -10.99
CA LEU A 714 25.94 -22.85 -10.96
C LEU A 714 26.97 -22.69 -9.82
N VAL A 715 26.46 -22.58 -8.59
CA VAL A 715 27.20 -22.32 -7.35
C VAL A 715 26.67 -23.21 -6.21
N VAL A 716 27.39 -23.34 -5.10
CA VAL A 716 26.81 -23.95 -3.89
C VAL A 716 25.87 -22.94 -3.24
N ARG A 717 24.64 -23.33 -2.90
CA ARG A 717 23.67 -22.47 -2.18
C ARG A 717 23.11 -23.17 -0.95
N GLY A 718 22.48 -22.44 -0.05
CA GLY A 718 21.80 -23.04 1.10
C GLY A 718 21.36 -22.02 2.15
N MET A 719 20.82 -22.51 3.26
CA MET A 719 20.46 -21.70 4.42
C MET A 719 21.21 -22.11 5.69
N VAL A 720 21.69 -21.13 6.45
CA VAL A 720 22.18 -21.31 7.82
C VAL A 720 21.06 -20.97 8.79
N THR A 721 20.67 -21.93 9.64
CA THR A 721 19.50 -21.84 10.51
C THR A 721 19.82 -22.18 11.97
N ASP A 722 19.06 -21.59 12.89
CA ASP A 722 19.07 -21.89 14.32
C ASP A 722 18.42 -23.27 14.55
N GLY A 723 19.19 -24.19 15.15
CA GLY A 723 18.81 -25.59 15.31
C GLY A 723 17.62 -25.86 16.24
N GLN A 724 17.17 -24.88 17.03
CA GLN A 724 16.00 -25.01 17.92
C GLN A 724 14.75 -24.34 17.36
N SER A 725 14.90 -23.14 16.80
CA SER A 725 13.77 -22.32 16.32
C SER A 725 13.51 -22.43 14.82
N GLY A 726 14.43 -23.00 14.04
CA GLY A 726 14.34 -23.13 12.59
C GLY A 726 14.42 -21.81 11.82
N LYS A 727 14.66 -20.68 12.49
CA LYS A 727 14.84 -19.37 11.85
C LYS A 727 16.21 -19.29 11.18
N GLY A 728 16.29 -18.55 10.06
CA GLY A 728 17.57 -18.18 9.45
C GLY A 728 18.44 -17.34 10.37
N ILE A 729 19.76 -17.55 10.32
CA ILE A 729 20.75 -16.76 11.04
C ILE A 729 21.36 -15.77 10.04
N ALA A 730 21.11 -14.48 10.23
CA ALA A 730 21.66 -13.42 9.38
C ALA A 730 23.14 -13.13 9.69
N ASN A 731 23.91 -12.80 8.65
CA ASN A 731 25.36 -12.51 8.74
C ASN A 731 26.17 -13.62 9.43
N ALA A 732 25.79 -14.88 9.23
CA ALA A 732 26.63 -16.04 9.51
C ALA A 732 27.69 -16.19 8.41
N THR A 733 28.92 -16.51 8.79
CA THR A 733 30.04 -16.63 7.84
C THR A 733 30.18 -18.08 7.38
N VAL A 734 30.21 -18.26 6.05
CA VAL A 734 30.43 -19.55 5.37
C VAL A 734 31.81 -19.54 4.71
N MET A 735 32.68 -20.44 5.18
CA MET A 735 34.07 -20.58 4.74
C MET A 735 34.28 -21.90 4.00
N VAL A 736 35.28 -21.95 3.12
CA VAL A 736 35.70 -23.16 2.41
C VAL A 736 37.15 -23.47 2.77
N GLU A 737 37.44 -24.71 3.13
CA GLU A 737 38.80 -25.13 3.51
C GLU A 737 39.78 -24.90 2.35
N GLY A 738 40.91 -24.23 2.63
CA GLY A 738 41.88 -23.82 1.63
C GLY A 738 41.60 -22.50 0.90
N SER A 739 40.58 -21.74 1.32
CA SER A 739 40.32 -20.36 0.86
C SER A 739 40.30 -19.37 2.04
N SER A 740 40.83 -18.16 1.82
CA SER A 740 40.65 -17.02 2.73
C SER A 740 39.37 -16.22 2.42
N HIS A 741 38.81 -16.38 1.22
CA HIS A 741 37.58 -15.73 0.78
C HIS A 741 36.35 -16.48 1.32
N HIS A 742 35.49 -15.72 1.99
CA HIS A 742 34.34 -16.22 2.74
C HIS A 742 33.12 -15.35 2.40
N VAL A 743 31.93 -15.94 2.50
CA VAL A 743 30.66 -15.28 2.18
C VAL A 743 29.75 -15.27 3.40
N HIS A 744 28.80 -14.35 3.43
CA HIS A 744 27.89 -14.12 4.53
C HIS A 744 26.45 -14.48 4.15
N THR A 745 25.62 -14.76 5.16
CA THR A 745 24.19 -15.01 4.94
C THR A 745 23.35 -13.73 4.92
N SER A 746 22.32 -13.73 4.08
CA SER A 746 21.27 -12.72 4.01
C SER A 746 20.47 -12.61 5.33
N SER A 747 19.56 -11.63 5.39
CA SER A 747 18.58 -11.45 6.47
C SER A 747 17.79 -12.72 6.84
N THR A 748 17.58 -13.62 5.87
CA THR A 748 16.84 -14.87 5.99
C THR A 748 17.73 -16.11 6.17
N GLY A 749 19.04 -15.93 6.29
CA GLY A 749 20.00 -17.02 6.46
C GLY A 749 20.49 -17.65 5.15
N GLN A 750 20.06 -17.15 3.98
CA GLN A 750 20.46 -17.70 2.67
C GLN A 750 21.89 -17.27 2.29
N TYR A 751 22.65 -18.14 1.62
CA TYR A 751 23.96 -17.81 1.05
C TYR A 751 24.19 -18.47 -0.31
N TRP A 752 25.15 -17.92 -1.05
CA TRP A 752 25.69 -18.47 -2.29
C TRP A 752 27.22 -18.44 -2.24
N ARG A 753 27.89 -19.58 -2.48
CA ARG A 753 29.35 -19.68 -2.58
C ARG A 753 29.74 -20.24 -3.95
N PRO A 754 30.24 -19.39 -4.87
CA PRO A 754 30.78 -19.87 -6.14
C PRO A 754 32.00 -20.76 -5.91
N LEU A 755 32.02 -21.93 -6.56
CA LEU A 755 33.11 -22.91 -6.52
C LEU A 755 33.23 -23.60 -7.88
N ALA A 756 34.46 -24.01 -8.23
CA ALA A 756 34.69 -24.85 -9.38
C ALA A 756 34.15 -26.29 -9.12
N PRO A 757 33.95 -27.11 -10.17
CA PRO A 757 33.63 -28.52 -9.99
C PRO A 757 34.77 -29.26 -9.28
N GLY A 758 34.48 -29.85 -8.13
CA GLY A 758 35.49 -30.37 -7.19
C GLY A 758 34.92 -30.88 -5.87
N SER A 759 35.79 -31.33 -4.97
CA SER A 759 35.42 -31.82 -3.64
C SER A 759 35.94 -30.85 -2.57
N TYR A 760 35.05 -30.39 -1.70
CA TYR A 760 35.34 -29.33 -0.73
C TYR A 760 34.84 -29.67 0.67
N HIS A 761 35.36 -28.95 1.66
CA HIS A 761 34.82 -28.93 3.02
C HIS A 761 34.40 -27.50 3.34
N ILE A 762 33.13 -27.31 3.68
CA ILE A 762 32.49 -26.02 3.88
C ILE A 762 32.05 -25.91 5.34
N THR A 763 32.35 -24.79 5.99
CA THR A 763 32.03 -24.56 7.41
C THR A 763 31.19 -23.30 7.56
N ALA A 764 30.03 -23.42 8.20
CA ALA A 764 29.21 -22.28 8.63
C ALA A 764 29.44 -21.97 10.11
N SER A 765 29.48 -20.69 10.44
CA SER A 765 29.73 -20.19 11.80
C SER A 765 28.96 -18.90 12.08
N ALA A 766 28.54 -18.70 13.32
CA ALA A 766 27.82 -17.50 13.76
C ALA A 766 28.14 -17.21 15.25
N SER A 767 28.06 -15.95 15.66
CA SER A 767 28.35 -15.56 17.05
C SER A 767 27.29 -16.13 18.00
N GLY A 768 27.72 -16.83 19.06
CA GLY A 768 26.83 -17.50 20.02
C GLY A 768 26.33 -18.89 19.61
N TYR A 769 26.87 -19.45 18.51
CA TYR A 769 26.55 -20.80 18.04
C TYR A 769 27.82 -21.63 17.81
N THR A 770 27.73 -22.92 18.11
CA THR A 770 28.77 -23.90 17.76
C THR A 770 28.86 -24.03 16.22
N PRO A 771 30.04 -23.82 15.59
CA PRO A 771 30.22 -23.97 14.14
C PRO A 771 29.97 -25.39 13.62
N MET A 772 29.60 -25.52 12.35
CA MET A 772 29.30 -26.81 11.71
C MET A 772 29.97 -26.93 10.33
N SER A 773 30.60 -28.08 10.06
CA SER A 773 31.31 -28.37 8.81
C SER A 773 30.66 -29.52 8.04
N VAL A 774 30.61 -29.42 6.72
CA VAL A 774 30.02 -30.41 5.79
C VAL A 774 30.93 -30.61 4.57
N SER A 775 31.06 -31.85 4.11
CA SER A 775 31.78 -32.20 2.88
C SER A 775 30.84 -32.14 1.66
N VAL A 776 31.27 -31.52 0.57
CA VAL A 776 30.42 -31.17 -0.60
C VAL A 776 31.14 -31.54 -1.90
N HIS A 777 30.41 -32.07 -2.89
CA HIS A 777 30.94 -32.47 -4.19
C HIS A 777 30.27 -31.69 -5.33
N VAL A 778 30.91 -30.61 -5.77
CA VAL A 778 30.39 -29.73 -6.83
C VAL A 778 30.57 -30.40 -8.20
N LEU A 779 29.47 -30.62 -8.92
CA LEU A 779 29.47 -31.20 -10.27
C LEU A 779 29.45 -30.12 -11.36
N LYS A 780 29.76 -30.48 -12.61
CA LYS A 780 29.75 -29.55 -13.76
C LYS A 780 28.35 -29.08 -14.19
N THR A 781 27.29 -29.74 -13.71
CA THR A 781 25.92 -29.67 -14.26
C THR A 781 24.83 -29.71 -13.18
N TRP A 782 25.19 -29.62 -11.90
CA TRP A 782 24.24 -29.74 -10.78
C TRP A 782 24.52 -28.68 -9.71
N VAL A 783 23.48 -28.25 -9.01
CA VAL A 783 23.53 -27.20 -7.97
C VAL A 783 23.46 -27.87 -6.61
N GLU A 784 24.56 -27.88 -5.88
CA GLU A 784 24.61 -28.44 -4.52
C GLU A 784 23.91 -27.50 -3.53
N GLN A 785 22.82 -27.98 -2.91
CA GLN A 785 22.17 -27.31 -1.78
C GLN A 785 22.70 -27.86 -0.46
N VAL A 786 23.21 -26.98 0.41
CA VAL A 786 23.88 -27.35 1.67
C VAL A 786 23.34 -26.49 2.81
N ASP A 787 22.36 -27.02 3.53
CA ASP A 787 21.72 -26.32 4.65
C ASP A 787 22.39 -26.65 5.99
N PHE A 788 22.79 -25.61 6.74
CA PHE A 788 23.45 -25.73 8.03
C PHE A 788 22.46 -25.48 9.18
N LYS A 789 22.60 -26.25 10.27
CA LYS A 789 21.80 -26.11 11.50
C LYS A 789 22.74 -25.89 12.68
N LEU A 790 22.91 -24.63 13.09
CA LEU A 790 23.82 -24.26 14.16
C LEU A 790 23.08 -24.28 15.51
N ASN A 791 23.72 -24.86 16.53
CA ASN A 791 23.16 -24.93 17.88
C ASN A 791 23.71 -23.80 18.75
N ARG A 792 22.86 -23.16 19.55
CA ARG A 792 23.26 -22.11 20.50
C ARG A 792 24.13 -22.68 21.62
N ASP A 793 25.15 -21.93 22.01
CA ASP A 793 25.98 -22.28 23.15
C ASP A 793 25.22 -22.02 24.47
N THR A 794 25.14 -23.02 25.35
CA THR A 794 24.10 -23.12 26.39
C THR A 794 24.35 -22.32 27.68
N LEU A 795 24.99 -21.14 27.59
CA LEU A 795 25.41 -20.33 28.75
C LEU A 795 25.28 -18.80 28.56
N GLN A 796 24.05 -18.26 28.52
CA GLN A 796 23.71 -16.87 28.92
C GLN A 796 22.16 -16.64 29.06
N PRO A 797 21.66 -15.48 29.54
CA PRO A 797 20.36 -15.38 30.22
C PRO A 797 19.12 -15.29 29.31
N SER A 798 17.96 -15.10 29.94
CA SER A 798 16.62 -15.05 29.34
C SER A 798 16.51 -14.10 28.15
N VAL A 799 15.83 -14.58 27.09
CA VAL A 799 15.71 -13.94 25.77
C VAL A 799 15.25 -12.47 25.84
N GLU A 800 14.31 -12.15 26.73
CA GLU A 800 13.77 -10.79 26.89
C GLU A 800 14.83 -9.77 27.35
N GLU A 801 15.79 -10.17 28.18
CA GLU A 801 16.90 -9.29 28.62
C GLU A 801 17.91 -9.07 27.47
N GLY A 802 18.12 -10.07 26.62
CA GLY A 802 18.95 -9.96 25.43
C GLY A 802 18.34 -8.98 24.41
N GLU A 803 17.08 -9.19 24.04
CA GLU A 803 16.39 -8.34 23.06
C GLU A 803 16.24 -6.88 23.51
N GLN A 804 16.07 -6.64 24.81
CA GLN A 804 16.04 -5.29 25.38
C GLN A 804 17.41 -4.60 25.24
N LYS A 805 18.50 -5.30 25.59
CA LYS A 805 19.87 -4.79 25.49
C LYS A 805 20.30 -4.55 24.03
N ASP A 806 19.86 -5.39 23.11
CA ASP A 806 20.07 -5.23 21.67
C ASP A 806 19.27 -4.05 21.08
N PHE A 807 18.16 -3.67 21.70
CA PHE A 807 17.41 -2.47 21.33
C PHE A 807 18.04 -1.20 21.91
N GLU A 808 18.48 -1.22 23.18
CA GLU A 808 19.24 -0.12 23.78
C GLU A 808 20.50 0.19 22.95
N THR A 809 21.24 -0.85 22.56
CA THR A 809 22.44 -0.72 21.70
C THR A 809 22.12 -0.09 20.33
N LEU A 810 20.97 -0.42 19.72
CA LEU A 810 20.50 0.22 18.49
C LEU A 810 20.22 1.72 18.70
N VAL A 811 19.56 2.08 19.80
CA VAL A 811 19.24 3.48 20.12
C VAL A 811 20.51 4.28 20.37
N GLU A 812 21.49 3.75 21.12
CA GLU A 812 22.79 4.42 21.31
C GLU A 812 23.56 4.61 19.99
N TRP A 813 23.54 3.62 19.09
CA TRP A 813 24.13 3.76 17.76
C TRP A 813 23.42 4.85 16.93
N LEU A 814 22.07 4.88 16.89
CA LEU A 814 21.32 5.93 16.17
C LEU A 814 21.45 7.32 16.80
N LEU A 815 21.76 7.42 18.09
CA LEU A 815 22.04 8.69 18.75
C LEU A 815 23.42 9.25 18.35
N ALA A 816 24.35 8.42 17.84
CA ALA A 816 25.70 8.81 17.48
C ALA A 816 25.75 9.76 16.25
N PRO A 817 26.80 10.59 16.11
CA PRO A 817 26.83 11.66 15.11
C PRO A 817 26.81 11.15 13.65
N GLY A 818 25.68 11.34 12.98
CA GLY A 818 25.48 11.06 11.55
C GLY A 818 24.78 9.73 11.23
N GLU A 819 24.73 8.77 12.17
CA GLU A 819 24.17 7.44 11.90
C GLU A 819 22.66 7.49 11.58
N LEU A 820 21.89 8.33 12.29
CA LEU A 820 20.47 8.55 11.97
C LEU A 820 20.26 9.21 10.59
N ASP A 821 21.14 10.13 10.18
CA ASP A 821 21.08 10.74 8.85
C ASP A 821 21.46 9.72 7.76
N GLN A 822 22.42 8.83 8.04
CA GLN A 822 22.74 7.70 7.16
C GLN A 822 21.57 6.72 7.02
N LEU A 823 20.87 6.39 8.11
CA LEU A 823 19.64 5.58 8.06
C LEU A 823 18.53 6.28 7.26
N VAL A 824 18.23 7.55 7.56
CA VAL A 824 17.18 8.31 6.87
C VAL A 824 17.52 8.56 5.39
N ARG A 825 18.80 8.46 4.99
CA ARG A 825 19.23 8.47 3.57
C ARG A 825 19.20 7.12 2.87
N SER A 826 19.32 6.00 3.58
CA SER A 826 19.33 4.65 2.96
C SER A 826 17.94 4.04 2.77
N LEU A 827 16.94 4.57 3.48
CA LEU A 827 15.53 4.19 3.32
C LEU A 827 14.95 4.74 2.00
N ILE A 828 14.05 3.96 1.40
CA ILE A 828 13.51 4.12 0.03
C ILE A 828 13.00 5.57 -0.21
N PRO A 829 13.35 6.24 -1.33
CA PRO A 829 12.91 7.61 -1.59
C PRO A 829 11.38 7.72 -1.71
N ALA A 830 10.83 8.91 -1.39
CA ALA A 830 9.39 9.14 -1.36
C ALA A 830 8.74 8.87 -2.73
N GLN A 831 7.70 8.04 -2.73
CA GLN A 831 6.97 7.63 -3.94
C GLN A 831 5.59 8.29 -4.06
N THR A 832 5.12 9.01 -3.03
CA THR A 832 3.70 9.42 -2.94
C THR A 832 3.47 10.88 -2.49
N LEU A 833 4.44 11.77 -2.69
CA LEU A 833 4.31 13.19 -2.36
C LEU A 833 3.54 13.97 -3.44
N GLN A 834 2.23 14.00 -3.28
CA GLN A 834 1.27 14.87 -3.95
C GLN A 834 0.31 15.46 -2.90
N TYR A 835 -0.39 16.54 -3.21
CA TYR A 835 -1.52 16.98 -2.39
C TYR A 835 -2.72 16.07 -2.57
N ARG A 836 -3.42 15.78 -1.47
CA ARG A 836 -4.60 14.91 -1.46
C ARG A 836 -5.84 15.64 -0.96
N THR A 837 -6.94 15.48 -1.69
CA THR A 837 -8.29 15.77 -1.16
C THR A 837 -8.60 14.89 0.05
N TYR A 838 -9.61 15.27 0.83
CA TYR A 838 -10.11 14.45 1.94
C TYR A 838 -10.45 13.01 1.51
N LYS A 839 -10.98 12.83 0.30
CA LYS A 839 -11.32 11.51 -0.28
C LYS A 839 -10.06 10.67 -0.52
N GLU A 840 -9.04 11.24 -1.15
CA GLU A 840 -7.78 10.55 -1.46
C GLU A 840 -6.96 10.25 -0.20
N ARG A 841 -6.89 11.21 0.74
CA ARG A 841 -6.28 11.00 2.07
C ARG A 841 -6.96 9.87 2.83
N SER A 842 -8.30 9.84 2.83
CA SER A 842 -9.07 8.74 3.43
C SER A 842 -8.81 7.40 2.74
N GLY A 843 -8.68 7.39 1.41
CA GLY A 843 -8.33 6.21 0.61
C GLY A 843 -6.93 5.70 0.91
N PHE A 844 -5.94 6.60 0.98
CA PHE A 844 -4.53 6.29 1.24
C PHE A 844 -4.32 5.67 2.63
N LEU A 845 -4.93 6.25 3.68
CA LEU A 845 -4.89 5.69 5.03
C LEU A 845 -5.51 4.28 5.10
N ARG A 846 -6.62 4.07 4.38
CA ARG A 846 -7.25 2.73 4.27
C ARG A 846 -6.37 1.77 3.47
N GLY A 847 -5.71 2.23 2.41
CA GLY A 847 -4.75 1.45 1.62
C GLY A 847 -3.56 0.97 2.45
N LEU A 848 -2.94 1.85 3.23
CA LEU A 848 -1.91 1.46 4.21
C LEU A 848 -2.45 0.43 5.21
N THR A 849 -3.69 0.62 5.71
CA THR A 849 -4.31 -0.31 6.67
C THR A 849 -4.59 -1.69 6.07
N LEU A 850 -4.94 -1.76 4.78
CA LEU A 850 -5.19 -3.02 4.06
C LEU A 850 -3.90 -3.73 3.65
N ASN A 851 -2.84 -2.98 3.35
CA ASN A 851 -1.54 -3.52 2.96
C ASN A 851 -0.69 -3.95 4.17
N PHE A 852 -0.85 -3.29 5.33
CA PHE A 852 -0.07 -3.52 6.54
C PHE A 852 -0.94 -3.84 7.80
N PRO A 853 -1.94 -4.74 7.72
CA PRO A 853 -2.96 -4.94 8.75
C PRO A 853 -2.45 -5.57 10.06
N HIS A 854 -1.19 -6.00 10.09
CA HIS A 854 -0.54 -6.56 11.27
C HIS A 854 0.09 -5.48 12.17
N ILE A 855 0.48 -4.34 11.59
CA ILE A 855 1.17 -3.24 12.29
C ILE A 855 0.40 -1.92 12.29
N THR A 856 -0.62 -1.77 11.44
CA THR A 856 -1.44 -0.54 11.35
C THR A 856 -2.88 -0.73 11.81
N ARG A 857 -3.46 0.30 12.44
CA ARG A 857 -4.89 0.36 12.78
C ARG A 857 -5.44 1.76 12.59
N LEU A 858 -6.48 1.88 11.78
CA LEU A 858 -7.15 3.15 11.49
C LEU A 858 -8.37 3.36 12.40
N TYR A 859 -8.44 4.53 13.02
CA TYR A 859 -9.52 4.98 13.90
C TYR A 859 -10.22 6.21 13.34
N SER A 860 -11.51 6.33 13.62
CA SER A 860 -12.24 7.60 13.61
C SER A 860 -12.21 8.15 15.03
N LEU A 861 -11.71 9.38 15.22
CA LEU A 861 -11.79 10.09 16.50
C LEU A 861 -13.11 10.84 16.67
N GLY A 862 -13.72 11.22 15.54
CA GLY A 862 -14.97 11.95 15.48
C GLY A 862 -15.27 12.37 14.04
N GLN A 863 -16.17 13.35 13.91
CA GLN A 863 -16.45 14.04 12.66
C GLN A 863 -16.25 15.55 12.84
N SER A 864 -15.83 16.22 11.79
CA SER A 864 -15.80 17.68 11.69
C SER A 864 -17.21 18.26 11.55
N THR A 865 -17.27 19.60 11.51
CA THR A 865 -18.48 20.41 11.34
C THR A 865 -19.24 20.08 10.05
N GLU A 866 -18.55 19.82 8.94
CA GLU A 866 -19.12 19.34 7.66
C GLU A 866 -19.13 17.79 7.57
N PHE A 867 -19.16 17.10 8.72
CA PHE A 867 -19.27 15.64 8.88
C PHE A 867 -18.11 14.79 8.29
N ARG A 868 -16.95 15.39 7.96
CA ARG A 868 -15.76 14.64 7.51
C ARG A 868 -15.12 13.91 8.68
N THR A 869 -14.74 12.65 8.51
CA THR A 869 -14.15 11.83 9.59
C THR A 869 -12.73 12.31 9.91
N ILE A 870 -12.48 12.57 11.19
CA ILE A 870 -11.14 12.88 11.69
C ILE A 870 -10.41 11.54 11.90
N TRP A 871 -9.47 11.24 11.01
CA TRP A 871 -8.75 9.97 10.96
C TRP A 871 -7.48 9.98 11.82
N ALA A 872 -7.25 8.90 12.55
CA ALA A 872 -6.01 8.63 13.26
C ALA A 872 -5.48 7.23 12.91
N LEU A 873 -4.23 7.14 12.45
CA LEU A 873 -3.57 5.88 12.11
C LEU A 873 -2.56 5.53 13.21
N GLU A 874 -2.80 4.44 13.92
CA GLU A 874 -1.85 3.84 14.85
C GLU A 874 -0.91 2.90 14.09
N ILE A 875 0.39 2.95 14.39
CA ILE A 875 1.44 2.08 13.86
C ILE A 875 2.23 1.52 15.07
N ALA A 876 2.24 0.20 15.24
CA ALA A 876 2.95 -0.50 16.31
C ALA A 876 3.13 -1.99 15.97
N GLY A 877 4.25 -2.61 16.37
CA GLY A 877 4.51 -4.03 16.12
C GLY A 877 3.52 -5.00 16.79
N ASN A 878 2.79 -4.56 17.82
CA ASN A 878 1.70 -5.35 18.43
C ASN A 878 0.47 -4.48 18.77
N LEU A 879 -0.53 -4.52 17.89
CA LEU A 879 -1.79 -3.79 18.04
C LEU A 879 -2.75 -4.39 19.10
N LYS A 880 -2.54 -5.63 19.57
CA LYS A 880 -3.51 -6.35 20.41
C LYS A 880 -3.33 -6.11 21.91
N PHE A 881 -2.10 -5.94 22.37
CA PHE A 881 -1.76 -5.80 23.78
C PHE A 881 -0.75 -4.66 23.97
N PRO A 882 -1.13 -3.52 24.56
CA PRO A 882 -0.18 -2.47 24.91
C PRO A 882 0.85 -3.01 25.90
N GLN A 883 2.14 -2.96 25.57
CA GLN A 883 3.17 -3.40 26.51
C GLN A 883 3.39 -2.28 27.55
N PRO A 884 3.49 -2.57 28.86
CA PRO A 884 3.71 -1.54 29.89
C PRO A 884 5.02 -0.72 29.72
N ALA A 885 5.93 -1.18 28.86
CA ALA A 885 7.18 -0.50 28.53
C ALA A 885 7.15 0.25 27.18
N GLU A 886 6.06 0.24 26.42
CA GLU A 886 5.98 0.85 25.09
C GLU A 886 5.70 2.37 25.18
N PRO A 887 6.62 3.27 24.81
CA PRO A 887 6.32 4.69 24.69
C PRO A 887 5.26 4.96 23.60
N LYS A 888 4.34 5.88 23.90
CA LYS A 888 3.33 6.37 22.95
C LYS A 888 3.74 7.75 22.45
N ILE A 889 3.88 7.92 21.14
CA ILE A 889 4.19 9.19 20.49
C ILE A 889 3.08 9.54 19.51
N ARG A 890 2.70 10.82 19.42
CA ARG A 890 1.74 11.29 18.41
C ARG A 890 2.30 12.41 17.54
N PHE A 891 1.96 12.36 16.27
CA PHE A 891 2.23 13.41 15.29
C PHE A 891 0.88 13.90 14.73
N LEU A 892 0.65 15.20 14.81
CA LEU A 892 -0.56 15.88 14.34
C LEU A 892 -0.20 16.91 13.27
N ALA A 893 -1.12 17.19 12.36
CA ALA A 893 -0.96 18.28 11.39
C ALA A 893 -2.32 18.89 10.99
N GLY A 894 -2.26 20.08 10.40
CA GLY A 894 -3.44 20.75 9.85
C GLY A 894 -4.50 21.02 10.91
N VAL A 895 -4.12 21.71 11.98
CA VAL A 895 -5.06 22.36 12.91
C VAL A 895 -5.65 23.58 12.20
N HIS A 896 -4.81 24.33 11.50
CA HIS A 896 -5.25 25.23 10.43
C HIS A 896 -5.34 24.44 9.12
N GLY A 897 -6.53 24.40 8.49
CA GLY A 897 -6.75 23.59 7.30
C GLY A 897 -5.89 24.01 6.10
N ASN A 898 -5.53 25.29 6.01
CA ASN A 898 -4.66 25.85 4.99
C ASN A 898 -3.16 25.57 5.18
N ALA A 899 -2.73 24.98 6.32
CA ALA A 899 -1.36 24.52 6.53
C ALA A 899 -1.10 23.17 5.81
N ALA A 900 -1.27 23.17 4.49
CA ALA A 900 -1.39 21.95 3.68
C ALA A 900 -0.16 21.04 3.64
N VAL A 901 1.03 21.55 4.02
CA VAL A 901 2.30 20.81 4.01
C VAL A 901 2.30 19.68 5.05
N GLY A 902 2.02 19.99 6.32
CA GLY A 902 2.08 19.04 7.44
C GLY A 902 1.29 17.74 7.19
N PRO A 903 0.04 17.79 6.68
CA PRO A 903 -0.73 16.62 6.30
C PRO A 903 0.00 15.64 5.39
N GLU A 904 0.57 16.10 4.27
CA GLU A 904 1.24 15.20 3.32
C GLU A 904 2.57 14.67 3.87
N LEU A 905 3.30 15.46 4.68
CA LEU A 905 4.51 14.99 5.37
C LEU A 905 4.20 13.84 6.35
N LEU A 906 3.07 13.89 7.04
CA LEU A 906 2.64 12.82 7.95
C LEU A 906 2.13 11.57 7.22
N LEU A 907 1.47 11.72 6.07
CA LEU A 907 1.08 10.59 5.23
C LEU A 907 2.31 9.89 4.62
N GLU A 908 3.29 10.64 4.12
CA GLU A 908 4.53 10.07 3.61
C GLU A 908 5.33 9.44 4.76
N PHE A 909 5.44 10.05 5.94
CA PHE A 909 6.08 9.43 7.12
C PHE A 909 5.42 8.11 7.54
N ALA A 910 4.08 8.05 7.57
CA ALA A 910 3.35 6.80 7.83
C ALA A 910 3.64 5.72 6.78
N SER A 911 3.65 6.10 5.50
CA SER A 911 4.00 5.21 4.38
C SER A 911 5.44 4.69 4.50
N PHE A 912 6.38 5.58 4.79
CA PHE A 912 7.82 5.32 4.94
C PHE A 912 8.10 4.36 6.12
N LEU A 913 7.39 4.50 7.24
CA LEU A 913 7.44 3.56 8.36
C LEU A 913 6.91 2.17 7.97
N CYS A 914 5.75 2.11 7.29
CA CYS A 914 5.14 0.84 6.90
C CYS A 914 5.94 0.08 5.84
N LEU A 915 6.36 0.77 4.76
CA LEU A 915 7.11 0.19 3.65
C LEU A 915 8.48 -0.38 4.05
N ASN A 916 9.09 0.18 5.11
CA ASN A 916 10.39 -0.27 5.62
C ASN A 916 10.29 -1.21 6.83
N TYR A 917 9.09 -1.47 7.37
CA TYR A 917 8.87 -2.53 8.35
C TYR A 917 9.14 -3.90 7.71
N GLY A 918 9.84 -4.79 8.41
CA GLY A 918 10.32 -6.07 7.88
C GLY A 918 11.51 -5.96 6.92
N ARG A 919 11.63 -4.85 6.15
CA ARG A 919 12.76 -4.62 5.23
C ARG A 919 14.00 -4.06 5.91
N ASN A 920 13.83 -3.06 6.79
CA ASN A 920 14.92 -2.42 7.50
C ASN A 920 14.90 -2.83 8.98
N PRO A 921 15.94 -3.51 9.50
CA PRO A 921 15.96 -3.99 10.89
C PRO A 921 15.86 -2.89 11.96
N ALA A 922 16.37 -1.69 11.69
CA ALA A 922 16.30 -0.57 12.64
C ALA A 922 14.88 0.01 12.72
N ILE A 923 14.23 0.25 11.57
CA ILE A 923 12.83 0.71 11.52
C ILE A 923 11.88 -0.33 12.12
N THR A 924 12.11 -1.62 11.81
CA THR A 924 11.33 -2.73 12.39
C THR A 924 11.44 -2.73 13.92
N LYS A 925 12.66 -2.72 14.47
CA LYS A 925 12.90 -2.64 15.92
C LYS A 925 12.31 -1.38 16.58
N LEU A 926 12.33 -0.22 15.91
CA LEU A 926 11.71 1.01 16.41
C LEU A 926 10.18 0.89 16.49
N ILE A 927 9.53 0.30 15.48
CA ILE A 927 8.07 0.10 15.44
C ILE A 927 7.63 -1.03 16.39
N ASP A 928 8.45 -2.06 16.60
CA ASP A 928 8.20 -3.14 17.58
C ASP A 928 8.31 -2.66 19.04
N ARG A 929 8.92 -1.50 19.27
CA ARG A 929 9.10 -0.88 20.59
C ARG A 929 8.43 0.50 20.72
N SER A 930 7.59 0.91 19.78
CA SER A 930 6.89 2.22 19.78
C SER A 930 5.44 2.11 19.36
N ARG A 931 4.57 2.87 20.02
CA ARG A 931 3.18 3.09 19.58
C ARG A 931 3.06 4.48 18.99
N ILE A 932 3.07 4.56 17.65
CA ILE A 932 3.09 5.80 16.88
C ILE A 932 1.67 6.11 16.42
N LEU A 933 1.14 7.29 16.75
CA LEU A 933 -0.18 7.74 16.29
C LEU A 933 -0.03 8.92 15.33
N ILE A 934 -0.61 8.79 14.13
CA ILE A 934 -0.55 9.80 13.06
C ILE A 934 -1.96 10.37 12.83
N LEU A 935 -2.16 11.66 13.13
CA LEU A 935 -3.35 12.45 12.78
C LEU A 935 -2.96 13.42 11.65
N PRO A 936 -3.15 13.06 10.36
CA PRO A 936 -2.66 13.89 9.26
C PRO A 936 -3.48 15.16 9.05
N CYS A 937 -4.70 15.30 9.59
CA CYS A 937 -5.48 16.53 9.46
C CYS A 937 -6.56 16.61 10.54
N VAL A 938 -6.45 17.59 11.45
CA VAL A 938 -7.46 17.86 12.50
C VAL A 938 -8.64 18.67 11.93
N ASN A 939 -8.37 19.62 11.04
CA ASN A 939 -9.34 20.46 10.35
C ASN A 939 -9.48 20.06 8.87
N PRO A 940 -10.17 18.95 8.55
CA PRO A 940 -10.38 18.52 7.17
C PRO A 940 -11.23 19.53 6.38
N ASP A 941 -12.06 20.33 7.05
CA ASP A 941 -13.03 21.22 6.39
C ASP A 941 -12.34 22.45 5.83
N GLY A 942 -11.54 23.14 6.65
CA GLY A 942 -10.67 24.22 6.18
C GLY A 942 -9.69 23.74 5.11
N ARG A 943 -9.23 22.47 5.18
CA ARG A 943 -8.30 21.90 4.19
C ARG A 943 -8.90 21.72 2.80
N GLU A 944 -10.19 21.42 2.68
CA GLU A 944 -10.87 21.37 1.38
C GLU A 944 -11.24 22.77 0.84
N GLN A 945 -11.32 23.79 1.71
CA GLN A 945 -11.54 25.18 1.31
C GLN A 945 -10.25 25.90 0.87
N ALA A 946 -9.09 25.48 1.39
CA ALA A 946 -7.79 26.06 1.07
C ALA A 946 -7.32 25.75 -0.37
N GLN A 947 -6.56 26.66 -0.98
CA GLN A 947 -6.13 26.59 -2.38
C GLN A 947 -4.61 26.62 -2.54
N GLU A 948 -4.10 25.85 -3.52
CA GLU A 948 -2.67 25.70 -3.78
C GLU A 948 -1.99 27.01 -4.21
N GLY A 949 -0.74 27.20 -3.79
CA GLY A 949 0.09 28.36 -4.10
C GLY A 949 -0.21 29.60 -3.26
N LEU A 950 -1.30 29.62 -2.50
CA LEU A 950 -1.72 30.78 -1.70
C LEU A 950 -0.99 30.85 -0.34
N CYS A 951 0.32 31.14 -0.38
CA CYS A 951 1.19 31.16 0.81
C CYS A 951 0.74 31.99 2.01
N SER A 952 -0.14 32.99 1.81
CA SER A 952 -0.58 33.94 2.86
C SER A 952 -2.10 34.15 2.89
N SER A 953 -2.88 33.21 2.34
CA SER A 953 -4.35 33.27 2.40
C SER A 953 -4.87 32.76 3.75
N SER A 954 -5.90 33.41 4.29
CA SER A 954 -6.68 32.92 5.44
C SER A 954 -7.83 31.99 5.05
N VAL A 955 -8.10 31.78 3.76
CA VAL A 955 -9.13 30.84 3.30
C VAL A 955 -8.72 29.43 3.71
N GLY A 956 -9.60 28.75 4.45
CA GLY A 956 -9.34 27.43 5.03
C GLY A 956 -8.52 27.41 6.31
N TYR A 957 -8.21 28.56 6.92
CA TYR A 957 -7.48 28.62 8.20
C TYR A 957 -8.34 28.10 9.37
N THR A 958 -9.56 28.61 9.52
CA THR A 958 -10.53 28.19 10.54
C THR A 958 -11.23 26.87 10.20
N ASN A 959 -12.00 26.30 11.12
CA ASN A 959 -13.00 25.28 10.78
C ASN A 959 -14.21 25.91 10.03
N ALA A 960 -15.19 25.10 9.64
CA ALA A 960 -16.35 25.55 8.86
C ALA A 960 -17.27 26.54 9.59
N ASN A 961 -17.26 26.57 10.93
CA ASN A 961 -17.96 27.58 11.73
C ASN A 961 -17.21 28.92 11.85
N GLY A 962 -16.02 29.04 11.23
CA GLY A 962 -15.19 30.25 11.33
C GLY A 962 -14.39 30.35 12.64
N THR A 963 -14.21 29.24 13.37
CA THR A 963 -13.43 29.21 14.62
C THR A 963 -11.98 28.79 14.35
N ASP A 964 -11.02 29.46 14.99
CA ASP A 964 -9.62 29.02 15.03
C ASP A 964 -9.48 27.91 16.11
N LEU A 965 -9.17 26.69 15.67
CA LEU A 965 -9.15 25.52 16.56
C LEU A 965 -8.02 25.59 17.60
N ASP A 966 -6.90 26.26 17.31
CA ASP A 966 -5.82 26.45 18.30
C ASP A 966 -6.16 27.57 19.31
N THR A 967 -7.43 28.00 19.38
CA THR A 967 -7.95 28.94 20.39
C THR A 967 -9.16 28.40 21.17
N ASP A 968 -9.59 27.15 20.94
CA ASP A 968 -10.85 26.60 21.45
C ASP A 968 -10.71 25.58 22.60
N PHE A 969 -9.49 25.16 22.94
CA PHE A 969 -9.21 24.14 23.97
C PHE A 969 -9.39 24.66 25.42
N PHE A 970 -10.65 24.83 25.84
CA PHE A 970 -11.03 25.26 27.19
C PHE A 970 -11.67 24.15 28.03
N TYR A 971 -11.18 23.98 29.26
CA TYR A 971 -11.66 22.94 30.19
C TYR A 971 -13.14 23.12 30.54
N GLY A 972 -13.97 22.10 30.27
CA GLY A 972 -15.40 22.10 30.59
C GLY A 972 -16.29 22.95 29.67
N ASN A 973 -15.77 23.43 28.53
CA ASN A 973 -16.55 24.22 27.58
C ASN A 973 -17.53 23.34 26.77
N ALA A 974 -18.83 23.42 27.07
CA ALA A 974 -19.90 22.74 26.33
C ALA A 974 -20.21 23.35 24.94
N SER A 975 -19.44 24.34 24.49
CA SER A 975 -19.56 25.00 23.18
C SER A 975 -18.29 24.91 22.32
N ALA A 976 -17.35 24.05 22.70
CA ALA A 976 -16.18 23.72 21.87
C ALA A 976 -16.60 23.05 20.54
N GLN A 977 -15.77 23.23 19.52
CA GLN A 977 -15.99 22.71 18.16
C GLN A 977 -15.86 21.18 18.12
N PRO A 978 -16.55 20.49 17.18
CA PRO A 978 -16.51 19.03 17.13
C PRO A 978 -15.12 18.48 16.79
N GLU A 979 -14.29 19.25 16.06
CA GLU A 979 -12.88 18.93 15.83
C GLU A 979 -12.07 19.00 17.13
N THR A 980 -12.25 20.08 17.91
CA THR A 980 -11.60 20.29 19.21
C THR A 980 -11.96 19.17 20.19
N LEU A 981 -13.25 18.84 20.32
CA LEU A 981 -13.74 17.80 21.23
C LEU A 981 -13.12 16.43 20.92
N ALA A 982 -13.06 16.03 19.64
CA ALA A 982 -12.45 14.76 19.23
C ALA A 982 -10.96 14.67 19.59
N VAL A 983 -10.24 15.80 19.64
CA VAL A 983 -8.84 15.86 20.08
C VAL A 983 -8.72 15.99 21.60
N MET A 984 -9.61 16.71 22.28
CA MET A 984 -9.67 16.78 23.75
C MET A 984 -9.92 15.40 24.37
N ASP A 985 -10.79 14.58 23.78
CA ASP A 985 -11.04 13.20 24.20
C ASP A 985 -9.80 12.31 23.97
N LEU A 986 -9.10 12.48 22.84
CA LEU A 986 -7.83 11.78 22.59
C LEU A 986 -6.74 12.15 23.60
N ILE A 987 -6.62 13.43 23.94
CA ILE A 987 -5.67 13.95 24.93
C ILE A 987 -6.01 13.42 26.33
N SER A 988 -7.29 13.46 26.71
CA SER A 988 -7.77 13.07 28.05
C SER A 988 -7.77 11.55 28.27
N GLY A 989 -7.98 10.76 27.21
CA GLY A 989 -7.97 9.30 27.25
C GLY A 989 -6.59 8.65 27.04
N GLY A 990 -5.54 9.42 26.80
CA GLY A 990 -4.26 8.92 26.27
C GLY A 990 -3.01 9.37 27.01
N THR A 991 -2.31 8.43 27.65
CA THR A 991 -0.96 8.63 28.23
C THR A 991 0.12 8.74 27.15
N PHE A 992 0.20 9.87 26.45
CA PHE A 992 1.24 10.12 25.43
C PHE A 992 2.54 10.64 26.07
N SER A 993 3.67 10.07 25.68
CA SER A 993 5.00 10.49 26.15
C SER A 993 5.46 11.80 25.50
N LEU A 994 5.03 12.05 24.25
CA LEU A 994 5.47 13.17 23.41
C LEU A 994 4.46 13.42 22.29
N SER A 995 4.26 14.70 21.96
CA SER A 995 3.43 15.16 20.85
C SER A 995 4.16 16.19 19.98
N ILE A 996 3.95 16.13 18.66
CA ILE A 996 4.52 17.05 17.68
C ILE A 996 3.40 17.49 16.73
N VAL A 997 3.21 18.80 16.58
CA VAL A 997 2.22 19.40 15.67
C VAL A 997 2.94 20.05 14.49
N LEU A 998 2.57 19.73 13.25
CA LEU A 998 3.13 20.33 12.04
C LEU A 998 2.18 21.39 11.45
N GLU A 999 2.68 22.61 11.32
CA GLU A 999 1.93 23.81 10.93
C GLU A 999 2.67 24.69 9.89
N GLY A 1000 1.98 25.68 9.33
CA GLY A 1000 2.43 26.43 8.14
C GLY A 1000 2.81 27.90 8.35
N GLY A 1001 3.36 28.53 7.31
CA GLY A 1001 3.54 29.99 7.21
C GLY A 1001 4.81 30.57 7.86
N PHE A 1002 5.50 29.81 8.71
CA PHE A 1002 6.74 30.21 9.40
C PHE A 1002 7.78 29.09 9.35
N LEU A 1003 9.03 29.37 9.75
CA LEU A 1003 10.10 28.38 9.84
C LEU A 1003 10.79 28.48 11.21
N LEU A 1004 10.16 27.87 12.22
CA LEU A 1004 10.59 27.86 13.63
C LEU A 1004 9.83 26.78 14.40
N ALA A 1005 10.34 26.36 15.56
CA ALA A 1005 9.61 25.50 16.50
C ALA A 1005 9.24 26.26 17.78
N THR A 1006 8.03 26.04 18.28
CA THR A 1006 7.52 26.65 19.52
C THR A 1006 7.28 25.63 20.62
N TYR A 1007 7.54 26.05 21.87
CA TYR A 1007 7.28 25.26 23.07
C TYR A 1007 6.29 25.98 24.01
N PRO A 1008 5.62 25.26 24.94
CA PRO A 1008 4.63 25.84 25.85
C PRO A 1008 5.23 26.88 26.81
N TYR A 1009 4.46 27.85 27.31
CA TYR A 1009 3.05 28.10 27.04
C TYR A 1009 2.82 29.14 25.92
N ASP A 1010 1.64 29.09 25.27
CA ASP A 1010 1.11 30.17 24.43
C ASP A 1010 0.46 31.29 25.26
N ARG A 1011 -0.19 30.92 26.38
CA ARG A 1011 -0.76 31.91 27.31
C ARG A 1011 0.33 32.77 27.98
N PRO A 1012 0.07 34.07 28.15
CA PRO A 1012 1.08 35.00 28.64
C PRO A 1012 1.35 34.82 30.14
N ASN A 1013 2.49 35.34 30.60
CA ASN A 1013 2.87 35.45 32.02
C ASN A 1013 3.00 34.14 32.83
N GLN A 1014 2.97 32.96 32.20
CA GLN A 1014 3.16 31.67 32.88
C GLN A 1014 4.44 30.95 32.40
N GLN A 1015 5.15 30.30 33.33
CA GLN A 1015 6.29 29.42 33.06
C GLN A 1015 5.86 27.96 33.17
N ALA A 1016 6.43 27.10 32.32
CA ALA A 1016 6.14 25.67 32.35
C ALA A 1016 7.02 24.96 33.39
N GLN A 1017 6.45 24.00 34.14
CA GLN A 1017 7.17 23.25 35.18
C GLN A 1017 8.39 22.47 34.63
N ASN A 1018 8.40 22.14 33.33
CA ASN A 1018 9.53 21.51 32.65
C ASN A 1018 10.01 22.33 31.43
N GLU A 1019 10.08 23.67 31.55
CA GLU A 1019 10.45 24.57 30.44
C GLU A 1019 11.83 24.25 29.83
N GLU A 1020 12.76 23.68 30.61
CA GLU A 1020 14.06 23.19 30.13
C GLU A 1020 13.92 22.07 29.08
N THR A 1021 13.15 21.02 29.38
CA THR A 1021 12.94 19.90 28.46
C THR A 1021 12.07 20.30 27.27
N LEU A 1022 11.06 21.14 27.49
CA LEU A 1022 10.20 21.65 26.41
C LEU A 1022 11.01 22.50 25.41
N ARG A 1023 11.90 23.36 25.90
CA ARG A 1023 12.85 24.12 25.07
C ARG A 1023 13.86 23.20 24.38
N TYR A 1024 14.35 22.16 25.07
CA TYR A 1024 15.24 21.14 24.48
C TYR A 1024 14.57 20.40 23.32
N LEU A 1025 13.31 19.96 23.46
CA LEU A 1025 12.57 19.25 22.41
C LEU A 1025 12.36 20.13 21.16
N ALA A 1026 11.96 21.39 21.34
CA ALA A 1026 11.88 22.34 20.23
C ALA A 1026 13.27 22.57 19.58
N SER A 1027 14.33 22.71 20.40
CA SER A 1027 15.70 22.86 19.90
C SER A 1027 16.20 21.62 19.15
N LEU A 1028 15.77 20.42 19.56
CA LEU A 1028 16.15 19.16 18.94
C LEU A 1028 15.57 19.05 17.52
N TYR A 1029 14.30 19.45 17.34
CA TYR A 1029 13.71 19.52 16.00
C TYR A 1029 14.42 20.58 15.14
N ALA A 1030 14.57 21.81 15.66
CA ALA A 1030 15.13 22.93 14.91
C ALA A 1030 16.61 22.72 14.50
N SER A 1031 17.42 22.11 15.37
CA SER A 1031 18.82 21.72 15.08
C SER A 1031 18.94 20.53 14.13
N SER A 1032 17.94 19.63 14.10
CA SER A 1032 17.90 18.55 13.10
C SER A 1032 17.45 19.04 11.71
N HIS A 1033 16.77 20.18 11.62
CA HIS A 1033 16.28 20.76 10.36
C HIS A 1033 17.41 21.56 9.67
N PRO A 1034 17.66 21.38 8.36
CA PRO A 1034 18.81 22.00 7.66
C PRO A 1034 18.88 23.53 7.74
N SER A 1035 17.72 24.18 7.90
CA SER A 1035 17.52 25.61 7.72
C SER A 1035 16.93 26.35 8.93
N MET A 1036 16.31 25.65 9.88
CA MET A 1036 15.51 26.27 10.96
C MET A 1036 16.40 26.88 12.06
N HIS A 1037 17.38 26.10 12.56
CA HIS A 1037 18.34 26.55 13.58
C HIS A 1037 19.14 27.81 13.22
N LEU A 1038 19.22 28.15 11.93
CA LEU A 1038 19.87 29.37 11.44
C LEU A 1038 19.16 30.66 11.88
N GLY A 1039 17.91 30.57 12.37
CA GLY A 1039 17.16 31.71 12.93
C GLY A 1039 16.71 32.76 11.92
N LYS A 1040 16.93 32.53 10.62
CA LYS A 1040 16.69 33.50 9.56
C LYS A 1040 15.26 33.36 9.02
N LEU A 1041 14.35 34.18 9.55
CA LEU A 1041 13.03 34.41 8.98
C LEU A 1041 13.13 34.87 7.52
N ARG A 1042 13.09 33.92 6.57
CA ARG A 1042 12.90 34.20 5.13
C ARG A 1042 11.47 34.66 4.81
N CYS A 1043 10.56 34.58 5.78
CA CYS A 1043 9.12 34.78 5.59
C CYS A 1043 8.70 36.26 5.61
N THR A 1044 9.52 37.17 6.15
CA THR A 1044 9.16 38.58 6.36
C THR A 1044 10.29 39.54 5.98
N LYS A 1045 9.94 40.71 5.41
CA LYS A 1045 10.91 41.77 5.02
C LYS A 1045 11.58 42.51 6.20
N LYS A 1046 11.16 42.24 7.44
CA LYS A 1046 11.88 42.60 8.66
C LYS A 1046 12.47 41.32 9.25
N SER A 1047 13.76 41.34 9.56
CA SER A 1047 14.54 40.18 9.99
C SER A 1047 15.26 40.45 11.31
N GLU A 1048 14.53 40.32 12.41
CA GLU A 1048 15.17 39.96 13.68
C GLU A 1048 15.46 38.44 13.64
N GLY A 1049 16.64 38.04 14.12
CA GLY A 1049 17.07 36.64 14.07
C GLY A 1049 16.57 35.88 15.29
N ILE A 1050 15.81 34.80 15.08
CA ILE A 1050 15.32 33.93 16.16
C ILE A 1050 16.47 33.00 16.62
N PRO A 1051 17.01 33.13 17.84
CA PRO A 1051 18.15 32.33 18.26
C PRO A 1051 17.83 30.83 18.24
N GLY A 1052 18.61 30.04 17.50
CA GLY A 1052 18.41 28.59 17.37
C GLY A 1052 17.12 28.16 16.66
N GLY A 1053 16.38 29.09 16.03
CA GLY A 1053 15.12 28.77 15.33
C GLY A 1053 13.96 28.39 16.25
N ILE A 1054 14.01 28.76 17.54
CA ILE A 1054 12.99 28.42 18.54
C ILE A 1054 12.47 29.65 19.28
N LEU A 1055 11.18 29.61 19.66
CA LEU A 1055 10.53 30.61 20.52
C LEU A 1055 9.65 29.92 21.56
N LYS A 1056 9.35 30.61 22.66
CA LYS A 1056 8.19 30.26 23.49
C LYS A 1056 6.91 30.65 22.75
N GLY A 1057 5.84 29.88 22.92
CA GLY A 1057 4.55 30.14 22.27
C GLY A 1057 4.07 31.58 22.44
N ALA A 1058 4.04 32.06 23.70
CA ALA A 1058 3.66 33.43 24.05
C ALA A 1058 4.53 34.52 23.38
N ASP A 1059 5.83 34.26 23.22
CA ASP A 1059 6.77 35.21 22.59
C ASP A 1059 6.60 35.27 21.06
N PHE A 1060 5.99 34.25 20.45
CA PHE A 1060 5.68 34.19 19.02
C PHE A 1060 4.27 34.73 18.70
N ARG A 1061 3.24 34.17 19.36
CA ARG A 1061 1.82 34.51 19.19
C ARG A 1061 1.05 34.21 20.47
N SER A 1062 1.05 35.12 21.45
CA SER A 1062 0.33 34.85 22.70
C SER A 1062 -1.20 34.83 22.53
N HIS A 1063 -1.83 33.76 23.00
CA HIS A 1063 -3.27 33.53 23.01
C HIS A 1063 -3.61 32.51 24.12
N THR A 1064 -4.89 32.21 24.33
CA THR A 1064 -5.36 31.22 25.32
C THR A 1064 -6.29 30.22 24.65
N GLY A 1065 -6.25 28.96 25.09
CA GLY A 1065 -7.06 27.89 24.50
C GLY A 1065 -6.34 27.09 23.41
N SER A 1066 -5.01 27.02 23.45
CA SER A 1066 -4.21 26.24 22.49
C SER A 1066 -4.20 24.75 22.80
N MET A 1067 -4.10 23.95 21.75
CA MET A 1067 -3.96 22.49 21.85
C MET A 1067 -2.69 22.11 22.62
N LYS A 1068 -1.62 22.87 22.40
CA LYS A 1068 -0.30 22.69 23.01
C LYS A 1068 -0.30 22.97 24.51
N ASP A 1069 -1.00 24.02 24.95
CA ASP A 1069 -1.15 24.32 26.37
C ASP A 1069 -2.07 23.30 27.07
N PHE A 1070 -3.15 22.87 26.41
CA PHE A 1070 -4.07 21.84 26.91
C PHE A 1070 -3.42 20.45 27.01
N SER A 1071 -2.57 20.07 26.05
CA SER A 1071 -1.80 18.82 26.08
C SER A 1071 -0.89 18.73 27.30
N LEU A 1072 -0.26 19.85 27.68
CA LEU A 1072 0.63 19.91 28.84
C LEU A 1072 -0.14 19.91 30.16
N ASP A 1073 -1.20 20.71 30.26
CA ASP A 1073 -1.99 20.87 31.50
C ASP A 1073 -2.89 19.66 31.82
N VAL A 1074 -3.51 19.05 30.82
CA VAL A 1074 -4.53 18.00 30.99
C VAL A 1074 -4.04 16.63 30.56
N GLY A 1075 -3.37 16.55 29.40
CA GLY A 1075 -2.78 15.30 28.91
C GLY A 1075 -1.47 14.89 29.59
N LEU A 1076 -0.88 15.78 30.41
CA LEU A 1076 0.46 15.65 31.00
C LEU A 1076 1.55 15.33 29.95
N CYS A 1077 1.31 15.71 28.69
CA CYS A 1077 2.08 15.30 27.52
C CYS A 1077 2.84 16.51 26.94
N PRO A 1078 4.19 16.49 26.94
CA PRO A 1078 5.01 17.48 26.23
C PRO A 1078 4.60 17.61 24.77
N GLU A 1079 4.16 18.79 24.35
CA GLU A 1079 3.81 19.11 22.97
C GLU A 1079 4.63 20.29 22.44
N ILE A 1080 5.07 20.20 21.18
CA ILE A 1080 5.72 21.30 20.45
C ILE A 1080 5.01 21.54 19.11
N THR A 1081 4.90 22.81 18.70
CA THR A 1081 4.33 23.19 17.40
C THR A 1081 5.45 23.65 16.48
N VAL A 1082 5.64 22.90 15.39
CA VAL A 1082 6.69 23.07 14.39
C VAL A 1082 6.09 23.73 13.15
N TYR A 1083 6.57 24.92 12.81
CA TYR A 1083 6.22 25.58 11.57
C TYR A 1083 7.20 25.16 10.47
N THR A 1084 6.72 24.40 9.48
CA THR A 1084 7.58 23.65 8.54
C THR A 1084 8.07 24.45 7.34
N GLY A 1085 7.60 25.68 7.14
CA GLY A 1085 8.00 26.55 6.02
C GLY A 1085 7.16 27.82 5.89
N CYS A 1086 7.74 28.87 5.30
CA CYS A 1086 7.18 30.23 5.19
C CYS A 1086 5.87 30.38 4.37
N CYS A 1087 5.28 29.29 3.89
CA CYS A 1087 4.13 29.29 3.00
C CYS A 1087 3.09 28.32 3.57
N MET A 1088 1.84 28.75 3.76
CA MET A 1088 0.77 27.88 4.28
C MET A 1088 0.52 26.70 3.32
N PHE A 1089 0.35 27.01 2.03
CA PHE A 1089 0.06 26.05 0.97
C PHE A 1089 0.94 26.33 -0.26
N PRO A 1090 2.21 25.86 -0.30
CA PRO A 1090 3.10 26.01 -1.45
C PRO A 1090 2.65 25.11 -2.62
N SER A 1091 3.12 25.38 -3.83
CA SER A 1091 2.82 24.48 -4.96
C SER A 1091 3.48 23.12 -4.81
N GLU A 1092 2.84 22.08 -5.34
CA GLU A 1092 3.17 20.66 -5.14
C GLU A 1092 4.65 20.30 -5.33
N PRO A 1093 5.39 20.80 -6.35
CA PRO A 1093 6.81 20.49 -6.52
C PRO A 1093 7.72 20.85 -5.32
N HIS A 1094 7.25 21.71 -4.41
CA HIS A 1094 7.98 22.03 -3.18
C HIS A 1094 7.84 20.97 -2.08
N LEU A 1095 6.82 20.09 -2.12
CA LEU A 1095 6.59 19.06 -1.10
C LEU A 1095 7.80 18.13 -0.93
N PHE A 1096 8.48 17.78 -2.03
CA PHE A 1096 9.69 16.96 -1.96
C PHE A 1096 10.83 17.64 -1.20
N SER A 1097 11.05 18.95 -1.38
CA SER A 1097 12.06 19.70 -0.60
C SER A 1097 11.68 19.74 0.88
N LEU A 1098 10.41 20.05 1.17
CA LEU A 1098 9.90 20.18 2.54
C LEU A 1098 9.96 18.85 3.30
N TRP A 1099 9.69 17.73 2.62
CA TRP A 1099 9.94 16.38 3.13
C TRP A 1099 11.42 16.11 3.38
N MET A 1100 12.29 16.41 2.41
CA MET A 1100 13.73 16.21 2.55
C MET A 1100 14.34 17.03 3.71
N GLU A 1101 13.78 18.20 4.02
CA GLU A 1101 14.16 19.04 5.16
C GLU A 1101 13.59 18.56 6.51
N ASN A 1102 12.37 18.00 6.55
CA ASN A 1102 11.68 17.62 7.80
C ASN A 1102 11.79 16.14 8.20
N ARG A 1103 12.10 15.22 7.27
CA ARG A 1103 12.15 13.77 7.54
C ARG A 1103 13.16 13.37 8.63
N LEU A 1104 14.33 13.99 8.68
CA LEU A 1104 15.34 13.72 9.72
C LEU A 1104 14.89 14.22 11.11
N PRO A 1105 14.37 15.46 11.27
CA PRO A 1105 13.67 15.87 12.48
C PRO A 1105 12.58 14.91 12.97
N LEU A 1106 11.67 14.45 12.09
CA LEU A 1106 10.60 13.51 12.46
C LEU A 1106 11.16 12.21 13.05
N PHE A 1107 12.15 11.61 12.39
CA PHE A 1107 12.86 10.44 12.91
C PHE A 1107 13.64 10.71 14.19
N ARG A 1108 14.16 11.93 14.39
CA ARG A 1108 14.85 12.30 15.64
C ARG A 1108 13.89 12.40 16.82
N MET A 1109 12.67 12.92 16.63
CA MET A 1109 11.64 12.95 17.68
C MET A 1109 11.14 11.54 18.02
N LEU A 1110 11.01 10.66 17.03
CA LEU A 1110 10.70 9.24 17.25
C LEU A 1110 11.80 8.53 18.05
N LEU A 1111 13.08 8.80 17.76
CA LEU A 1111 14.20 8.24 18.52
C LEU A 1111 14.26 8.77 19.96
N GLU A 1112 14.02 10.07 20.15
CA GLU A 1112 14.09 10.75 21.45
C GLU A 1112 13.11 10.19 22.49
N VAL A 1113 11.93 9.69 22.08
CA VAL A 1113 10.92 9.15 23.01
C VAL A 1113 11.41 7.91 23.78
N HIS A 1114 12.45 7.23 23.28
CA HIS A 1114 13.09 6.11 23.97
C HIS A 1114 14.10 6.55 25.05
N ARG A 1115 14.67 7.75 24.97
CA ARG A 1115 15.67 8.27 25.91
C ARG A 1115 15.04 8.89 27.17
N ARG A 1116 13.90 8.34 27.60
CA ARG A 1116 13.18 8.74 28.81
C ARG A 1116 13.91 8.32 30.08
N LEU A 1117 13.84 9.15 31.12
CA LEU A 1117 14.12 8.74 32.49
C LEU A 1117 13.10 7.66 32.88
N SER A 1118 13.57 6.56 33.47
CA SER A 1118 12.71 5.47 33.95
C SER A 1118 13.23 4.92 35.28
N GLY A 1119 12.33 4.36 36.09
CA GLY A 1119 12.73 3.74 37.34
C GLY A 1119 11.59 3.05 38.09
N VAL A 1120 11.94 2.50 39.25
CA VAL A 1120 11.04 1.77 40.15
C VAL A 1120 11.26 2.25 41.58
N VAL A 1121 10.19 2.72 42.23
CA VAL A 1121 10.14 3.02 43.66
C VAL A 1121 9.67 1.77 44.41
N ARG A 1122 10.47 1.31 45.37
CA ARG A 1122 10.16 0.13 46.20
C ARG A 1122 10.54 0.37 47.65
N ASP A 1123 9.89 -0.29 48.59
CA ASP A 1123 10.21 -0.16 50.02
C ASP A 1123 11.46 -0.94 50.43
N SER A 1124 11.88 -0.78 51.68
CA SER A 1124 13.01 -1.50 52.29
C SER A 1124 12.85 -3.03 52.37
N GLU A 1125 11.68 -3.58 52.01
CA GLU A 1125 11.41 -5.03 51.90
C GLU A 1125 11.31 -5.48 50.43
N GLY A 1126 11.59 -4.57 49.48
CA GLY A 1126 11.61 -4.80 48.04
C GLY A 1126 10.24 -4.73 47.35
N ARG A 1127 9.18 -4.35 48.05
CA ARG A 1127 7.81 -4.26 47.49
C ARG A 1127 7.63 -2.94 46.74
N PRO A 1128 6.94 -2.92 45.57
CA PRO A 1128 6.67 -1.67 44.85
C PRO A 1128 5.81 -0.70 45.68
N VAL A 1129 6.11 0.60 45.61
CA VAL A 1129 5.32 1.67 46.25
C VAL A 1129 4.48 2.37 45.18
N SER A 1130 3.19 2.05 45.14
CA SER A 1130 2.22 2.68 44.23
C SER A 1130 1.94 4.14 44.59
N ASP A 1131 1.60 4.95 43.59
CA ASP A 1131 1.25 6.38 43.73
C ASP A 1131 2.34 7.27 44.35
N ALA A 1132 3.58 6.76 44.46
CA ALA A 1132 4.73 7.57 44.84
C ALA A 1132 4.96 8.70 43.83
N VAL A 1133 5.15 9.93 44.32
CA VAL A 1133 5.39 11.10 43.47
C VAL A 1133 6.88 11.35 43.39
N VAL A 1134 7.44 11.24 42.18
CA VAL A 1134 8.81 11.59 41.84
C VAL A 1134 8.82 13.02 41.33
N VAL A 1135 9.35 13.95 42.13
CA VAL A 1135 9.49 15.37 41.79
C VAL A 1135 10.85 15.60 41.16
N VAL A 1136 10.88 15.91 39.87
CA VAL A 1136 12.10 16.18 39.09
C VAL A 1136 12.42 17.67 39.12
N ASN A 1137 13.66 18.01 39.47
CA ASN A 1137 14.19 19.38 39.63
C ASN A 1137 13.33 20.31 40.51
N GLY A 1138 12.52 19.75 41.40
CA GLY A 1138 11.63 20.50 42.30
C GLY A 1138 10.38 21.08 41.63
N SER A 1139 10.11 20.75 40.37
CA SER A 1139 9.04 21.39 39.58
C SER A 1139 8.10 20.42 38.85
N MET A 1140 8.61 19.32 38.28
CA MET A 1140 7.79 18.35 37.52
C MET A 1140 7.44 17.14 38.38
N ASN A 1141 6.15 16.92 38.62
CA ASN A 1141 5.64 15.76 39.37
C ASN A 1141 5.34 14.58 38.43
N VAL A 1142 5.91 13.41 38.72
CA VAL A 1142 5.65 12.16 37.99
C VAL A 1142 5.12 11.12 38.97
N HIS A 1143 3.97 10.52 38.68
CA HIS A 1143 3.36 9.49 39.55
C HIS A 1143 3.84 8.09 39.17
N ALA A 1144 4.16 7.28 40.18
CA ALA A 1144 4.51 5.87 40.01
C ALA A 1144 3.25 4.98 39.91
N ASP A 1145 3.27 4.00 39.02
CA ASP A 1145 2.15 3.09 38.76
C ASP A 1145 1.92 2.07 39.90
N SER A 1146 0.93 1.17 39.72
CA SER A 1146 0.63 0.08 40.66
C SER A 1146 1.78 -0.93 40.89
N GLN A 1147 2.86 -0.85 40.11
CA GLN A 1147 4.09 -1.62 40.23
C GLN A 1147 5.29 -0.75 40.63
N GLY A 1148 5.02 0.46 41.14
CA GLY A 1148 6.03 1.44 41.58
C GLY A 1148 6.85 2.04 40.43
N ARG A 1149 6.47 1.81 39.17
CA ARG A 1149 7.23 2.22 37.99
C ARG A 1149 6.87 3.64 37.58
N PHE A 1150 7.88 4.44 37.23
CA PHE A 1150 7.69 5.77 36.67
C PHE A 1150 8.52 5.96 35.41
N THR A 1151 8.03 6.76 34.46
CA THR A 1151 8.80 7.18 33.28
C THR A 1151 8.47 8.61 32.90
N THR A 1152 9.46 9.41 32.48
CA THR A 1152 9.26 10.78 31.98
C THR A 1152 10.35 11.18 30.99
N LEU A 1153 10.04 12.10 30.07
CA LEU A 1153 11.08 12.79 29.30
C LEU A 1153 11.74 13.90 30.14
N VAL A 1154 13.04 14.08 29.92
CA VAL A 1154 13.88 15.12 30.51
C VAL A 1154 15.02 15.45 29.54
N ALA A 1155 15.53 16.68 29.60
CA ALA A 1155 16.71 17.07 28.84
C ALA A 1155 17.96 16.27 29.24
N PRO A 1156 19.03 16.24 28.41
CA PRO A 1156 20.36 15.80 28.84
C PRO A 1156 20.91 16.77 29.90
N GLY A 1157 21.33 16.24 31.04
CA GLY A 1157 21.76 17.06 32.17
C GLY A 1157 21.81 16.30 33.49
N THR A 1158 22.18 16.99 34.56
CA THR A 1158 22.16 16.46 35.92
C THR A 1158 20.88 16.92 36.63
N HIS A 1159 20.00 15.99 36.95
CA HIS A 1159 18.70 16.24 37.58
C HIS A 1159 18.67 15.75 39.03
N GLN A 1160 17.88 16.42 39.86
CA GLN A 1160 17.53 15.97 41.20
C GLN A 1160 16.14 15.35 41.20
N LEU A 1161 16.01 14.17 41.78
CA LEU A 1161 14.76 13.45 42.01
C LEU A 1161 14.46 13.48 43.51
N MET A 1162 13.35 14.10 43.91
CA MET A 1162 12.81 13.99 45.26
C MET A 1162 11.59 13.09 45.23
N VAL A 1163 11.63 11.95 45.92
CA VAL A 1163 10.51 11.00 45.95
C VAL A 1163 9.74 11.15 47.25
N GLN A 1164 8.41 11.15 47.17
CA GLN A 1164 7.49 11.27 48.30
C GLN A 1164 6.29 10.31 48.15
N ALA A 1165 5.95 9.59 49.21
CA ALA A 1165 4.74 8.77 49.31
C ALA A 1165 4.23 8.74 50.76
N HIS A 1166 2.94 8.44 50.94
CA HIS A 1166 2.33 8.49 52.28
C HIS A 1166 2.83 7.35 53.18
N GLY A 1167 3.34 7.69 54.38
CA GLY A 1167 3.92 6.73 55.34
C GLY A 1167 5.41 6.46 55.16
N TYR A 1168 6.07 7.13 54.22
CA TYR A 1168 7.49 6.98 53.92
C TYR A 1168 8.22 8.32 54.03
N ARG A 1169 9.53 8.24 54.28
CA ARG A 1169 10.40 9.41 54.35
C ARG A 1169 10.68 9.93 52.93
N GLN A 1170 10.78 11.24 52.77
CA GLN A 1170 11.26 11.83 51.52
C GLN A 1170 12.73 11.46 51.28
N GLU A 1171 13.02 10.86 50.13
CA GLU A 1171 14.37 10.53 49.68
C GLU A 1171 14.78 11.45 48.52
N LEU A 1172 16.06 11.83 48.47
CA LEU A 1172 16.64 12.69 47.42
C LEU A 1172 17.77 11.96 46.70
N GLN A 1173 17.65 11.82 45.38
CA GLN A 1173 18.61 11.16 44.52
C GLN A 1173 19.04 12.07 43.36
N GLN A 1174 20.32 12.02 42.97
CA GLN A 1174 20.84 12.79 41.85
C GLN A 1174 21.15 11.85 40.68
N VAL A 1175 20.71 12.22 39.48
CA VAL A 1175 20.80 11.40 38.26
C VAL A 1175 21.42 12.24 37.15
N ASN A 1176 22.26 11.63 36.31
CA ASN A 1176 22.85 12.30 35.15
C ASN A 1176 22.43 11.61 33.85
N ILE A 1177 21.76 12.35 32.98
CA ILE A 1177 21.19 11.89 31.71
C ILE A 1177 22.13 12.31 30.58
N SER A 1178 22.66 11.35 29.84
CA SER A 1178 23.56 11.62 28.71
C SER A 1178 22.79 11.95 27.43
N SER A 1179 23.38 12.73 26.54
CA SER A 1179 22.76 13.05 25.23
C SER A 1179 22.83 11.90 24.22
N ASP A 1180 23.81 11.01 24.39
CA ASP A 1180 24.24 9.94 23.48
C ASP A 1180 23.85 8.53 23.93
N LYS A 1181 23.28 8.36 25.15
CA LYS A 1181 23.07 7.06 25.79
C LYS A 1181 21.69 6.88 26.38
N VAL A 1182 21.26 5.62 26.49
CA VAL A 1182 19.99 5.27 27.15
C VAL A 1182 20.20 5.25 28.66
N THR A 1183 19.33 5.93 29.40
CA THR A 1183 19.40 5.95 30.87
C THR A 1183 18.80 4.65 31.41
N ARG A 1184 19.63 3.81 32.04
CA ARG A 1184 19.18 2.56 32.67
C ARG A 1184 18.11 2.83 33.75
N PRO A 1185 17.12 1.94 33.94
CA PRO A 1185 16.11 2.10 34.98
C PRO A 1185 16.74 2.28 36.37
N ILE A 1186 16.39 3.38 37.03
CA ILE A 1186 16.87 3.69 38.39
C ILE A 1186 15.98 2.99 39.41
N VAL A 1187 16.58 2.42 40.45
CA VAL A 1187 15.84 1.83 41.57
C VAL A 1187 15.95 2.75 42.78
N ILE A 1188 14.81 3.04 43.40
CA ILE A 1188 14.69 3.98 44.51
C ILE A 1188 14.17 3.18 45.72
N ASP A 1189 15.08 2.90 46.64
CA ASP A 1189 14.82 2.18 47.89
C ASP A 1189 14.26 3.16 48.94
N PHE A 1190 13.02 2.95 49.35
CA PHE A 1190 12.21 3.95 50.05
C PHE A 1190 12.02 3.59 51.53
N THR A 1191 12.50 4.45 52.43
CA THR A 1191 12.51 4.15 53.87
C THR A 1191 11.18 4.51 54.54
N ALA A 1192 10.55 3.53 55.20
CA ALA A 1192 9.29 3.75 55.92
C ALA A 1192 9.52 4.65 57.15
N ASP A 1193 8.75 5.74 57.27
CA ASP A 1193 9.02 6.74 58.31
C ASP A 1193 8.45 6.27 59.65
N ARG A 1194 9.31 5.68 60.48
CA ARG A 1194 8.99 5.22 61.84
C ARG A 1194 8.98 6.37 62.86
N ALA A 1195 8.37 7.50 62.50
CA ALA A 1195 7.81 8.41 63.49
C ALA A 1195 6.85 7.63 64.41
N PRO A 1196 6.91 7.80 65.75
CA PRO A 1196 6.16 6.96 66.67
C PRO A 1196 4.65 7.22 66.57
N LEU A 1197 3.92 6.32 65.92
CA LEU A 1197 2.48 6.38 65.61
C LEU A 1197 1.53 6.40 66.84
N ASN A 1198 2.09 6.56 68.03
CA ASN A 1198 1.44 6.45 69.34
C ASN A 1198 0.38 7.52 69.62
N GLN A 1199 0.34 8.62 68.86
CA GLN A 1199 -0.73 9.63 68.97
C GLN A 1199 -1.87 9.36 67.97
N ALA A 1200 -1.57 9.11 66.69
CA ALA A 1200 -2.58 8.84 65.68
C ALA A 1200 -3.37 7.55 65.97
N VAL A 1201 -2.71 6.46 66.35
CA VAL A 1201 -3.38 5.21 66.74
C VAL A 1201 -4.21 5.41 68.00
N PHE A 1202 -3.77 6.21 68.97
CA PHE A 1202 -4.55 6.48 70.18
C PHE A 1202 -5.80 7.32 69.88
N VAL A 1203 -5.71 8.34 69.00
CA VAL A 1203 -6.88 9.12 68.56
C VAL A 1203 -7.84 8.26 67.73
N ILE A 1204 -7.36 7.44 66.79
CA ILE A 1204 -8.23 6.59 65.95
C ILE A 1204 -8.87 5.47 66.78
N THR A 1205 -8.14 4.84 67.71
CA THR A 1205 -8.73 3.81 68.58
C THR A 1205 -9.70 4.40 69.60
N THR A 1206 -9.42 5.57 70.19
CA THR A 1206 -10.39 6.25 71.08
C THR A 1206 -11.60 6.77 70.32
N ALA A 1207 -11.45 7.33 69.12
CA ALA A 1207 -12.58 7.73 68.27
C ALA A 1207 -13.42 6.52 67.81
N SER A 1208 -12.78 5.40 67.49
CA SER A 1208 -13.47 4.16 67.12
C SER A 1208 -14.18 3.52 68.31
N LEU A 1209 -13.53 3.46 69.48
CA LEU A 1209 -14.15 2.99 70.74
C LEU A 1209 -15.30 3.90 71.15
N MET A 1210 -15.16 5.23 71.07
CA MET A 1210 -16.25 6.17 71.33
C MET A 1210 -17.39 6.01 70.31
N SER A 1211 -17.09 5.78 69.03
CA SER A 1211 -18.12 5.52 68.02
C SER A 1211 -18.85 4.19 68.28
N ILE A 1212 -18.13 3.14 68.68
CA ILE A 1212 -18.71 1.86 69.10
C ILE A 1212 -19.53 2.04 70.40
N LEU A 1213 -19.08 2.85 71.35
CA LEU A 1213 -19.79 3.13 72.60
C LEU A 1213 -21.06 3.96 72.35
N ILE A 1214 -20.99 4.96 71.47
CA ILE A 1214 -22.14 5.77 71.02
C ILE A 1214 -23.12 4.90 70.23
N CYS A 1215 -22.66 4.03 69.34
CA CYS A 1215 -23.51 3.07 68.66
C CYS A 1215 -24.12 2.04 69.62
N ALA A 1216 -23.38 1.55 70.62
CA ALA A 1216 -23.90 0.65 71.66
C ALA A 1216 -24.93 1.35 72.56
N LEU A 1217 -24.69 2.61 72.94
CA LEU A 1217 -25.64 3.45 73.67
C LEU A 1217 -26.88 3.77 72.82
N LEU A 1218 -26.72 4.08 71.54
CA LEU A 1218 -27.84 4.28 70.60
C LEU A 1218 -28.63 2.98 70.40
N ILE A 1219 -27.97 1.82 70.27
CA ILE A 1219 -28.63 0.52 70.18
C ILE A 1219 -29.32 0.17 71.51
N TRP A 1220 -28.75 0.51 72.66
CA TRP A 1220 -29.38 0.34 73.97
C TRP A 1220 -30.59 1.27 74.13
N HIS A 1221 -30.48 2.56 73.78
CA HIS A 1221 -31.59 3.52 73.78
C HIS A 1221 -32.67 3.13 72.77
N LEU A 1222 -32.34 2.65 71.57
CA LEU A 1222 -33.29 2.17 70.56
C LEU A 1222 -33.96 0.85 70.96
N ARG A 1223 -33.23 -0.07 71.61
CA ARG A 1223 -33.83 -1.29 72.19
C ARG A 1223 -34.70 -0.96 73.40
N SER A 1224 -34.30 -0.02 74.26
CA SER A 1224 -35.11 0.51 75.37
C SER A 1224 -36.39 1.22 74.89
N ALA A 1225 -36.28 2.05 73.86
CA ALA A 1225 -37.40 2.75 73.23
C ALA A 1225 -38.33 1.82 72.44
N LYS A 1226 -37.82 0.71 71.86
CA LYS A 1226 -38.69 -0.35 71.31
C LYS A 1226 -39.32 -1.20 72.42
N PHE A 1227 -38.60 -1.52 73.49
CA PHE A 1227 -39.13 -2.36 74.58
C PHE A 1227 -40.25 -1.66 75.37
N SER A 1228 -40.11 -0.36 75.65
CA SER A 1228 -41.19 0.47 76.22
C SER A 1228 -42.41 0.55 75.31
N ARG A 1229 -42.24 0.92 74.02
CA ARG A 1229 -43.35 0.98 73.05
C ARG A 1229 -44.06 -0.37 72.85
N ILE A 1230 -43.35 -1.49 72.98
CA ILE A 1230 -43.95 -2.84 72.94
C ILE A 1230 -44.72 -3.16 74.24
N GLN A 1231 -44.19 -2.80 75.42
CA GLN A 1231 -44.94 -2.90 76.68
C GLN A 1231 -46.20 -2.02 76.72
N ASP A 1232 -46.20 -0.88 76.03
CA ASP A 1232 -47.36 0.01 75.94
C ASP A 1232 -48.39 -0.47 74.91
N GLY A 1233 -47.95 -0.94 73.74
CA GLY A 1233 -48.84 -1.57 72.74
C GLY A 1233 -49.58 -2.80 73.29
N VAL A 1234 -48.88 -3.65 74.05
CA VAL A 1234 -49.50 -4.83 74.70
C VAL A 1234 -50.47 -4.43 75.84
N ARG A 1235 -50.27 -3.29 76.50
CA ARG A 1235 -51.24 -2.72 77.46
C ARG A 1235 -52.47 -2.13 76.76
N TRP A 1236 -52.30 -1.44 75.63
CA TRP A 1236 -53.40 -0.90 74.83
C TRP A 1236 -54.31 -2.01 74.26
N LEU A 1237 -53.71 -3.08 73.73
CA LEU A 1237 -54.45 -4.23 73.17
C LEU A 1237 -55.22 -5.05 74.22
N ARG A 1238 -54.86 -4.96 75.51
CA ARG A 1238 -55.73 -5.48 76.60
C ARG A 1238 -56.91 -4.54 76.83
N ARG A 1239 -56.67 -3.24 77.06
CA ARG A 1239 -57.73 -2.25 77.33
C ARG A 1239 -58.84 -2.21 76.27
N LYS A 1240 -58.52 -2.38 74.98
CA LYS A 1240 -59.55 -2.37 73.92
C LYS A 1240 -60.41 -3.65 73.86
N ARG A 1241 -60.00 -4.74 74.52
CA ARG A 1241 -60.79 -5.98 74.65
C ARG A 1241 -61.85 -5.88 75.74
N ASP A 1242 -61.59 -5.09 76.79
CA ASP A 1242 -62.51 -4.96 77.93
C ASP A 1242 -63.66 -3.97 77.64
N VAL A 1243 -63.43 -2.95 76.81
CA VAL A 1243 -64.46 -1.95 76.43
C VAL A 1243 -65.49 -2.53 75.45
N LEU A 1244 -65.10 -3.44 74.56
CA LEU A 1244 -66.01 -4.10 73.62
C LEU A 1244 -66.79 -5.28 74.24
N ARG A 1245 -66.71 -5.46 75.56
CA ARG A 1245 -67.47 -6.47 76.32
C ARG A 1245 -68.65 -5.90 77.12
N MET A 1246 -68.97 -4.63 76.88
CA MET A 1246 -70.26 -3.96 77.10
C MET A 1246 -70.45 -3.01 75.91
N GLU A 1247 -70.90 -3.43 74.73
CA GLU A 1247 -71.93 -4.41 74.39
C GLU A 1247 -73.31 -4.08 75.01
N THR A 1248 -74.33 -4.04 74.13
CA THR A 1248 -75.77 -3.78 74.40
C THR A 1248 -76.20 -2.36 74.79
N ILE A 1249 -77.44 -1.98 74.39
CA ILE A 1249 -78.19 -0.74 74.73
C ILE A 1249 -77.61 0.56 74.11
N ALA A 1250 -78.28 1.34 73.24
CA ALA A 1250 -79.58 1.19 72.54
C ALA A 1250 -79.67 2.09 71.26
N SER A 1251 -80.72 1.85 70.45
CA SER A 1251 -81.59 2.75 69.64
C SER A 1251 -81.22 4.23 69.35
N GLU A 1252 -81.59 4.85 68.21
CA GLU A 1252 -82.32 4.38 67.00
C GLU A 1252 -82.22 5.34 65.77
N LYS A 1253 -82.36 4.79 64.54
CA LYS A 1253 -82.93 5.34 63.27
C LYS A 1253 -82.54 6.71 62.65
N SER A 1254 -82.01 6.64 61.41
CA SER A 1254 -82.55 7.16 60.10
C SER A 1254 -82.79 8.69 59.89
N PRO A 1255 -82.85 9.27 58.64
CA PRO A 1255 -82.85 8.74 57.24
C PRO A 1255 -81.52 9.00 56.44
N LEU A 1256 -81.18 8.39 55.28
CA LEU A 1256 -81.73 8.42 53.88
C LEU A 1256 -81.66 9.83 53.23
N GLN A 1257 -81.31 10.07 51.95
CA GLN A 1257 -80.99 9.31 50.69
C GLN A 1257 -80.18 10.32 49.76
N GLN A 1258 -79.55 10.10 48.58
CA GLN A 1258 -79.31 9.07 47.53
C GLN A 1258 -78.08 9.56 46.67
N GLU A 1259 -77.56 9.09 45.51
CA GLU A 1259 -77.80 8.05 44.45
C GLU A 1259 -76.42 7.64 43.80
N PHE A 1260 -76.31 7.45 42.47
CA PHE A 1260 -75.22 6.84 41.64
C PHE A 1260 -75.21 7.48 40.20
N PRO A 1261 -74.40 7.09 39.15
CA PRO A 1261 -73.63 5.86 38.81
C PRO A 1261 -72.12 6.13 38.42
N ASP A 1262 -71.47 5.44 37.47
CA ASP A 1262 -70.74 4.11 37.41
C ASP A 1262 -69.67 4.24 36.26
N GLU A 1263 -68.76 3.35 35.81
CA GLU A 1263 -68.20 1.97 36.02
C GLU A 1263 -66.79 1.98 35.31
N CYS A 1264 -65.78 1.08 35.33
CA CYS A 1264 -65.32 -0.17 36.00
C CYS A 1264 -63.73 -0.13 35.95
N GLY A 1265 -62.83 -1.14 35.99
CA GLY A 1265 -62.76 -2.61 36.04
C GLY A 1265 -61.62 -3.17 35.12
N SER A 1266 -60.81 -4.22 35.40
CA SER A 1266 -60.50 -5.02 36.61
C SER A 1266 -59.33 -6.04 36.35
N GLU A 1267 -58.38 -6.21 37.31
CA GLU A 1267 -57.65 -7.48 37.67
C GLU A 1267 -56.65 -8.15 36.65
N GLU A 1268 -55.70 -9.07 36.97
CA GLU A 1268 -54.88 -9.44 38.18
C GLU A 1268 -53.56 -10.21 37.76
N ASP A 1269 -52.78 -10.77 38.71
CA ASP A 1269 -51.43 -11.42 38.59
C ASP A 1269 -51.54 -13.00 38.40
N PRO A 1270 -50.62 -13.98 38.72
CA PRO A 1270 -49.23 -13.95 39.26
C PRO A 1270 -48.17 -15.04 38.84
N PHE A 1271 -46.94 -14.83 39.32
CA PHE A 1271 -45.92 -15.81 39.84
C PHE A 1271 -45.12 -16.85 38.97
N LEU A 1272 -43.76 -16.74 39.09
CA LEU A 1272 -42.72 -17.79 39.39
C LEU A 1272 -42.05 -18.74 38.33
N VAL A 1273 -40.72 -18.96 38.54
CA VAL A 1273 -39.79 -20.08 38.17
C VAL A 1273 -38.75 -19.91 37.02
N GLU A 1274 -37.47 -20.00 37.45
CA GLU A 1274 -36.21 -20.50 36.82
C GLU A 1274 -35.99 -20.59 35.29
N GLY A 1275 -34.97 -19.86 34.80
CA GLY A 1275 -33.62 -20.44 34.65
C GLY A 1275 -33.17 -21.02 33.29
N HIS A 1276 -32.34 -20.26 32.56
CA HIS A 1276 -30.98 -20.71 32.22
C HIS A 1276 -30.03 -19.57 31.82
#